data_AF-A0A661A3Q8-F1
#
_entry.id   AF-A0A661A3Q8-F1
#
_cell.length_a   1.000
_cell.length_b   1.000
_cell.length_c   1.000
_cell.angle_alpha   90.00
_cell.angle_beta   90.00
_cell.angle_gamma   90.00
#
_symmetry.space_group_name_H-M   'P 1'
#
loop_
_entity.id
_entity.type
_entity.pdbx_description
1 polymer ?
#
loop_
_entity_poly.entity_id
_entity_poly.type
_entity_poly.pdbx_seq_one_letter_code
_entity_poly.pdbx_strand_id
1 'polypeptide(L)'
;MKKYSVFLFFFLFLSLSAQINVRIHRPPPSRMEVEKLWWVDLTNPTSTTYQVYLELTITETKAGEVFRANSNTLSLPSGTSRIRPSDIKEITNVRYNAEYRDYIVRTGKIPPGNYQICIRVFQVRTNILLGSNCYSASVAEPEAPRLITPRDGYTIKGRSITFSWTPSAPLPSGVRPSYTLIIVEVLKGQTPMEAIASNRPVFKKENIKGTSFTYTFRTRFFIQNKTFAWQVRAYDQNGFELGKNRGRSQVWTFNTGKPSGISLPRTMKIGEFIVSNITYDGSSTLNSLSGSGETYVIQTIRNYTNPAAPPIIAVQYKFNVSFSNLKGTQSSPDTITVTEGEIVKDFSPPARVEVYGYPVLLHRVHLWPDSANVTLSVSPTCLASDTGCGGFKFGPFKQKTKPLIEFYRELTPADVPVFVLSGTGIKVRADGELKIDLERRVTPDVGITLLSGHTIENPEMDTSNTGYLYGEYRFTNAVIRPEGFSANMTLSKPWAFVSLEPIGFKVELYNGELTIMNCRVTGARFYEGKVYLPEGENGVSDGKGGKSVASYDTLIVDTTLSISGKLKSLSRIAWGGFELAWTEGNFRLIAGPIEFKPPVSGDTFHGYTGIDTLPGLSIRLKNKDTLIVHSPDSRKPIRFTGHYMRGWMNIGMQGVTGEYNRMREYYPPQEEELGIPGTPGYAAKTSFDAVLGTDLGNRKDTTLNLLFQFAGNSAFNSDLGGYFRIPYPVGSKDSSTAFPFRKLGVTSTASFVGGLVAFKDTIQLDYWGVGISSERGITSIKMGEIIYTNAEIYEPVHFSKGFNIIWGEMLADGNIGRFYFNQNSANQKFDGFYITLDSAALSSYDPSKPGELVVKCGVYIKFFGQPDRMITIHDAKYNKSDPPYYGRYVKIDPKKFMLKRDWGSGLSDMKFQEVGYDEEDQNGFRGTGTPEISLFSSSPIYSKIIVDSSIIQICMSSSEHHPLVLPPSNNTTTFGSLWGCATIESDELKRIVIGGRIEATEGLILVASGGGSVEAKMVVTPTMVMFRAAGIMFLDVTGIGNVELTGSVALTCDLAHATLEGEIKGNIDFSAIAAGLEADGQMNWHIEPLSYYLQGRAAVTISGFRLGGGLAGGIYLGVNAPKSKAWVLLDGSSTNRKFGVNIDNLPDKLTGVYGFGDISFDANFGIFSGGVEIYAGVGAFLNVVGPDETIQYMVGLPLPYVVAVVGIYLHGEILWGLVSAAAWGELEIIPGVTPFAFQGTVGLEGCVLWVMCASVEVTAGFSSSQGFYIE
;
A
#
# COMPACT_ATOMS: atom_id res chain seq x y z
N MET A 1 -31.19 -45.45 15.79
CA MET A 1 -31.06 -44.18 16.55
C MET A 1 -31.15 -43.05 15.52
N LYS A 2 -32.34 -42.58 15.13
CA LYS A 2 -33.22 -41.60 15.79
C LYS A 2 -32.53 -40.26 16.11
N LYS A 3 -33.05 -39.21 15.46
CA LYS A 3 -33.04 -37.77 15.80
C LYS A 3 -31.83 -36.95 15.35
N TYR A 4 -31.93 -36.37 14.15
CA TYR A 4 -31.77 -34.93 13.91
C TYR A 4 -32.74 -34.50 12.80
N SER A 5 -34.00 -34.37 13.20
CA SER A 5 -35.00 -33.52 12.56
C SER A 5 -35.20 -32.35 13.52
N VAL A 6 -35.51 -31.16 13.00
CA VAL A 6 -35.54 -29.84 13.69
C VAL A 6 -34.25 -29.01 13.54
N PHE A 7 -33.97 -28.59 12.30
CA PHE A 7 -33.40 -27.27 11.98
C PHE A 7 -33.81 -26.88 10.55
N LEU A 8 -35.12 -26.86 10.32
CA LEU A 8 -35.75 -26.41 9.07
C LEU A 8 -37.02 -25.61 9.43
N PHE A 9 -36.91 -24.61 10.32
CA PHE A 9 -38.04 -23.75 10.68
C PHE A 9 -37.62 -22.38 11.24
N PHE A 10 -36.51 -21.80 10.76
CA PHE A 10 -36.13 -20.43 11.11
C PHE A 10 -35.23 -19.81 10.03
N PHE A 11 -35.85 -19.36 8.93
CA PHE A 11 -35.44 -18.29 7.99
C PHE A 11 -36.19 -18.47 6.65
N LEU A 12 -37.52 -18.28 6.68
CA LEU A 12 -38.31 -18.12 5.46
C LEU A 12 -39.43 -17.09 5.68
N PHE A 13 -39.08 -15.97 6.31
CA PHE A 13 -39.79 -14.72 6.05
C PHE A 13 -39.10 -14.03 4.86
N LEU A 14 -39.20 -14.68 3.69
CA LEU A 14 -39.08 -13.97 2.42
C LEU A 14 -40.30 -13.05 2.38
N SER A 15 -40.09 -11.79 2.72
CA SER A 15 -41.01 -10.71 2.38
C SER A 15 -41.20 -10.74 0.87
N LEU A 16 -42.23 -11.45 0.42
CA LEU A 16 -42.78 -11.35 -0.92
C LEU A 16 -43.26 -9.90 -1.05
N SER A 17 -42.37 -9.03 -1.56
CA SER A 17 -42.76 -7.72 -2.06
C SER A 17 -43.82 -7.97 -3.11
N ALA A 18 -45.06 -7.68 -2.78
CA ALA A 18 -46.18 -7.78 -3.70
C ALA A 18 -45.88 -6.89 -4.91
N GLN A 19 -45.54 -7.50 -6.04
CA GLN A 19 -45.17 -6.76 -7.24
C GLN A 19 -46.43 -6.13 -7.85
N ILE A 20 -46.38 -4.83 -8.11
CA ILE A 20 -47.40 -4.14 -8.90
C ILE A 20 -47.32 -4.70 -10.33
N ASN A 21 -48.44 -5.24 -10.83
CA ASN A 21 -48.51 -5.69 -12.20
C ASN A 21 -48.71 -4.49 -13.14
N VAL A 22 -47.82 -4.34 -14.12
CA VAL A 22 -47.83 -3.23 -15.08
C VAL A 22 -48.24 -3.74 -16.46
N ARG A 23 -49.35 -3.25 -17.00
CA ARG A 23 -49.81 -3.54 -18.37
C ARG A 23 -49.76 -2.27 -19.22
N ILE A 24 -48.88 -2.26 -20.21
CA ILE A 24 -48.69 -1.11 -21.12
C ILE A 24 -49.69 -1.17 -22.28
N HIS A 25 -50.39 -0.06 -22.55
CA HIS A 25 -51.22 0.11 -23.74
C HIS A 25 -50.35 0.64 -24.89
N ARG A 26 -50.15 -0.20 -25.91
CA ARG A 26 -49.24 0.11 -27.02
C ARG A 26 -49.91 1.06 -28.03
N PRO A 27 -49.36 2.25 -28.30
CA PRO A 27 -49.88 3.11 -29.37
C PRO A 27 -49.60 2.52 -30.76
N PRO A 28 -50.37 2.92 -31.80
CA PRO A 28 -50.13 2.49 -33.17
C PRO A 28 -48.71 2.85 -33.66
N PRO A 29 -48.01 1.96 -34.38
CA PRO A 29 -46.61 2.18 -34.82
C PRO A 29 -46.38 3.47 -35.64
N SER A 30 -47.41 3.97 -36.33
CA SER A 30 -47.39 5.19 -37.13
C SER A 30 -47.54 6.49 -36.31
N ARG A 31 -47.79 6.39 -34.99
CA ARG A 31 -48.04 7.52 -34.07
C ARG A 31 -47.39 7.29 -32.69
N MET A 32 -46.11 6.96 -32.69
CA MET A 32 -45.29 6.81 -31.46
C MET A 32 -44.91 8.18 -30.89
N GLU A 33 -45.90 8.86 -30.32
CA GLU A 33 -45.76 10.08 -29.53
C GLU A 33 -45.35 9.71 -28.11
N VAL A 34 -44.36 10.39 -27.54
CA VAL A 34 -43.83 10.09 -26.21
C VAL A 34 -44.91 10.20 -25.13
N GLU A 35 -45.82 11.16 -25.27
CA GLU A 35 -46.96 11.36 -24.36
C GLU A 35 -47.88 10.14 -24.27
N LYS A 36 -48.12 9.45 -25.38
CA LYS A 36 -49.02 8.28 -25.43
C LYS A 36 -48.44 7.02 -24.79
N LEU A 37 -47.14 7.00 -24.51
CA LEU A 37 -46.45 5.87 -23.88
C LEU A 37 -46.69 5.77 -22.38
N TRP A 38 -47.22 6.82 -21.75
CA TRP A 38 -47.63 6.82 -20.35
C TRP A 38 -48.94 6.08 -20.09
N TRP A 39 -49.62 5.58 -21.13
CA TRP A 39 -50.88 4.85 -20.96
C TRP A 39 -50.63 3.44 -20.43
N VAL A 40 -50.90 3.24 -19.13
CA VAL A 40 -50.68 1.97 -18.44
C VAL A 40 -51.83 1.62 -17.49
N ASP A 41 -52.13 0.33 -17.36
CA ASP A 41 -52.96 -0.20 -16.28
C ASP A 41 -52.02 -0.78 -15.20
N LEU A 42 -52.15 -0.31 -13.96
CA LEU A 42 -51.36 -0.73 -12.81
C LEU A 42 -52.27 -1.49 -11.84
N THR A 43 -51.94 -2.73 -11.53
CA THR A 43 -52.70 -3.53 -10.56
C THR A 43 -51.89 -3.67 -9.27
N ASN A 44 -52.39 -3.06 -8.20
CA ASN A 44 -51.86 -3.19 -6.85
C ASN A 44 -52.61 -4.31 -6.12
N PRO A 45 -51.98 -5.47 -5.89
CA PRO A 45 -52.63 -6.61 -5.22
C PRO A 45 -52.69 -6.46 -3.69
N THR A 46 -52.11 -5.40 -3.10
CA THR A 46 -52.11 -5.17 -1.65
C THR A 46 -53.31 -4.34 -1.21
N SER A 47 -53.65 -4.38 0.09
CA SER A 47 -54.65 -3.49 0.70
C SER A 47 -54.13 -2.07 0.97
N THR A 48 -52.85 -1.80 0.72
CA THR A 48 -52.20 -0.52 1.01
C THR A 48 -52.23 0.38 -0.22
N THR A 49 -52.61 1.65 -0.04
CA THR A 49 -52.51 2.65 -1.11
C THR A 49 -51.07 3.16 -1.20
N TYR A 50 -50.43 3.02 -2.37
CA TYR A 50 -49.08 3.54 -2.61
C TYR A 50 -49.12 4.92 -3.26
N GLN A 51 -48.25 5.82 -2.81
CA GLN A 51 -47.89 7.00 -3.61
C GLN A 51 -46.72 6.61 -4.50
N VAL A 52 -46.93 6.63 -5.81
CA VAL A 52 -45.97 6.16 -6.81
C VAL A 52 -45.67 7.23 -7.85
N TYR A 53 -44.49 7.14 -8.46
CA TYR A 53 -44.22 7.81 -9.73
C TYR A 53 -43.77 6.77 -10.77
N LEU A 54 -44.02 7.07 -12.03
CA LEU A 54 -43.65 6.22 -13.15
C LEU A 54 -42.38 6.75 -13.79
N GLU A 55 -41.45 5.86 -14.10
CA GLU A 55 -40.30 6.14 -14.94
C GLU A 55 -40.52 5.49 -16.32
N LEU A 56 -40.47 6.31 -17.37
CA LEU A 56 -40.46 5.88 -18.76
C LEU A 56 -39.01 5.89 -19.26
N THR A 57 -38.55 4.76 -19.81
CA THR A 57 -37.26 4.65 -20.52
C THR A 57 -37.49 4.14 -21.94
N ILE A 58 -36.87 4.80 -22.90
CA ILE A 58 -36.86 4.42 -24.32
C ILE A 58 -35.41 4.18 -24.71
N THR A 59 -35.09 2.96 -25.15
CA THR A 59 -33.73 2.54 -25.54
C THR A 59 -33.74 2.07 -26.99
N GLU A 60 -32.85 2.57 -27.83
CA GLU A 60 -32.66 2.12 -29.22
C GLU A 60 -31.52 1.09 -29.27
N THR A 61 -31.64 0.10 -30.16
CA THR A 61 -30.75 -1.09 -30.18
C THR A 61 -29.29 -0.75 -30.47
N LYS A 62 -29.01 0.33 -31.22
CA LYS A 62 -27.66 0.82 -31.55
C LYS A 62 -27.24 2.02 -30.72
N ALA A 63 -28.16 2.93 -30.40
CA ALA A 63 -27.85 4.21 -29.74
C ALA A 63 -27.98 4.22 -28.20
N GLY A 64 -28.47 3.13 -27.60
CA GLY A 64 -28.65 3.06 -26.14
C GLY A 64 -29.86 3.87 -25.66
N GLU A 65 -29.83 4.37 -24.41
CA GLU A 65 -30.94 5.16 -23.85
C GLU A 65 -31.16 6.45 -24.65
N VAL A 66 -32.33 6.58 -25.28
CA VAL A 66 -32.73 7.71 -26.14
C VAL A 66 -33.52 8.75 -25.36
N PHE A 67 -34.37 8.30 -24.44
CA PHE A 67 -35.21 9.18 -23.62
C PHE A 67 -35.50 8.53 -22.26
N ARG A 68 -35.43 9.32 -21.19
CA ARG A 68 -35.84 8.93 -19.86
C ARG A 68 -36.56 10.09 -19.17
N ALA A 69 -37.66 9.81 -18.46
CA ALA A 69 -38.36 10.80 -17.65
C ALA A 69 -39.18 10.13 -16.53
N ASN A 70 -39.50 10.90 -15.50
CA ASN A 70 -40.37 10.53 -14.39
C ASN A 70 -41.69 11.31 -14.43
N SER A 71 -42.81 10.70 -14.05
CA SER A 71 -44.13 11.37 -13.95
C SER A 71 -44.30 12.20 -12.66
N ASN A 72 -45.39 12.99 -12.56
CA ASN A 72 -45.92 13.43 -11.26
C ASN A 72 -46.21 12.24 -10.34
N THR A 73 -46.36 12.55 -9.05
CA THR A 73 -46.86 11.59 -8.06
C THR A 73 -48.31 11.21 -8.36
N LEU A 74 -48.59 9.91 -8.33
CA LEU A 74 -49.87 9.28 -8.58
C LEU A 74 -50.24 8.41 -7.37
N SER A 75 -51.51 8.46 -6.96
CA SER A 75 -52.04 7.60 -5.90
C SER A 75 -52.53 6.29 -6.49
N LEU A 76 -51.98 5.17 -6.02
CA LEU A 76 -52.30 3.83 -6.46
C LEU A 76 -53.01 3.04 -5.35
N PRO A 77 -54.36 3.11 -5.27
CA PRO A 77 -55.14 2.33 -4.32
C PRO A 77 -55.08 0.82 -4.61
N SER A 78 -55.62 0.01 -3.70
CA SER A 78 -55.79 -1.43 -3.91
C SER A 78 -56.64 -1.71 -5.16
N GLY A 79 -56.25 -2.68 -5.98
CA GLY A 79 -56.91 -3.02 -7.24
C GLY A 79 -56.23 -2.40 -8.47
N THR A 80 -56.96 -2.34 -9.60
CA THR A 80 -56.43 -1.84 -10.87
C THR A 80 -56.72 -0.35 -11.05
N SER A 81 -55.67 0.45 -11.19
CA SER A 81 -55.75 1.86 -11.58
C SER A 81 -55.27 2.06 -13.02
N ARG A 82 -56.06 2.80 -13.80
CA ARG A 82 -55.73 3.13 -15.19
C ARG A 82 -55.11 4.52 -15.25
N ILE A 83 -53.85 4.59 -15.64
CA ILE A 83 -53.13 5.83 -15.89
C ILE A 83 -53.23 6.15 -17.37
N ARG A 84 -53.81 7.30 -17.69
CA ARG A 84 -53.91 7.85 -19.05
C ARG A 84 -52.83 8.92 -19.24
N PRO A 85 -52.47 9.25 -20.49
CA PRO A 85 -51.55 10.35 -20.77
C PRO A 85 -51.94 11.68 -20.10
N SER A 86 -53.25 11.97 -20.04
CA SER A 86 -53.80 13.17 -19.38
C SER A 86 -53.59 13.22 -17.86
N ASP A 87 -53.28 12.09 -17.22
CA ASP A 87 -53.02 12.02 -15.78
C ASP A 87 -51.57 12.42 -15.44
N ILE A 88 -50.72 12.53 -16.47
CA ILE A 88 -49.34 13.01 -16.39
C ILE A 88 -49.34 14.53 -16.58
N LYS A 89 -49.37 15.27 -15.48
CA LYS A 89 -49.43 16.74 -15.49
C LYS A 89 -48.05 17.38 -15.64
N GLU A 90 -47.03 16.70 -15.15
CA GLU A 90 -45.64 17.13 -15.22
C GLU A 90 -44.71 15.94 -15.44
N ILE A 91 -43.57 16.19 -16.07
CA ILE A 91 -42.47 15.23 -16.17
C ILE A 91 -41.19 15.83 -15.59
N THR A 92 -40.46 15.04 -14.82
CA THR A 92 -39.21 15.41 -14.13
C THR A 92 -38.09 14.44 -14.51
N ASN A 93 -36.84 14.75 -14.16
CA ASN A 93 -35.66 13.92 -14.50
C ASN A 93 -35.54 13.59 -16.00
N VAL A 94 -35.91 14.55 -16.86
CA VAL A 94 -35.92 14.34 -18.31
C VAL A 94 -34.48 14.29 -18.84
N ARG A 95 -34.10 13.16 -19.43
CA ARG A 95 -32.83 12.97 -20.14
C ARG A 95 -33.09 12.62 -21.59
N TYR A 96 -32.32 13.25 -22.47
CA TYR A 96 -32.33 12.99 -23.91
C TYR A 96 -30.94 12.56 -24.34
N ASN A 97 -30.85 11.59 -25.26
CA ASN A 97 -29.66 11.39 -26.05
C ASN A 97 -29.43 12.62 -26.96
N ALA A 98 -28.18 13.09 -27.06
CA ALA A 98 -27.82 14.31 -27.79
C ALA A 98 -28.27 14.30 -29.27
N GLU A 99 -28.19 13.15 -29.95
CA GLU A 99 -28.56 13.02 -31.37
C GLU A 99 -30.07 13.04 -31.59
N TYR A 100 -30.84 12.62 -30.58
CA TYR A 100 -32.31 12.46 -30.67
C TYR A 100 -33.07 13.62 -30.05
N ARG A 101 -32.39 14.46 -29.25
CA ARG A 101 -32.98 15.56 -28.46
C ARG A 101 -33.81 16.50 -29.33
N ASP A 102 -33.21 17.06 -30.38
CA ASP A 102 -33.87 18.09 -31.18
C ASP A 102 -35.11 17.54 -31.92
N TYR A 103 -35.07 16.28 -32.35
CA TYR A 103 -36.22 15.64 -32.97
C TYR A 103 -37.35 15.43 -31.97
N ILE A 104 -37.06 14.83 -30.81
CA ILE A 104 -38.08 14.50 -29.81
C ILE A 104 -38.70 15.77 -29.23
N VAL A 105 -37.87 16.77 -28.90
CA VAL A 105 -38.33 18.05 -28.36
C VAL A 105 -39.18 18.82 -29.39
N ARG A 106 -38.79 18.84 -30.67
CA ARG A 106 -39.51 19.57 -31.72
C ARG A 106 -40.80 18.89 -32.16
N THR A 107 -40.82 17.56 -32.21
CA THR A 107 -41.93 16.81 -32.83
C THR A 107 -42.84 16.09 -31.83
N GLY A 108 -42.39 15.91 -30.58
CA GLY A 108 -43.07 15.09 -29.58
C GLY A 108 -43.06 13.58 -29.88
N LYS A 109 -42.31 13.15 -30.90
CA LYS A 109 -42.29 11.79 -31.45
C LYS A 109 -40.90 11.17 -31.37
N ILE A 110 -40.85 9.84 -31.43
CA ILE A 110 -39.61 9.07 -31.52
C ILE A 110 -39.27 8.86 -33.01
N PRO A 111 -38.00 9.04 -33.46
CA PRO A 111 -37.61 8.79 -34.85
C PRO A 111 -37.80 7.33 -35.30
N PRO A 112 -37.74 7.05 -36.61
CA PRO A 112 -37.66 5.68 -37.12
C PRO A 112 -36.49 4.90 -36.53
N GLY A 113 -36.71 3.66 -36.07
CA GLY A 113 -35.72 2.84 -35.37
C GLY A 113 -36.34 1.66 -34.60
N ASN A 114 -35.49 0.83 -33.99
CA ASN A 114 -35.92 -0.31 -33.18
C ASN A 114 -35.67 -0.04 -31.70
N TYR A 115 -36.77 0.08 -30.94
CA TYR A 115 -36.76 0.54 -29.56
C TYR A 115 -37.25 -0.52 -28.59
N GLN A 116 -36.71 -0.50 -27.38
CA GLN A 116 -37.25 -1.14 -26.19
C GLN A 116 -37.81 -0.05 -25.28
N ILE A 117 -39.10 -0.15 -24.95
CA ILE A 117 -39.81 0.82 -24.12
C ILE A 117 -40.16 0.14 -22.80
N CYS A 118 -39.76 0.76 -21.70
CA CYS A 118 -39.97 0.25 -20.36
C CYS A 118 -40.70 1.28 -19.49
N ILE A 119 -41.70 0.82 -18.73
CA ILE A 119 -42.31 1.57 -17.64
C ILE A 119 -41.93 0.90 -16.32
N ARG A 120 -41.40 1.68 -15.38
CA ARG A 120 -41.06 1.26 -14.02
C ARG A 120 -41.88 2.08 -13.02
N VAL A 121 -42.40 1.42 -12.00
CA VAL A 121 -43.22 2.03 -10.95
C VAL A 121 -42.40 2.10 -9.67
N PHE A 122 -42.14 3.31 -9.17
CA PHE A 122 -41.37 3.55 -7.96
C PHE A 122 -42.24 4.12 -6.85
N GLN A 123 -42.02 3.67 -5.61
CA GLN A 123 -42.67 4.26 -4.44
C GLN A 123 -42.02 5.60 -4.08
N VAL A 124 -42.82 6.65 -3.88
CA VAL A 124 -42.32 8.02 -3.66
C VAL A 124 -41.45 8.16 -2.41
N ARG A 125 -41.85 7.57 -1.27
CA ARG A 125 -41.12 7.75 0.01
C ARG A 125 -39.79 6.99 0.07
N THR A 126 -39.75 5.78 -0.46
CA THR A 126 -38.64 4.83 -0.30
C THR A 126 -37.79 4.71 -1.55
N ASN A 127 -38.27 5.22 -2.69
CA ASN A 127 -37.68 5.05 -4.01
C ASN A 127 -37.48 3.59 -4.43
N ILE A 128 -38.26 2.66 -3.85
CA ILE A 128 -38.20 1.23 -4.16
C ILE A 128 -38.99 0.96 -5.44
N LEU A 129 -38.41 0.14 -6.33
CA LEU A 129 -39.09 -0.37 -7.52
C LEU A 129 -40.19 -1.37 -7.11
N LEU A 130 -41.44 -1.06 -7.40
CA LEU A 130 -42.59 -1.89 -7.06
C LEU A 130 -43.06 -2.77 -8.22
N GLY A 131 -42.73 -2.43 -9.47
CA GLY A 131 -43.09 -3.21 -10.65
C GLY A 131 -42.56 -2.60 -11.94
N SER A 132 -42.38 -3.41 -12.98
CA SER A 132 -41.95 -2.94 -14.30
C SER A 132 -42.47 -3.81 -15.43
N ASN A 133 -42.61 -3.22 -16.62
CA ASN A 133 -42.89 -3.96 -17.85
C ASN A 133 -42.18 -3.30 -19.03
N CYS A 134 -41.73 -4.11 -19.99
CA CYS A 134 -41.04 -3.63 -21.19
C CYS A 134 -41.60 -4.32 -22.44
N TYR A 135 -41.59 -3.61 -23.57
CA TYR A 135 -41.89 -4.19 -24.88
C TYR A 135 -41.02 -3.59 -25.97
N SER A 136 -40.78 -4.37 -27.02
CA SER A 136 -40.05 -3.91 -28.21
C SER A 136 -41.02 -3.32 -29.24
N ALA A 137 -40.63 -2.22 -29.87
CA ALA A 137 -41.39 -1.53 -30.89
C ALA A 137 -40.47 -1.11 -32.05
N SER A 138 -40.95 -1.25 -33.29
CA SER A 138 -40.26 -0.74 -34.47
C SER A 138 -41.05 0.43 -35.03
N VAL A 139 -40.37 1.58 -35.21
CA VAL A 139 -40.95 2.80 -35.79
C VAL A 139 -40.40 2.94 -37.20
N ALA A 140 -41.29 3.13 -38.18
CA ALA A 140 -40.93 3.46 -39.55
C ALA A 140 -41.86 4.56 -40.06
N GLU A 141 -41.36 5.41 -40.95
CA GLU A 141 -42.14 6.44 -41.63
C GLU A 141 -42.38 6.00 -43.09
N PRO A 142 -43.57 5.48 -43.44
CA PRO A 142 -43.81 4.95 -44.77
C PRO A 142 -43.97 6.06 -45.81
N GLU A 143 -43.48 5.84 -47.04
CA GLU A 143 -43.75 6.75 -48.16
C GLU A 143 -45.18 6.63 -48.70
N ALA A 144 -45.68 7.68 -49.36
CA ALA A 144 -46.97 7.66 -50.04
C ALA A 144 -46.91 6.80 -51.33
N PRO A 145 -48.01 6.16 -51.76
CA PRO A 145 -48.04 5.44 -53.03
C PRO A 145 -47.72 6.38 -54.20
N ARG A 146 -46.83 5.96 -55.10
CA ARG A 146 -46.54 6.68 -56.35
C ARG A 146 -47.19 5.93 -57.51
N LEU A 147 -47.90 6.64 -58.37
CA LEU A 147 -48.56 6.01 -59.52
C LEU A 147 -47.52 5.48 -60.52
N ILE A 148 -47.79 4.34 -61.15
CA ILE A 148 -46.87 3.67 -62.10
C ILE A 148 -47.52 3.56 -63.47
N THR A 149 -48.69 2.92 -63.55
CA THR A 149 -49.41 2.68 -64.81
C THR A 149 -50.91 2.85 -64.57
N PRO A 150 -51.70 3.38 -65.53
CA PRO A 150 -51.25 4.08 -66.74
C PRO A 150 -50.46 5.34 -66.42
N ARG A 151 -49.53 5.74 -67.30
CA ARG A 151 -48.82 7.01 -67.16
C ARG A 151 -49.80 8.18 -67.29
N ASP A 152 -49.43 9.33 -66.73
CA ASP A 152 -50.23 10.56 -66.84
C ASP A 152 -50.46 10.94 -68.32
N GLY A 153 -51.71 11.25 -68.66
CA GLY A 153 -52.15 11.56 -70.02
C GLY A 153 -52.35 10.36 -70.96
N TYR A 154 -52.17 9.12 -70.49
CA TYR A 154 -52.25 7.92 -71.34
C TYR A 154 -53.63 7.75 -72.00
N THR A 155 -53.66 7.45 -73.31
CA THR A 155 -54.91 7.16 -74.03
C THR A 155 -55.17 5.66 -74.06
N ILE A 156 -56.25 5.23 -73.43
CA ILE A 156 -56.73 3.84 -73.43
C ILE A 156 -57.21 3.45 -74.83
N LYS A 157 -56.58 2.43 -75.41
CA LYS A 157 -56.93 1.84 -76.72
C LYS A 157 -57.56 0.45 -76.62
N GLY A 158 -57.79 -0.09 -75.42
CA GLY A 158 -58.27 -1.46 -75.16
C GLY A 158 -59.41 -1.58 -74.15
N ARG A 159 -59.93 -2.81 -73.94
CA ARG A 159 -61.10 -3.12 -73.09
C ARG A 159 -60.79 -3.34 -71.60
N SER A 160 -59.51 -3.39 -71.22
CA SER A 160 -59.04 -3.57 -69.84
C SER A 160 -57.84 -2.68 -69.59
N ILE A 161 -57.77 -2.08 -68.40
CA ILE A 161 -56.64 -1.27 -67.98
C ILE A 161 -56.22 -1.68 -66.57
N THR A 162 -54.92 -1.83 -66.36
CA THR A 162 -54.35 -2.10 -65.05
C THR A 162 -53.81 -0.81 -64.46
N PHE A 163 -54.39 -0.41 -63.33
CA PHE A 163 -53.86 0.65 -62.47
C PHE A 163 -52.83 0.03 -61.53
N SER A 164 -51.61 0.56 -61.47
CA SER A 164 -50.57 0.10 -60.55
C SER A 164 -49.85 1.29 -59.91
N TRP A 165 -49.38 1.07 -58.68
CA TRP A 165 -48.69 2.07 -57.85
C TRP A 165 -47.58 1.41 -57.04
N THR A 166 -46.67 2.20 -56.46
CA THR A 166 -45.65 1.69 -55.55
C THR A 166 -46.27 1.33 -54.19
N PRO A 167 -45.76 0.31 -53.48
CA PRO A 167 -46.16 0.07 -52.10
C PRO A 167 -45.76 1.25 -51.21
N SER A 168 -46.56 1.53 -50.18
CA SER A 168 -46.16 2.40 -49.08
C SER A 168 -45.14 1.68 -48.21
N ALA A 169 -43.86 1.98 -48.37
CA ALA A 169 -42.72 1.37 -47.66
C ALA A 169 -41.70 2.45 -47.25
N PRO A 170 -40.83 2.22 -46.23
CA PRO A 170 -40.74 1.04 -45.36
C PRO A 170 -41.92 0.93 -44.37
N LEU A 171 -42.32 -0.30 -44.05
CA LEU A 171 -43.40 -0.58 -43.08
C LEU A 171 -42.85 -1.25 -41.82
N PRO A 172 -43.35 -0.89 -40.62
CA PRO A 172 -43.05 -1.63 -39.41
C PRO A 172 -43.54 -3.09 -39.49
N SER A 173 -42.86 -4.00 -38.77
CA SER A 173 -43.24 -5.41 -38.71
C SER A 173 -44.70 -5.60 -38.28
N GLY A 174 -45.46 -6.38 -39.06
CA GLY A 174 -46.87 -6.68 -38.80
C GLY A 174 -47.88 -5.67 -39.37
N VAL A 175 -47.43 -4.58 -40.01
CA VAL A 175 -48.32 -3.65 -40.72
C VAL A 175 -48.67 -4.20 -42.11
N ARG A 176 -49.97 -4.36 -42.41
CA ARG A 176 -50.47 -4.83 -43.72
C ARG A 176 -51.22 -3.69 -44.41
N PRO A 177 -50.62 -3.06 -45.45
CA PRO A 177 -51.25 -1.92 -46.11
C PRO A 177 -52.46 -2.38 -46.93
N SER A 178 -53.43 -1.49 -47.07
CA SER A 178 -54.54 -1.61 -48.01
C SER A 178 -54.74 -0.29 -48.73
N TYR A 179 -55.26 -0.34 -49.95
CA TYR A 179 -55.36 0.82 -50.82
C TYR A 179 -56.79 1.07 -51.27
N THR A 180 -57.12 2.34 -51.48
CA THR A 180 -58.36 2.77 -52.13
C THR A 180 -58.03 3.45 -53.44
N LEU A 181 -58.57 2.93 -54.54
CA LEU A 181 -58.48 3.53 -55.87
C LEU A 181 -59.73 4.37 -56.15
N ILE A 182 -59.56 5.62 -56.54
CA ILE A 182 -60.62 6.54 -56.94
C ILE A 182 -60.37 6.99 -58.37
N ILE A 183 -61.42 6.99 -59.19
CA ILE A 183 -61.41 7.49 -60.57
C ILE A 183 -62.62 8.41 -60.75
N VAL A 184 -62.38 9.62 -61.26
CA VAL A 184 -63.39 10.65 -61.52
C VAL A 184 -63.30 11.11 -62.98
N GLU A 185 -64.41 11.59 -63.54
CA GLU A 185 -64.37 12.33 -64.82
C GLU A 185 -63.84 13.74 -64.56
N VAL A 186 -62.98 14.25 -65.43
CA VAL A 186 -62.55 15.66 -65.42
C VAL A 186 -63.51 16.45 -66.31
N LEU A 187 -64.32 17.32 -65.71
CA LEU A 187 -65.27 18.15 -66.46
C LEU A 187 -64.57 19.37 -67.09
N LYS A 188 -65.16 19.92 -68.14
CA LYS A 188 -64.62 21.08 -68.87
C LYS A 188 -64.40 22.26 -67.90
N GLY A 189 -63.18 22.79 -67.86
CA GLY A 189 -62.81 23.93 -67.00
C GLY A 189 -62.27 23.56 -65.61
N GLN A 190 -62.32 22.28 -65.21
CA GLN A 190 -61.73 21.81 -63.96
C GLN A 190 -60.30 21.30 -64.16
N THR A 191 -59.45 21.48 -63.15
CA THR A 191 -58.18 20.77 -63.05
C THR A 191 -58.37 19.32 -62.55
N PRO A 192 -57.46 18.38 -62.84
CA PRO A 192 -57.54 17.01 -62.34
C PRO A 192 -57.62 16.91 -60.81
N MET A 193 -56.97 17.82 -60.08
CA MET A 193 -57.03 17.87 -58.62
C MET A 193 -58.41 18.35 -58.13
N GLU A 194 -58.98 19.38 -58.75
CA GLU A 194 -60.34 19.85 -58.45
C GLU A 194 -61.37 18.76 -58.74
N ALA A 195 -61.20 18.00 -59.83
CA ALA A 195 -62.05 16.88 -60.16
C ALA A 195 -62.00 15.78 -59.09
N ILE A 196 -60.82 15.39 -58.61
CA ILE A 196 -60.67 14.36 -57.55
C ILE A 196 -61.26 14.83 -56.22
N ALA A 197 -61.19 16.14 -55.91
CA ALA A 197 -61.71 16.70 -54.67
C ALA A 197 -63.24 16.89 -54.67
N SER A 198 -63.83 17.28 -55.81
CA SER A 198 -65.21 17.79 -55.89
C SER A 198 -66.17 16.91 -56.68
N ASN A 199 -65.68 16.08 -57.62
CA ASN A 199 -66.57 15.28 -58.47
C ASN A 199 -66.92 13.94 -57.81
N ARG A 200 -68.12 13.43 -58.11
CA ARG A 200 -68.53 12.08 -57.70
C ARG A 200 -67.66 11.03 -58.43
N PRO A 201 -67.03 10.06 -57.71
CA PRO A 201 -66.24 9.01 -58.34
C PRO A 201 -67.05 8.18 -59.35
N VAL A 202 -66.50 8.06 -60.56
CA VAL A 202 -66.97 7.13 -61.59
C VAL A 202 -66.66 5.69 -61.16
N PHE A 203 -65.54 5.51 -60.47
CA PHE A 203 -65.17 4.25 -59.84
C PHE A 203 -64.46 4.49 -58.52
N LYS A 204 -64.83 3.70 -57.51
CA LYS A 204 -64.13 3.66 -56.22
C LYS A 204 -64.01 2.20 -55.78
N LYS A 205 -62.79 1.75 -55.50
CA LYS A 205 -62.53 0.42 -54.93
C LYS A 205 -61.68 0.56 -53.69
N GLU A 206 -62.22 0.15 -52.56
CA GLU A 206 -61.56 0.15 -51.25
C GLU A 206 -60.94 -1.22 -50.93
N ASN A 207 -60.06 -1.23 -49.93
CA ASN A 207 -59.45 -2.42 -49.34
C ASN A 207 -58.66 -3.31 -50.34
N ILE A 208 -57.99 -2.70 -51.31
CA ILE A 208 -57.13 -3.40 -52.26
C ILE A 208 -55.86 -3.81 -51.51
N LYS A 209 -55.59 -5.10 -51.38
CA LYS A 209 -54.41 -5.62 -50.64
C LYS A 209 -53.13 -5.63 -51.48
N GLY A 210 -53.26 -5.66 -52.81
CA GLY A 210 -52.14 -5.54 -53.75
C GLY A 210 -51.86 -4.09 -54.16
N THR A 211 -50.75 -3.88 -54.88
CA THR A 211 -50.37 -2.57 -55.44
C THR A 211 -50.79 -2.40 -56.90
N SER A 212 -51.72 -3.22 -57.36
CA SER A 212 -52.32 -3.13 -58.68
C SER A 212 -53.80 -3.50 -58.63
N PHE A 213 -54.56 -2.93 -59.56
CA PHE A 213 -55.96 -3.22 -59.77
C PHE A 213 -56.28 -3.21 -61.26
N THR A 214 -56.74 -4.34 -61.78
CA THR A 214 -57.17 -4.46 -63.18
C THR A 214 -58.65 -4.10 -63.30
N TYR A 215 -58.91 -2.98 -63.96
CA TYR A 215 -60.25 -2.57 -64.38
C TYR A 215 -60.66 -3.34 -65.63
N THR A 216 -61.72 -4.15 -65.53
CA THR A 216 -62.21 -5.04 -66.59
C THR A 216 -63.64 -4.67 -67.02
N PHE A 217 -64.11 -5.22 -68.13
CA PHE A 217 -65.42 -4.92 -68.73
C PHE A 217 -66.65 -5.17 -67.83
N ARG A 218 -66.51 -5.88 -66.71
CA ARG A 218 -67.60 -6.11 -65.74
C ARG A 218 -67.85 -4.90 -64.83
N THR A 219 -66.91 -3.95 -64.76
CA THR A 219 -67.05 -2.67 -64.05
C THR A 219 -67.30 -1.58 -65.09
N ARG A 220 -68.48 -0.95 -65.05
CA ARG A 220 -69.02 0.15 -65.89
C ARG A 220 -68.05 0.75 -66.93
N PHE A 221 -68.41 0.79 -68.21
CA PHE A 221 -67.54 1.38 -69.24
C PHE A 221 -67.24 2.86 -68.97
N PHE A 222 -65.98 3.26 -69.16
CA PHE A 222 -65.63 4.67 -69.27
C PHE A 222 -66.25 5.25 -70.55
N ILE A 223 -66.86 6.42 -70.44
CA ILE A 223 -67.45 7.10 -71.60
C ILE A 223 -66.32 7.48 -72.56
N GLN A 224 -66.47 7.09 -73.82
CA GLN A 224 -65.45 7.31 -74.86
C GLN A 224 -65.21 8.81 -75.11
N ASN A 225 -64.01 9.15 -75.59
CA ASN A 225 -63.53 10.53 -75.82
C ASN A 225 -63.60 11.46 -74.60
N LYS A 226 -63.55 10.92 -73.38
CA LYS A 226 -63.45 11.70 -72.16
C LYS A 226 -62.10 11.52 -71.46
N THR A 227 -61.77 12.50 -70.62
CA THR A 227 -60.61 12.50 -69.73
C THR A 227 -61.04 12.17 -68.31
N PHE A 228 -60.32 11.24 -67.69
CA PHE A 228 -60.56 10.81 -66.31
C PHE A 228 -59.30 11.08 -65.49
N ALA A 229 -59.48 11.45 -64.22
CA ALA A 229 -58.42 11.56 -63.24
C ALA A 229 -58.52 10.41 -62.24
N TRP A 230 -57.38 9.93 -61.74
CA TRP A 230 -57.33 8.86 -60.77
C TRP A 230 -56.28 9.11 -59.69
N GLN A 231 -56.54 8.57 -58.50
CA GLN A 231 -55.68 8.67 -57.33
C GLN A 231 -55.80 7.39 -56.49
N VAL A 232 -54.71 7.04 -55.81
CA VAL A 232 -54.67 5.95 -54.84
C VAL A 232 -54.40 6.51 -53.46
N ARG A 233 -55.04 5.90 -52.45
CA ARG A 233 -54.83 6.23 -51.05
C ARG A 233 -54.52 5.00 -50.20
N ALA A 234 -53.46 5.05 -49.40
CA ALA A 234 -53.03 3.96 -48.52
C ALA A 234 -53.59 4.07 -47.10
N TYR A 235 -53.89 2.90 -46.53
CA TYR A 235 -54.42 2.68 -45.19
C TYR A 235 -53.72 1.50 -44.51
N ASP A 236 -53.62 1.48 -43.18
CA ASP A 236 -53.16 0.33 -42.41
C ASP A 236 -54.27 -0.71 -42.15
N GLN A 237 -53.97 -1.80 -41.43
CA GLN A 237 -54.96 -2.84 -41.12
C GLN A 237 -56.14 -2.36 -40.24
N ASN A 238 -56.00 -1.21 -39.58
CA ASN A 238 -57.01 -0.64 -38.70
C ASN A 238 -57.79 0.50 -39.38
N GLY A 239 -57.52 0.76 -40.67
CA GLY A 239 -58.18 1.81 -41.45
C GLY A 239 -57.60 3.22 -41.26
N PHE A 240 -56.43 3.36 -40.63
CA PHE A 240 -55.75 4.66 -40.52
C PHE A 240 -54.92 4.95 -41.76
N GLU A 241 -54.89 6.23 -42.16
CA GLU A 241 -54.13 6.71 -43.32
C GLU A 241 -52.64 6.43 -43.17
N LEU A 242 -52.03 5.81 -44.19
CA LEU A 242 -50.69 5.24 -44.12
C LEU A 242 -49.73 5.96 -45.09
N GLY A 243 -48.68 6.57 -44.52
CA GLY A 243 -47.61 7.27 -45.25
C GLY A 243 -47.82 8.77 -45.42
N LYS A 244 -46.82 9.45 -46.00
CA LYS A 244 -46.82 10.91 -46.23
C LYS A 244 -48.05 11.37 -47.03
N ASN A 245 -48.38 12.66 -46.94
CA ASN A 245 -49.56 13.24 -47.61
C ASN A 245 -50.89 12.51 -47.30
N ARG A 246 -51.07 12.06 -46.04
CA ARG A 246 -52.27 11.30 -45.62
C ARG A 246 -52.53 10.06 -46.48
N GLY A 247 -51.44 9.40 -46.90
CA GLY A 247 -51.41 8.22 -47.76
C GLY A 247 -51.84 8.45 -49.21
N ARG A 248 -51.99 9.70 -49.68
CA ARG A 248 -52.47 10.01 -51.04
C ARG A 248 -51.34 10.08 -52.06
N SER A 249 -51.54 9.43 -53.21
CA SER A 249 -50.66 9.55 -54.37
C SER A 249 -50.81 10.89 -55.10
N GLN A 250 -49.96 11.12 -56.12
CA GLN A 250 -50.23 12.12 -57.14
C GLN A 250 -51.59 11.83 -57.83
N VAL A 251 -52.18 12.84 -58.45
CA VAL A 251 -53.34 12.67 -59.35
C VAL A 251 -52.82 12.58 -60.77
N TRP A 252 -53.14 11.50 -61.48
CA TRP A 252 -52.83 11.34 -62.91
C TRP A 252 -54.10 11.26 -63.73
N THR A 253 -53.98 11.56 -65.02
CA THR A 253 -55.07 11.56 -66.00
C THR A 253 -54.91 10.46 -67.04
N PHE A 254 -56.03 10.03 -67.64
CA PHE A 254 -56.03 9.19 -68.83
C PHE A 254 -57.22 9.55 -69.74
N ASN A 255 -57.06 9.31 -71.04
CA ASN A 255 -58.07 9.59 -72.09
C ASN A 255 -58.63 8.28 -72.66
N THR A 256 -59.86 8.26 -73.14
CA THR A 256 -60.44 7.10 -73.85
C THR A 256 -60.58 7.39 -75.35
N GLY A 257 -60.04 6.55 -76.25
CA GLY A 257 -60.13 6.74 -77.72
C GLY A 257 -60.89 5.62 -78.47
N LYS A 258 -61.26 5.86 -79.75
CA LYS A 258 -61.90 4.85 -80.63
C LYS A 258 -60.95 3.70 -81.00
N PRO A 259 -61.39 2.43 -81.04
CA PRO A 259 -60.59 1.30 -81.52
C PRO A 259 -60.59 1.23 -83.06
N SER A 260 -59.43 0.94 -83.66
CA SER A 260 -59.22 0.84 -85.10
C SER A 260 -58.56 -0.50 -85.48
N GLY A 261 -59.19 -1.23 -86.42
CA GLY A 261 -58.53 -2.15 -87.36
C GLY A 261 -58.09 -3.54 -86.86
N ILE A 262 -58.46 -4.57 -87.63
CA ILE A 262 -58.09 -6.00 -87.63
C ILE A 262 -56.84 -6.35 -86.80
N SER A 263 -56.98 -7.21 -85.77
CA SER A 263 -55.88 -7.61 -84.88
C SER A 263 -55.22 -8.91 -85.32
N LEU A 264 -53.90 -8.87 -85.52
CA LEU A 264 -53.06 -10.06 -85.49
C LEU A 264 -53.16 -10.76 -84.10
N PRO A 265 -52.97 -12.09 -84.02
CA PRO A 265 -53.15 -12.87 -82.79
C PRO A 265 -52.24 -12.36 -81.66
N ARG A 266 -52.75 -12.24 -80.42
CA ARG A 266 -51.92 -11.74 -79.30
C ARG A 266 -51.05 -12.80 -78.65
N THR A 267 -51.26 -14.07 -78.98
CA THR A 267 -50.54 -15.23 -78.45
C THR A 267 -50.11 -16.17 -79.56
N MET A 268 -48.90 -16.71 -79.47
CA MET A 268 -48.32 -17.66 -80.41
C MET A 268 -47.83 -18.90 -79.65
N LYS A 269 -48.14 -20.10 -80.16
CA LYS A 269 -47.61 -21.38 -79.65
C LYS A 269 -46.55 -21.90 -80.61
N ILE A 270 -45.37 -22.23 -80.09
CA ILE A 270 -44.28 -22.88 -80.83
C ILE A 270 -43.77 -24.06 -79.99
N GLY A 271 -44.00 -25.28 -80.46
CA GLY A 271 -43.86 -26.48 -79.63
C GLY A 271 -44.70 -26.39 -78.35
N GLU A 272 -44.08 -26.67 -77.20
CA GLU A 272 -44.70 -26.54 -75.87
C GLU A 272 -44.60 -25.12 -75.27
N PHE A 273 -43.94 -24.18 -75.97
CA PHE A 273 -43.73 -22.81 -75.50
C PHE A 273 -44.84 -21.86 -75.98
N ILE A 274 -45.13 -20.86 -75.16
CA ILE A 274 -46.12 -19.82 -75.44
C ILE A 274 -45.40 -18.48 -75.50
N VAL A 275 -45.50 -17.81 -76.65
CA VAL A 275 -45.10 -16.42 -76.83
C VAL A 275 -46.33 -15.52 -76.67
N SER A 276 -46.23 -14.54 -75.78
CA SER A 276 -47.29 -13.60 -75.42
C SER A 276 -46.75 -12.16 -75.51
N ASN A 277 -47.59 -11.14 -75.26
CA ASN A 277 -47.18 -9.72 -75.38
C ASN A 277 -46.54 -9.39 -76.74
N ILE A 278 -47.10 -9.95 -77.81
CA ILE A 278 -46.52 -9.86 -79.15
C ILE A 278 -46.67 -8.44 -79.72
N THR A 279 -45.57 -7.90 -80.22
CA THR A 279 -45.51 -6.69 -81.03
C THR A 279 -45.04 -7.08 -82.43
N TYR A 280 -45.95 -6.96 -83.40
CA TYR A 280 -45.67 -7.31 -84.79
C TYR A 280 -45.00 -6.15 -85.53
N ASP A 281 -44.09 -6.50 -86.45
CA ASP A 281 -43.53 -5.54 -87.41
C ASP A 281 -44.62 -5.13 -88.42
N GLY A 282 -44.52 -3.91 -88.96
CA GLY A 282 -45.57 -3.31 -89.81
C GLY A 282 -45.90 -4.07 -91.10
N SER A 283 -45.09 -5.05 -91.49
CA SER A 283 -45.28 -5.93 -92.65
C SER A 283 -45.82 -7.33 -92.30
N SER A 284 -46.13 -7.59 -91.03
CA SER A 284 -46.53 -8.92 -90.58
C SER A 284 -47.90 -9.35 -91.07
N THR A 285 -48.00 -10.60 -91.51
CA THR A 285 -49.26 -11.23 -91.92
C THR A 285 -49.40 -12.61 -91.28
N LEU A 286 -50.59 -13.22 -91.33
CA LEU A 286 -50.81 -14.57 -90.80
C LEU A 286 -49.87 -15.63 -91.43
N ASN A 287 -49.34 -15.38 -92.63
CA ASN A 287 -48.44 -16.28 -93.37
C ASN A 287 -46.96 -15.86 -93.32
N SER A 288 -46.64 -14.76 -92.67
CA SER A 288 -45.26 -14.29 -92.42
C SER A 288 -45.28 -13.39 -91.18
N LEU A 289 -45.13 -14.02 -90.03
CA LEU A 289 -45.16 -13.36 -88.73
C LEU A 289 -43.72 -12.94 -88.38
N SER A 290 -43.53 -11.64 -88.25
CA SER A 290 -42.26 -11.04 -87.81
C SER A 290 -42.50 -10.05 -86.68
N GLY A 291 -41.58 -10.00 -85.73
CA GLY A 291 -41.69 -9.06 -84.62
C GLY A 291 -41.05 -9.60 -83.36
N SER A 292 -41.59 -9.17 -82.22
CA SER A 292 -41.07 -9.53 -80.91
C SER A 292 -42.20 -9.94 -79.96
N GLY A 293 -41.87 -10.75 -78.97
CA GLY A 293 -42.80 -11.17 -77.93
C GLY A 293 -42.06 -11.68 -76.71
N GLU A 294 -42.82 -12.12 -75.72
CA GLU A 294 -42.32 -12.62 -74.45
C GLU A 294 -42.67 -14.10 -74.31
N THR A 295 -41.66 -14.95 -74.17
CA THR A 295 -41.80 -16.38 -73.83
C THR A 295 -41.24 -16.63 -72.43
N TYR A 296 -41.33 -17.86 -71.93
CA TYR A 296 -40.84 -18.19 -70.60
C TYR A 296 -40.27 -19.60 -70.49
N VAL A 297 -39.43 -19.80 -69.48
CA VAL A 297 -39.15 -21.10 -68.88
C VAL A 297 -39.73 -21.12 -67.46
N ILE A 298 -40.05 -22.30 -66.96
CA ILE A 298 -40.49 -22.54 -65.59
C ILE A 298 -39.24 -22.78 -64.76
N GLN A 299 -39.00 -21.87 -63.82
CA GLN A 299 -37.99 -22.03 -62.80
C GLN A 299 -38.62 -22.58 -61.52
N THR A 300 -37.92 -23.48 -60.85
CA THR A 300 -38.30 -24.10 -59.58
C THR A 300 -37.41 -23.54 -58.48
N ILE A 301 -37.93 -22.51 -57.79
CA ILE A 301 -37.24 -21.78 -56.73
C ILE A 301 -37.54 -22.42 -55.37
N ARG A 302 -36.59 -22.35 -54.42
CA ARG A 302 -36.79 -22.90 -53.08
C ARG A 302 -37.56 -21.91 -52.18
N ASN A 303 -38.52 -22.39 -51.39
CA ASN A 303 -39.29 -21.55 -50.46
C ASN A 303 -38.57 -21.37 -49.12
N TYR A 304 -37.87 -20.25 -48.96
CA TYR A 304 -37.17 -19.91 -47.71
C TYR A 304 -38.05 -19.19 -46.67
N THR A 305 -39.31 -18.87 -47.00
CA THR A 305 -40.16 -17.98 -46.20
C THR A 305 -41.22 -18.70 -45.36
N ASN A 306 -41.48 -19.99 -45.61
CA ASN A 306 -42.44 -20.80 -44.86
C ASN A 306 -41.95 -22.25 -44.71
N PRO A 307 -41.50 -22.68 -43.53
CA PRO A 307 -41.04 -24.06 -43.27
C PRO A 307 -42.11 -25.14 -43.49
N ALA A 308 -43.39 -24.78 -43.55
CA ALA A 308 -44.53 -25.71 -43.69
C ALA A 308 -45.05 -25.85 -45.14
N ALA A 309 -44.54 -25.09 -46.10
CA ALA A 309 -44.91 -25.22 -47.51
C ALA A 309 -44.02 -26.26 -48.22
N PRO A 310 -44.48 -26.86 -49.35
CA PRO A 310 -43.61 -27.68 -50.19
C PRO A 310 -42.33 -26.88 -50.52
N PRO A 311 -41.13 -27.47 -50.41
CA PRO A 311 -39.87 -26.75 -50.45
C PRO A 311 -39.59 -26.03 -51.79
N ILE A 312 -40.36 -26.30 -52.84
CA ILE A 312 -40.13 -25.80 -54.21
C ILE A 312 -41.41 -25.14 -54.74
N ILE A 313 -41.28 -23.90 -55.26
CA ILE A 313 -42.33 -23.16 -55.96
C ILE A 313 -41.94 -23.04 -57.44
N ALA A 314 -42.88 -23.30 -58.34
CA ALA A 314 -42.70 -23.09 -59.77
C ALA A 314 -43.16 -21.68 -60.17
N VAL A 315 -42.28 -20.89 -60.79
CA VAL A 315 -42.60 -19.56 -61.32
C VAL A 315 -42.09 -19.43 -62.77
N GLN A 316 -42.69 -18.54 -63.55
CA GLN A 316 -42.27 -18.29 -64.93
C GLN A 316 -41.12 -17.28 -64.96
N TYR A 317 -39.94 -17.68 -65.46
CA TYR A 317 -38.88 -16.76 -65.87
C TYR A 317 -39.14 -16.34 -67.32
N LYS A 318 -39.63 -15.11 -67.48
CA LYS A 318 -40.00 -14.57 -68.79
C LYS A 318 -38.84 -13.86 -69.47
N PHE A 319 -38.74 -13.98 -70.79
CA PHE A 319 -37.74 -13.30 -71.59
C PHE A 319 -38.25 -12.96 -72.99
N ASN A 320 -37.72 -11.87 -73.53
CA ASN A 320 -38.09 -11.38 -74.85
C ASN A 320 -37.39 -12.16 -75.94
N VAL A 321 -38.18 -12.56 -76.94
CA VAL A 321 -37.75 -13.22 -78.17
C VAL A 321 -38.13 -12.36 -79.37
N SER A 322 -37.27 -12.38 -80.38
CA SER A 322 -37.57 -11.84 -81.69
C SER A 322 -37.76 -13.01 -82.65
N PHE A 323 -38.67 -12.86 -83.59
CA PHE A 323 -38.96 -13.88 -84.58
C PHE A 323 -39.20 -13.23 -85.93
N SER A 324 -38.88 -13.94 -87.01
CA SER A 324 -39.04 -13.45 -88.37
C SER A 324 -39.50 -14.58 -89.28
N ASN A 325 -40.39 -14.25 -90.23
CA ASN A 325 -40.89 -15.17 -91.25
C ASN A 325 -41.49 -16.47 -90.69
N LEU A 326 -42.09 -16.44 -89.50
CA LEU A 326 -42.79 -17.61 -88.97
C LEU A 326 -44.12 -17.82 -89.71
N LYS A 327 -44.47 -19.08 -89.98
CA LYS A 327 -45.81 -19.44 -90.49
C LYS A 327 -46.56 -20.21 -89.44
N GLY A 328 -47.85 -19.95 -89.31
CA GLY A 328 -48.68 -20.68 -88.37
C GLY A 328 -50.12 -20.77 -88.81
N THR A 329 -50.82 -21.73 -88.23
CA THR A 329 -52.26 -21.90 -88.41
C THR A 329 -52.97 -21.23 -87.24
N GLN A 330 -53.91 -20.34 -87.54
CA GLN A 330 -54.69 -19.65 -86.52
C GLN A 330 -55.60 -20.66 -85.81
N SER A 331 -55.30 -20.96 -84.55
CA SER A 331 -56.04 -21.93 -83.74
C SER A 331 -57.20 -21.30 -82.98
N SER A 332 -57.18 -19.97 -82.77
CA SER A 332 -58.30 -19.17 -82.29
C SER A 332 -58.15 -17.71 -82.76
N PRO A 333 -59.18 -16.83 -82.61
CA PRO A 333 -59.07 -15.42 -82.98
C PRO A 333 -57.87 -14.68 -82.37
N ASP A 334 -57.35 -15.16 -81.23
CA ASP A 334 -56.26 -14.53 -80.48
C ASP A 334 -55.02 -15.43 -80.33
N THR A 335 -55.01 -16.62 -80.94
CA THR A 335 -53.91 -17.60 -80.84
C THR A 335 -53.53 -18.21 -82.18
N ILE A 336 -52.23 -18.28 -82.47
CA ILE A 336 -51.67 -18.94 -83.65
C ILE A 336 -50.68 -20.04 -83.23
N THR A 337 -50.72 -21.19 -83.91
CA THR A 337 -49.78 -22.28 -83.71
C THR A 337 -48.77 -22.27 -84.85
N VAL A 338 -47.49 -22.07 -84.55
CA VAL A 338 -46.41 -22.05 -85.54
C VAL A 338 -46.22 -23.45 -86.12
N THR A 339 -46.22 -23.56 -87.45
CA THR A 339 -46.03 -24.81 -88.19
C THR A 339 -44.70 -24.83 -88.95
N GLU A 340 -44.13 -23.67 -89.27
CA GLU A 340 -42.81 -23.53 -89.92
C GLU A 340 -42.04 -22.32 -89.38
N GLY A 341 -40.71 -22.44 -89.32
CA GLY A 341 -39.78 -21.39 -88.85
C GLY A 341 -39.14 -21.74 -87.51
N GLU A 342 -38.31 -20.83 -86.98
CA GLU A 342 -37.61 -21.04 -85.72
C GLU A 342 -37.47 -19.74 -84.92
N ILE A 343 -37.36 -19.88 -83.61
CA ILE A 343 -37.04 -18.77 -82.71
C ILE A 343 -35.74 -19.10 -81.99
N VAL A 344 -34.73 -18.25 -82.19
CA VAL A 344 -33.44 -18.36 -81.49
C VAL A 344 -33.28 -17.19 -80.55
N LYS A 345 -32.96 -17.49 -79.29
CA LYS A 345 -32.60 -16.51 -78.28
C LYS A 345 -31.24 -16.84 -77.70
N ASP A 346 -30.24 -16.04 -78.05
CA ASP A 346 -28.97 -16.01 -77.34
C ASP A 346 -29.04 -15.07 -76.13
N PHE A 347 -28.39 -15.48 -75.04
CA PHE A 347 -28.26 -14.71 -73.81
C PHE A 347 -26.78 -14.32 -73.61
N SER A 348 -26.51 -13.02 -73.65
CA SER A 348 -25.19 -12.45 -73.34
C SER A 348 -25.37 -11.22 -72.44
N PRO A 349 -25.09 -11.32 -71.11
CA PRO A 349 -24.65 -12.52 -70.38
C PRO A 349 -25.74 -13.61 -70.29
N PRO A 350 -25.37 -14.87 -69.97
CA PRO A 350 -26.33 -15.97 -69.80
C PRO A 350 -27.44 -15.64 -68.80
N ALA A 351 -28.69 -16.01 -69.10
CA ALA A 351 -29.81 -15.82 -68.19
C ALA A 351 -29.76 -16.83 -67.06
N ARG A 352 -29.76 -16.36 -65.81
CA ARG A 352 -29.78 -17.22 -64.62
C ARG A 352 -31.21 -17.58 -64.25
N VAL A 353 -31.49 -18.87 -64.19
CA VAL A 353 -32.76 -19.45 -63.70
C VAL A 353 -32.48 -20.47 -62.61
N GLU A 354 -33.44 -20.74 -61.73
CA GLU A 354 -33.31 -21.79 -60.72
C GLU A 354 -34.08 -23.04 -61.12
N VAL A 355 -33.42 -24.20 -61.06
CA VAL A 355 -34.03 -25.51 -61.31
C VAL A 355 -33.81 -26.38 -60.08
N TYR A 356 -34.87 -26.65 -59.34
CA TYR A 356 -34.88 -27.35 -58.06
C TYR A 356 -33.94 -26.70 -57.03
N GLY A 357 -33.82 -25.37 -57.09
CA GLY A 357 -32.89 -24.55 -56.30
C GLY A 357 -31.47 -24.46 -56.87
N TYR A 358 -31.10 -25.26 -57.88
CA TYR A 358 -29.78 -25.16 -58.53
C TYR A 358 -29.74 -23.98 -59.51
N PRO A 359 -28.69 -23.15 -59.50
CA PRO A 359 -28.52 -22.11 -60.51
C PRO A 359 -28.16 -22.71 -61.87
N VAL A 360 -29.04 -22.53 -62.84
CA VAL A 360 -28.85 -22.93 -64.24
C VAL A 360 -28.71 -21.66 -65.07
N LEU A 361 -27.65 -21.58 -65.86
CA LEU A 361 -27.37 -20.46 -66.75
C LEU A 361 -27.75 -20.85 -68.18
N LEU A 362 -28.71 -20.15 -68.75
CA LEU A 362 -29.16 -20.33 -70.12
C LEU A 362 -28.30 -19.49 -71.05
N HIS A 363 -27.62 -20.14 -71.99
CA HIS A 363 -26.79 -19.48 -73.00
C HIS A 363 -27.58 -19.25 -74.30
N ARG A 364 -28.38 -20.25 -74.70
CA ARG A 364 -29.20 -20.21 -75.90
C ARG A 364 -30.48 -20.99 -75.71
N VAL A 365 -31.61 -20.47 -76.17
CA VAL A 365 -32.87 -21.21 -76.33
C VAL A 365 -33.24 -21.19 -77.81
N HIS A 366 -33.48 -22.37 -78.37
CA HIS A 366 -33.82 -22.58 -79.77
C HIS A 366 -35.13 -23.34 -79.86
N LEU A 367 -36.17 -22.72 -80.42
CA LEU A 367 -37.51 -23.26 -80.52
C LEU A 367 -37.86 -23.55 -81.98
N TRP A 368 -38.33 -24.76 -82.25
CA TRP A 368 -38.95 -25.19 -83.50
C TRP A 368 -40.41 -25.61 -83.25
N PRO A 369 -41.23 -25.80 -84.29
CA PRO A 369 -42.62 -26.23 -84.15
C PRO A 369 -42.80 -27.56 -83.41
N ASP A 370 -41.86 -28.50 -83.59
CA ASP A 370 -41.92 -29.88 -83.09
C ASP A 370 -40.93 -30.18 -81.95
N SER A 371 -39.95 -29.30 -81.73
CA SER A 371 -38.87 -29.53 -80.78
C SER A 371 -38.32 -28.22 -80.22
N ALA A 372 -37.70 -28.28 -79.05
CA ALA A 372 -36.97 -27.16 -78.49
C ALA A 372 -35.65 -27.66 -77.90
N ASN A 373 -34.58 -26.89 -78.08
CA ASN A 373 -33.29 -27.15 -77.47
C ASN A 373 -32.86 -25.94 -76.62
N VAL A 374 -32.16 -26.24 -75.53
CA VAL A 374 -31.50 -25.25 -74.70
C VAL A 374 -30.01 -25.58 -74.61
N THR A 375 -29.18 -24.55 -74.71
CA THR A 375 -27.78 -24.61 -74.31
C THR A 375 -27.69 -24.02 -72.90
N LEU A 376 -27.35 -24.84 -71.91
CA LEU A 376 -27.32 -24.44 -70.50
C LEU A 376 -26.01 -24.85 -69.81
N SER A 377 -25.68 -24.23 -68.70
CA SER A 377 -24.64 -24.70 -67.78
C SER A 377 -25.15 -24.66 -66.35
N VAL A 378 -24.75 -25.61 -65.52
CA VAL A 378 -25.15 -25.64 -64.10
C VAL A 378 -24.04 -25.01 -63.27
N SER A 379 -24.36 -24.01 -62.45
CA SER A 379 -23.39 -23.26 -61.66
C SER A 379 -23.74 -23.35 -60.17
N PRO A 380 -23.31 -24.42 -59.48
CA PRO A 380 -23.51 -24.52 -58.04
C PRO A 380 -22.85 -23.34 -57.31
N THR A 381 -23.44 -22.91 -56.21
CA THR A 381 -22.85 -21.87 -55.37
C THR A 381 -21.58 -22.39 -54.70
N CYS A 382 -20.70 -21.48 -54.26
CA CYS A 382 -19.45 -21.73 -53.52
C CYS A 382 -18.38 -22.61 -54.21
N LEU A 383 -18.55 -22.90 -55.49
CA LEU A 383 -17.53 -23.47 -56.36
C LEU A 383 -16.93 -22.38 -57.26
N ALA A 384 -15.60 -22.33 -57.33
CA ALA A 384 -14.84 -21.44 -58.21
C ALA A 384 -13.99 -22.25 -59.20
N SER A 385 -13.63 -21.62 -60.33
CA SER A 385 -12.61 -22.17 -61.22
C SER A 385 -11.23 -22.15 -60.57
N ASP A 386 -10.34 -23.04 -61.00
CA ASP A 386 -8.94 -23.08 -60.57
C ASP A 386 -8.14 -21.81 -60.96
N THR A 387 -8.64 -21.04 -61.93
CA THR A 387 -8.12 -19.74 -62.40
C THR A 387 -8.57 -18.53 -61.56
N GLY A 388 -9.43 -18.71 -60.55
CA GLY A 388 -9.63 -17.74 -59.46
C GLY A 388 -10.59 -16.56 -59.69
N CYS A 389 -11.11 -16.31 -60.89
CA CYS A 389 -11.93 -15.10 -61.18
C CYS A 389 -13.36 -15.35 -61.72
N GLY A 390 -13.89 -16.57 -61.61
CA GLY A 390 -15.26 -16.87 -62.05
C GLY A 390 -15.96 -17.97 -61.24
N GLY A 391 -17.29 -17.88 -61.12
CA GLY A 391 -18.10 -18.97 -60.57
C GLY A 391 -17.97 -20.22 -61.44
N PHE A 392 -17.77 -21.38 -60.81
CA PHE A 392 -17.62 -22.65 -61.50
C PHE A 392 -18.91 -23.07 -62.22
N LYS A 393 -18.77 -23.71 -63.39
CA LYS A 393 -19.90 -24.12 -64.23
C LYS A 393 -19.63 -25.50 -64.81
N PHE A 394 -20.60 -26.40 -64.68
CA PHE A 394 -20.67 -27.61 -65.47
C PHE A 394 -21.30 -27.28 -66.83
N GLY A 395 -20.61 -27.58 -67.92
CA GLY A 395 -21.06 -27.34 -69.30
C GLY A 395 -20.31 -26.20 -70.00
N PRO A 396 -20.87 -25.60 -71.06
CA PRO A 396 -22.27 -25.68 -71.49
C PRO A 396 -22.67 -27.03 -72.12
N PHE A 397 -23.91 -27.43 -71.91
CA PHE A 397 -24.54 -28.63 -72.46
C PHE A 397 -25.70 -28.26 -73.38
N LYS A 398 -25.85 -28.97 -74.49
CA LYS A 398 -27.02 -28.87 -75.38
C LYS A 398 -28.03 -29.97 -75.00
N GLN A 399 -29.27 -29.59 -74.71
CA GLN A 399 -30.32 -30.48 -74.19
C GLN A 399 -31.67 -30.19 -74.86
N LYS A 400 -32.47 -31.23 -75.15
CA LYS A 400 -33.87 -31.07 -75.55
C LYS A 400 -34.69 -30.55 -74.37
N THR A 401 -35.51 -29.53 -74.58
CA THR A 401 -36.16 -28.81 -73.48
C THR A 401 -37.66 -28.65 -73.66
N LYS A 402 -38.32 -28.39 -72.54
CA LYS A 402 -39.73 -27.99 -72.41
C LYS A 402 -39.77 -26.70 -71.59
N PRO A 403 -40.93 -26.04 -71.40
CA PRO A 403 -41.00 -24.90 -70.50
C PRO A 403 -40.42 -25.20 -69.12
N LEU A 404 -40.72 -26.36 -68.52
CA LEU A 404 -39.98 -26.87 -67.36
C LEU A 404 -38.68 -27.53 -67.81
N ILE A 405 -37.54 -27.02 -67.34
CA ILE A 405 -36.23 -27.59 -67.68
C ILE A 405 -36.02 -28.85 -66.84
N GLU A 406 -36.05 -30.00 -67.51
CA GLU A 406 -35.60 -31.31 -67.01
C GLU A 406 -34.19 -31.55 -67.60
N PHE A 407 -33.20 -31.84 -66.75
CA PHE A 407 -31.81 -32.01 -67.17
C PHE A 407 -31.10 -33.16 -66.42
N TYR A 408 -30.75 -34.22 -67.15
CA TYR A 408 -29.91 -35.32 -66.69
C TYR A 408 -28.60 -35.42 -67.48
N ARG A 409 -27.46 -35.57 -66.80
CA ARG A 409 -26.15 -35.80 -67.43
C ARG A 409 -25.22 -36.62 -66.54
N GLU A 410 -24.56 -37.60 -67.14
CA GLU A 410 -23.42 -38.29 -66.53
C GLU A 410 -22.14 -37.79 -67.19
N LEU A 411 -21.14 -37.44 -66.38
CA LEU A 411 -19.84 -36.97 -66.80
C LEU A 411 -18.77 -37.96 -66.34
N THR A 412 -17.86 -38.33 -67.25
CA THR A 412 -16.68 -39.11 -66.87
C THR A 412 -15.69 -38.22 -66.11
N PRO A 413 -14.74 -38.78 -65.33
CA PRO A 413 -13.74 -37.97 -64.61
C PRO A 413 -12.98 -36.98 -65.50
N ALA A 414 -12.73 -37.32 -66.77
CA ALA A 414 -12.05 -36.45 -67.74
C ALA A 414 -12.90 -35.22 -68.15
N ASP A 415 -14.24 -35.33 -68.06
CA ASP A 415 -15.18 -34.28 -68.41
C ASP A 415 -15.50 -33.34 -67.22
N VAL A 416 -14.98 -33.63 -66.02
CA VAL A 416 -15.17 -32.84 -64.80
C VAL A 416 -13.93 -31.98 -64.54
N PRO A 417 -13.97 -30.66 -64.80
CA PRO A 417 -12.84 -29.79 -64.51
C PRO A 417 -12.56 -29.70 -63.00
N VAL A 418 -11.31 -29.43 -62.64
CA VAL A 418 -10.92 -29.16 -61.25
C VAL A 418 -11.68 -27.92 -60.76
N PHE A 419 -12.29 -28.03 -59.58
CA PHE A 419 -13.00 -26.92 -58.94
C PHE A 419 -12.43 -26.61 -57.57
N VAL A 420 -12.56 -25.34 -57.18
CA VAL A 420 -12.08 -24.81 -55.90
C VAL A 420 -13.28 -24.51 -55.00
N LEU A 421 -13.21 -24.93 -53.74
CA LEU A 421 -14.19 -24.54 -52.73
C LEU A 421 -13.89 -23.10 -52.28
N SER A 422 -14.74 -22.14 -52.66
CA SER A 422 -14.45 -20.69 -52.53
C SER A 422 -14.24 -20.21 -51.09
N GLY A 423 -14.69 -20.98 -50.08
CA GLY A 423 -14.53 -20.65 -48.65
C GLY A 423 -13.27 -21.20 -47.99
N THR A 424 -12.54 -22.11 -48.65
CA THR A 424 -11.37 -22.82 -48.06
C THR A 424 -10.16 -22.86 -48.98
N GLY A 425 -10.34 -22.65 -50.29
CA GLY A 425 -9.29 -22.80 -51.29
C GLY A 425 -8.95 -24.25 -51.63
N ILE A 426 -9.71 -25.22 -51.11
CA ILE A 426 -9.50 -26.65 -51.40
C ILE A 426 -9.81 -26.92 -52.87
N LYS A 427 -8.84 -27.49 -53.59
CA LYS A 427 -8.98 -27.95 -54.98
C LYS A 427 -9.48 -29.39 -54.99
N VAL A 428 -10.51 -29.70 -55.75
CA VAL A 428 -11.11 -31.04 -55.85
C VAL A 428 -11.01 -31.56 -57.28
N ARG A 429 -10.58 -32.83 -57.42
CA ARG A 429 -10.56 -33.59 -58.68
C ARG A 429 -11.47 -34.81 -58.57
N ALA A 430 -12.22 -35.09 -59.62
CA ALA A 430 -13.05 -36.28 -59.72
C ALA A 430 -12.20 -37.51 -60.07
N ASP A 431 -12.45 -38.64 -59.39
CA ASP A 431 -11.89 -39.96 -59.73
C ASP A 431 -12.96 -40.90 -60.30
N GLY A 432 -14.22 -40.67 -59.90
CA GLY A 432 -15.40 -41.40 -60.37
C GLY A 432 -16.37 -40.53 -61.16
N GLU A 433 -17.41 -41.15 -61.70
CA GLU A 433 -18.44 -40.46 -62.46
C GLU A 433 -19.15 -39.39 -61.62
N LEU A 434 -19.49 -38.27 -62.28
CA LEU A 434 -20.34 -37.21 -61.72
C LEU A 434 -21.70 -37.25 -62.41
N LYS A 435 -22.76 -37.32 -61.60
CA LYS A 435 -24.15 -37.34 -62.07
C LYS A 435 -24.81 -36.02 -61.73
N ILE A 436 -25.33 -35.33 -62.74
CA ILE A 436 -26.20 -34.16 -62.61
C ILE A 436 -27.62 -34.64 -62.92
N ASP A 437 -28.44 -34.83 -61.89
CA ASP A 437 -29.83 -35.25 -62.03
C ASP A 437 -30.76 -34.14 -61.52
N LEU A 438 -31.26 -33.32 -62.45
CA LEU A 438 -32.26 -32.29 -62.21
C LEU A 438 -33.65 -32.72 -62.72
N GLU A 439 -33.95 -34.02 -62.72
CA GLU A 439 -35.20 -34.60 -63.21
C GLU A 439 -35.93 -35.42 -62.14
N ARG A 440 -37.11 -34.97 -61.70
CA ARG A 440 -37.90 -35.67 -60.66
C ARG A 440 -38.47 -37.03 -61.10
N ARG A 441 -38.34 -37.41 -62.37
CA ARG A 441 -38.81 -38.69 -62.92
C ARG A 441 -37.81 -39.83 -62.70
N VAL A 442 -36.53 -39.51 -62.56
CA VAL A 442 -35.44 -40.50 -62.52
C VAL A 442 -35.14 -40.90 -61.08
N THR A 443 -35.07 -39.92 -60.16
CA THR A 443 -34.82 -40.17 -58.74
C THR A 443 -35.79 -39.37 -57.84
N PRO A 444 -36.11 -39.88 -56.62
CA PRO A 444 -36.93 -39.13 -55.65
C PRO A 444 -36.26 -37.83 -55.18
N ASP A 445 -34.93 -37.79 -55.19
CA ASP A 445 -34.09 -36.69 -54.73
C ASP A 445 -33.26 -36.11 -55.88
N VAL A 446 -33.69 -34.97 -56.40
CA VAL A 446 -32.95 -34.18 -57.40
C VAL A 446 -31.64 -33.66 -56.81
N GLY A 447 -30.52 -33.89 -57.51
CA GLY A 447 -29.24 -33.32 -57.10
C GLY A 447 -28.04 -33.66 -57.98
N ILE A 448 -26.87 -33.23 -57.51
CA ILE A 448 -25.58 -33.50 -58.16
C ILE A 448 -24.76 -34.38 -57.21
N THR A 449 -24.32 -35.53 -57.69
CA THR A 449 -23.55 -36.51 -56.91
C THR A 449 -22.25 -36.85 -57.63
N LEU A 450 -21.14 -36.80 -56.89
CA LEU A 450 -19.82 -37.23 -57.36
C LEU A 450 -19.45 -38.53 -56.63
N LEU A 451 -19.31 -39.63 -57.37
CA LEU A 451 -19.15 -40.97 -56.79
C LEU A 451 -17.86 -41.09 -55.97
N SER A 452 -16.76 -40.53 -56.47
CA SER A 452 -15.48 -40.48 -55.76
C SER A 452 -14.59 -39.38 -56.31
N GLY A 453 -13.67 -38.91 -55.47
CA GLY A 453 -12.66 -37.95 -55.85
C GLY A 453 -11.62 -37.75 -54.76
N HIS A 454 -10.66 -36.88 -55.05
CA HIS A 454 -9.62 -36.47 -54.11
C HIS A 454 -9.42 -34.95 -54.14
N THR A 455 -8.89 -34.41 -53.05
CA THR A 455 -8.35 -33.06 -53.01
C THR A 455 -6.94 -33.04 -53.59
N ILE A 456 -6.59 -31.96 -54.28
CA ILE A 456 -5.24 -31.78 -54.83
C ILE A 456 -4.37 -31.09 -53.77
N GLU A 457 -3.21 -31.66 -53.51
CA GLU A 457 -2.22 -31.07 -52.60
C GLU A 457 -1.79 -29.70 -53.07
N ASN A 458 -1.60 -28.78 -52.12
CA ASN A 458 -1.05 -27.46 -52.42
C ASN A 458 0.18 -27.17 -51.54
N PRO A 459 1.38 -27.58 -51.98
CA PRO A 459 2.62 -27.36 -51.23
C PRO A 459 2.93 -25.89 -50.97
N GLU A 460 2.46 -24.97 -51.82
CA GLU A 460 2.66 -23.52 -51.62
C GLU A 460 1.94 -22.99 -50.37
N MET A 461 0.99 -23.76 -49.82
CA MET A 461 0.23 -23.42 -48.61
C MET A 461 0.65 -24.27 -47.40
N ASP A 462 1.84 -24.89 -47.46
CA ASP A 462 2.40 -25.67 -46.35
C ASP A 462 2.78 -24.79 -45.14
N THR A 463 2.87 -23.47 -45.30
CA THR A 463 3.13 -22.51 -44.23
C THR A 463 1.87 -21.70 -43.94
N SER A 464 0.96 -22.28 -43.14
CA SER A 464 -0.33 -21.69 -42.80
C SER A 464 -0.92 -22.33 -41.54
N ASN A 465 -1.64 -21.57 -40.72
CA ASN A 465 -2.38 -22.11 -39.58
C ASN A 465 -3.55 -23.02 -40.00
N THR A 466 -4.00 -22.93 -41.26
CA THR A 466 -4.97 -23.84 -41.87
C THR A 466 -4.31 -24.80 -42.86
N GLY A 467 -2.99 -25.02 -42.74
CA GLY A 467 -2.21 -25.90 -43.63
C GLY A 467 -2.72 -27.33 -43.71
N TYR A 468 -3.43 -27.79 -42.68
CA TYR A 468 -4.12 -29.09 -42.66
C TYR A 468 -5.17 -29.22 -43.79
N LEU A 469 -5.72 -28.13 -44.36
CA LEU A 469 -6.71 -28.20 -45.45
C LEU A 469 -6.12 -28.61 -46.80
N TYR A 470 -4.79 -28.53 -46.97
CA TYR A 470 -4.13 -28.63 -48.28
C TYR A 470 -3.40 -29.95 -48.53
N GLY A 471 -3.66 -30.98 -47.71
CA GLY A 471 -3.25 -32.35 -47.97
C GLY A 471 -4.16 -33.08 -48.97
N GLU A 472 -3.77 -34.29 -49.37
CA GLU A 472 -4.55 -35.16 -50.25
C GLU A 472 -5.61 -35.95 -49.45
N TYR A 473 -6.88 -35.60 -49.59
CA TYR A 473 -8.01 -36.29 -48.97
C TYR A 473 -8.84 -37.00 -50.03
N ARG A 474 -9.24 -38.25 -49.78
CA ARG A 474 -10.15 -39.02 -50.63
C ARG A 474 -11.55 -39.05 -50.04
N PHE A 475 -12.56 -39.08 -50.90
CA PHE A 475 -13.95 -39.21 -50.48
C PHE A 475 -14.73 -40.07 -51.46
N THR A 476 -15.86 -40.60 -50.99
CA THR A 476 -16.86 -41.28 -51.81
C THR A 476 -18.23 -40.65 -51.58
N ASN A 477 -19.09 -40.68 -52.59
CA ASN A 477 -20.47 -40.17 -52.57
C ASN A 477 -20.60 -38.72 -52.09
N ALA A 478 -19.79 -37.81 -52.64
CA ALA A 478 -19.95 -36.38 -52.36
C ALA A 478 -21.22 -35.84 -53.02
N VAL A 479 -21.90 -34.92 -52.34
CA VAL A 479 -23.15 -34.32 -52.81
C VAL A 479 -22.96 -32.83 -52.98
N ILE A 480 -23.31 -32.30 -54.15
CA ILE A 480 -23.39 -30.87 -54.41
C ILE A 480 -24.87 -30.51 -54.36
N ARG A 481 -25.27 -29.85 -53.27
CA ARG A 481 -26.62 -29.29 -53.08
C ARG A 481 -26.67 -27.84 -53.56
N PRO A 482 -27.85 -27.22 -53.68
CA PRO A 482 -27.95 -25.78 -53.95
C PRO A 482 -27.18 -24.91 -52.96
N GLU A 483 -26.98 -25.39 -51.73
CA GLU A 483 -26.21 -24.72 -50.69
C GLU A 483 -24.69 -24.90 -50.83
N GLY A 484 -24.24 -25.91 -51.59
CA GLY A 484 -22.82 -26.16 -51.85
C GLY A 484 -22.39 -27.63 -51.84
N PHE A 485 -21.08 -27.82 -51.91
CA PHE A 485 -20.42 -29.12 -51.88
C PHE A 485 -20.36 -29.68 -50.45
N SER A 486 -20.72 -30.95 -50.27
CA SER A 486 -20.65 -31.66 -49.00
C SER A 486 -20.02 -33.04 -49.18
N ALA A 487 -19.03 -33.37 -48.36
CA ALA A 487 -18.37 -34.67 -48.35
C ALA A 487 -17.68 -34.93 -47.01
N ASN A 488 -17.60 -36.21 -46.64
CA ASN A 488 -16.67 -36.68 -45.61
C ASN A 488 -15.43 -37.21 -46.33
N MET A 489 -14.27 -36.69 -45.98
CA MET A 489 -13.01 -37.02 -46.64
C MET A 489 -12.02 -37.60 -45.64
N THR A 490 -11.19 -38.54 -46.09
CA THR A 490 -10.14 -39.18 -45.29
C THR A 490 -8.77 -38.84 -45.86
N LEU A 491 -7.81 -38.51 -45.00
CA LEU A 491 -6.43 -38.23 -45.40
C LEU A 491 -5.81 -39.46 -46.07
N SER A 492 -5.28 -39.30 -47.29
CA SER A 492 -4.85 -40.42 -48.14
C SER A 492 -3.41 -40.86 -47.85
N LYS A 493 -2.57 -39.92 -47.41
CA LYS A 493 -1.16 -40.12 -47.07
C LYS A 493 -0.72 -39.07 -46.04
N PRO A 494 0.35 -39.30 -45.27
CA PRO A 494 0.85 -38.33 -44.30
C PRO A 494 1.09 -36.95 -44.90
N TRP A 495 0.68 -35.90 -44.19
CA TRP A 495 0.82 -34.50 -44.61
C TRP A 495 1.47 -33.67 -43.50
N ALA A 496 2.25 -32.66 -43.85
CA ALA A 496 2.88 -31.77 -42.89
C ALA A 496 2.68 -30.32 -43.28
N PHE A 497 2.54 -29.47 -42.28
CA PHE A 497 2.48 -28.02 -42.46
C PHE A 497 3.18 -27.28 -41.30
N VAL A 498 3.55 -26.03 -41.52
CA VAL A 498 4.19 -25.14 -40.56
C VAL A 498 3.22 -24.01 -40.21
N SER A 499 3.11 -23.69 -38.93
CA SER A 499 2.27 -22.58 -38.46
C SER A 499 2.87 -21.22 -38.80
N LEU A 500 1.99 -20.26 -39.11
CA LEU A 500 2.33 -18.87 -39.34
C LEU A 500 2.25 -18.05 -38.03
N GLU A 501 1.24 -18.32 -37.19
CA GLU A 501 1.04 -17.62 -35.92
C GLU A 501 0.51 -18.58 -34.83
N PRO A 502 1.27 -18.87 -33.76
CA PRO A 502 2.67 -18.52 -33.57
C PRO A 502 3.57 -19.18 -34.62
N ILE A 503 4.59 -18.47 -35.09
CA ILE A 503 5.45 -18.94 -36.19
C ILE A 503 6.25 -20.19 -35.80
N GLY A 504 6.35 -21.15 -36.72
CA GLY A 504 7.38 -22.19 -36.70
C GLY A 504 6.99 -23.56 -36.11
N PHE A 505 5.77 -23.78 -35.64
CA PHE A 505 5.35 -25.13 -35.25
C PHE A 505 5.13 -25.98 -36.51
N LYS A 506 5.91 -27.05 -36.68
CA LYS A 506 5.67 -28.02 -37.75
C LYS A 506 4.76 -29.13 -37.25
N VAL A 507 3.60 -29.29 -37.86
CA VAL A 507 2.59 -30.31 -37.53
C VAL A 507 2.60 -31.39 -38.61
N GLU A 508 2.86 -32.63 -38.21
CA GLU A 508 2.74 -33.83 -39.05
C GLU A 508 1.43 -34.56 -38.72
N LEU A 509 0.64 -34.81 -39.75
CA LEU A 509 -0.64 -35.51 -39.73
C LEU A 509 -0.43 -36.88 -40.39
N TYR A 510 -0.67 -37.97 -39.67
CA TYR A 510 -0.53 -39.32 -40.26
C TYR A 510 -1.86 -39.83 -40.79
N ASN A 511 -2.95 -39.65 -40.02
CA ASN A 511 -4.29 -40.03 -40.42
C ASN A 511 -5.30 -38.94 -40.01
N GLY A 512 -6.45 -38.86 -40.68
CA GLY A 512 -7.50 -37.93 -40.28
C GLY A 512 -8.71 -37.88 -41.20
N GLU A 513 -9.73 -37.20 -40.71
CA GLU A 513 -11.03 -37.00 -41.35
C GLU A 513 -11.34 -35.51 -41.45
N LEU A 514 -11.82 -35.08 -42.61
CA LEU A 514 -12.24 -33.71 -42.90
C LEU A 514 -13.70 -33.72 -43.36
N THR A 515 -14.57 -33.02 -42.65
CA THR A 515 -15.99 -32.91 -42.96
C THR A 515 -16.30 -31.56 -43.57
N ILE A 516 -16.74 -31.58 -44.83
CA ILE A 516 -17.18 -30.40 -45.56
C ILE A 516 -18.70 -30.46 -45.70
N MET A 517 -19.39 -29.38 -45.31
CA MET A 517 -20.81 -29.18 -45.59
C MET A 517 -21.01 -27.81 -46.21
N ASN A 518 -21.68 -27.75 -47.35
CA ASN A 518 -21.98 -26.51 -48.06
C ASN A 518 -20.73 -25.63 -48.30
N CYS A 519 -19.65 -26.27 -48.77
CA CYS A 519 -18.30 -25.70 -48.94
C CYS A 519 -17.63 -25.12 -47.69
N ARG A 520 -18.15 -25.41 -46.49
CA ARG A 520 -17.55 -25.01 -45.21
C ARG A 520 -17.02 -26.23 -44.48
N VAL A 521 -15.87 -26.09 -43.84
CA VAL A 521 -15.39 -27.09 -42.89
C VAL A 521 -16.28 -27.03 -41.66
N THR A 522 -16.95 -28.14 -41.33
CA THR A 522 -17.82 -28.24 -40.15
C THR A 522 -17.18 -29.04 -39.03
N GLY A 523 -16.14 -29.81 -39.35
CA GLY A 523 -15.27 -30.46 -38.39
C GLY A 523 -14.11 -31.14 -39.10
N ALA A 524 -13.00 -31.29 -38.39
CA ALA A 524 -11.94 -32.21 -38.77
C ALA A 524 -11.37 -32.87 -37.52
N ARG A 525 -10.90 -34.11 -37.68
CA ARG A 525 -10.23 -34.85 -36.62
C ARG A 525 -9.03 -35.57 -37.19
N PHE A 526 -7.85 -35.32 -36.63
CA PHE A 526 -6.61 -35.98 -37.01
C PHE A 526 -6.19 -36.94 -35.91
N TYR A 527 -5.82 -38.14 -36.29
CA TYR A 527 -5.44 -39.22 -35.39
C TYR A 527 -3.96 -39.52 -35.59
N GLU A 528 -3.21 -39.51 -34.49
CA GLU A 528 -1.78 -39.79 -34.46
C GLU A 528 -0.91 -38.84 -35.31
N GLY A 529 0.13 -38.31 -34.69
CA GLY A 529 1.10 -37.49 -35.40
C GLY A 529 2.10 -36.85 -34.47
N LYS A 530 2.87 -35.92 -35.03
CA LYS A 530 3.93 -35.22 -34.31
C LYS A 530 3.80 -33.71 -34.51
N VAL A 531 4.18 -32.97 -33.49
CA VAL A 531 4.36 -31.52 -33.53
C VAL A 531 5.79 -31.23 -33.13
N TYR A 532 6.54 -30.59 -34.02
CA TYR A 532 7.87 -30.07 -33.76
C TYR A 532 7.70 -28.63 -33.33
N LEU A 533 8.31 -28.28 -32.20
CA LEU A 533 8.30 -26.93 -31.67
C LEU A 533 9.20 -26.02 -32.53
N PRO A 534 8.97 -24.69 -32.53
CA PRO A 534 9.68 -23.75 -33.41
C PRO A 534 11.22 -23.79 -33.34
N GLU A 535 11.84 -23.91 -34.52
CA GLU A 535 13.21 -23.52 -34.90
C GLU A 535 13.57 -22.03 -34.63
N GLY A 536 14.67 -21.66 -33.95
CA GLY A 536 15.31 -20.34 -34.14
C GLY A 536 15.25 -19.34 -32.97
N GLU A 537 15.13 -18.02 -33.28
CA GLU A 537 15.23 -16.86 -32.35
C GLU A 537 14.32 -16.92 -31.10
N ASN A 538 13.36 -17.85 -31.08
CA ASN A 538 12.54 -18.19 -29.93
C ASN A 538 13.27 -19.04 -28.87
N GLY A 539 14.54 -19.40 -29.05
CA GLY A 539 15.43 -19.90 -28.00
C GLY A 539 15.07 -21.25 -27.36
N VAL A 540 14.08 -21.98 -27.88
CA VAL A 540 13.62 -23.27 -27.34
C VAL A 540 14.33 -24.45 -28.01
N SER A 541 14.87 -25.38 -27.22
CA SER A 541 15.49 -26.64 -27.70
C SER A 541 15.07 -27.85 -26.87
N ASP A 542 15.49 -29.05 -27.26
CA ASP A 542 15.25 -30.32 -26.56
C ASP A 542 16.12 -30.55 -25.29
N GLY A 543 16.87 -29.52 -24.85
CA GLY A 543 17.84 -29.60 -23.76
C GLY A 543 19.23 -30.09 -24.18
N LYS A 544 19.38 -30.64 -25.39
CA LYS A 544 20.67 -31.01 -26.02
C LYS A 544 21.02 -30.12 -27.21
N GLY A 545 20.23 -29.06 -27.44
CA GLY A 545 20.36 -28.17 -28.60
C GLY A 545 19.66 -28.68 -29.87
N GLY A 546 18.92 -29.79 -29.79
CA GLY A 546 18.11 -30.35 -30.87
C GLY A 546 16.65 -29.87 -30.87
N LYS A 547 15.84 -30.39 -31.80
CA LYS A 547 14.43 -30.05 -31.96
C LYS A 547 13.57 -30.72 -30.90
N SER A 548 12.79 -29.95 -30.16
CA SER A 548 11.75 -30.50 -29.29
C SER A 548 10.59 -31.05 -30.11
N VAL A 549 10.16 -32.28 -29.79
CA VAL A 549 9.07 -32.98 -30.49
C VAL A 549 8.06 -33.49 -29.48
N ALA A 550 6.78 -33.37 -29.81
CA ALA A 550 5.69 -33.97 -29.06
C ALA A 550 4.78 -34.77 -30.00
N SER A 551 4.19 -35.85 -29.50
CA SER A 551 3.16 -36.60 -30.23
C SER A 551 1.77 -36.17 -29.77
N TYR A 552 0.75 -36.45 -30.58
CA TYR A 552 -0.65 -36.33 -30.18
C TYR A 552 -1.42 -37.59 -30.57
N ASP A 553 -2.43 -37.92 -29.77
CA ASP A 553 -3.38 -38.98 -30.14
C ASP A 553 -4.48 -38.43 -31.03
N THR A 554 -4.94 -37.20 -30.75
CA THR A 554 -6.01 -36.55 -31.51
C THR A 554 -5.87 -35.04 -31.53
N LEU A 555 -6.00 -34.44 -32.72
CA LEU A 555 -6.25 -33.01 -32.91
C LEU A 555 -7.64 -32.80 -33.52
N ILE A 556 -8.35 -31.78 -33.06
CA ILE A 556 -9.71 -31.45 -33.48
C ILE A 556 -9.72 -30.03 -34.05
N VAL A 557 -10.42 -29.84 -35.16
CA VAL A 557 -10.67 -28.55 -35.79
C VAL A 557 -12.08 -28.08 -35.44
N ASP A 558 -12.19 -26.88 -34.88
CA ASP A 558 -13.47 -26.25 -34.56
C ASP A 558 -14.05 -25.48 -35.77
N THR A 559 -15.26 -24.92 -35.62
CA THR A 559 -15.93 -24.15 -36.68
C THR A 559 -15.24 -22.84 -37.03
N THR A 560 -14.25 -22.41 -36.24
CA THR A 560 -13.40 -21.24 -36.52
C THR A 560 -12.14 -21.61 -37.30
N LEU A 561 -12.01 -22.86 -37.73
CA LEU A 561 -10.82 -23.42 -38.38
C LEU A 561 -9.59 -23.49 -37.46
N SER A 562 -9.80 -23.39 -36.13
CA SER A 562 -8.72 -23.52 -35.16
C SER A 562 -8.46 -25.00 -34.88
N ILE A 563 -7.22 -25.46 -35.02
CA ILE A 563 -6.82 -26.84 -34.69
C ILE A 563 -6.29 -26.89 -33.25
N SER A 564 -6.77 -27.83 -32.45
CA SER A 564 -6.36 -27.96 -31.05
C SER A 564 -6.40 -29.40 -30.54
N GLY A 565 -5.61 -29.68 -29.51
CA GLY A 565 -5.59 -30.99 -28.84
C GLY A 565 -4.48 -31.11 -27.82
N LYS A 566 -4.34 -32.29 -27.23
CA LYS A 566 -3.30 -32.55 -26.22
C LYS A 566 -2.06 -33.13 -26.88
N LEU A 567 -0.91 -32.53 -26.59
CA LEU A 567 0.39 -33.08 -26.93
C LEU A 567 0.97 -33.82 -25.74
N LYS A 568 1.65 -34.92 -26.01
CA LYS A 568 2.42 -35.72 -25.07
C LYS A 568 3.88 -35.72 -25.49
N SER A 569 4.79 -35.50 -24.56
CA SER A 569 6.22 -35.62 -24.85
C SER A 569 6.99 -36.21 -23.67
N LEU A 570 8.13 -36.83 -23.99
CA LEU A 570 9.17 -37.22 -23.05
C LEU A 570 10.44 -36.34 -23.24
N SER A 571 10.43 -35.41 -24.19
CA SER A 571 11.53 -34.46 -24.41
C SER A 571 11.40 -33.28 -23.47
N ARG A 572 12.55 -32.69 -23.11
CA ARG A 572 12.59 -31.47 -22.30
C ARG A 572 12.56 -30.24 -23.19
N ILE A 573 12.19 -29.10 -22.62
CA ILE A 573 12.22 -27.80 -23.29
C ILE A 573 13.27 -26.97 -22.59
N ALA A 574 14.25 -26.43 -23.31
CA ALA A 574 15.28 -25.56 -22.73
C ALA A 574 15.33 -24.20 -23.40
N TRP A 575 15.50 -23.13 -22.61
CA TRP A 575 15.63 -21.73 -23.04
C TRP A 575 16.47 -20.95 -22.03
N GLY A 576 17.39 -20.08 -22.46
CA GLY A 576 18.06 -19.12 -21.55
C GLY A 576 18.81 -19.72 -20.33
N GLY A 577 19.30 -20.96 -20.42
CA GLY A 577 19.89 -21.67 -19.28
C GLY A 577 18.86 -22.34 -18.35
N PHE A 578 17.57 -22.25 -18.66
CA PHE A 578 16.48 -22.95 -18.01
C PHE A 578 16.07 -24.17 -18.83
N GLU A 579 15.63 -25.23 -18.16
CA GLU A 579 15.15 -26.46 -18.78
C GLU A 579 13.94 -27.00 -18.00
N LEU A 580 12.86 -27.33 -18.70
CA LEU A 580 11.63 -27.85 -18.14
C LEU A 580 11.35 -29.26 -18.65
N ALA A 581 11.20 -30.20 -17.73
CA ALA A 581 10.60 -31.50 -18.03
C ALA A 581 9.07 -31.38 -17.98
N TRP A 582 8.40 -31.75 -19.07
CA TRP A 582 6.94 -31.71 -19.20
C TRP A 582 6.44 -33.03 -19.80
N THR A 583 5.17 -33.36 -19.55
CA THR A 583 4.58 -34.63 -19.99
C THR A 583 3.37 -34.46 -20.89
N GLU A 584 2.57 -33.42 -20.65
CA GLU A 584 1.34 -33.12 -21.39
C GLU A 584 1.15 -31.61 -21.48
N GLY A 585 0.69 -31.13 -22.64
CA GLY A 585 0.33 -29.73 -22.85
C GLY A 585 -0.83 -29.59 -23.84
N ASN A 586 -1.54 -28.46 -23.78
CA ASN A 586 -2.61 -28.11 -24.70
C ASN A 586 -2.02 -27.32 -25.86
N PHE A 587 -2.19 -27.84 -27.07
CA PHE A 587 -1.77 -27.20 -28.31
C PHE A 587 -2.96 -26.60 -29.03
N ARG A 588 -2.77 -25.37 -29.55
CA ARG A 588 -3.81 -24.65 -30.28
C ARG A 588 -3.17 -23.75 -31.34
N LEU A 589 -3.59 -23.90 -32.59
CA LEU A 589 -3.35 -22.93 -33.67
C LEU A 589 -4.69 -22.34 -34.10
N ILE A 590 -4.71 -21.04 -34.39
CA ILE A 590 -5.94 -20.30 -34.67
C ILE A 590 -5.87 -19.77 -36.11
N ALA A 591 -6.95 -19.94 -36.88
CA ALA A 591 -6.94 -19.61 -38.31
C ALA A 591 -6.96 -18.11 -38.61
N GLY A 592 -7.47 -17.28 -37.69
CA GLY A 592 -7.56 -15.82 -37.87
C GLY A 592 -6.53 -15.06 -37.03
N PRO A 593 -6.21 -13.81 -37.41
CA PRO A 593 -5.31 -12.96 -36.64
C PRO A 593 -5.95 -12.64 -35.29
N ILE A 594 -5.17 -12.76 -34.21
CA ILE A 594 -5.60 -12.40 -32.86
C ILE A 594 -4.67 -11.33 -32.32
N GLU A 595 -5.23 -10.35 -31.62
CA GLU A 595 -4.45 -9.41 -30.84
C GLU A 595 -3.73 -10.17 -29.72
N PHE A 596 -2.41 -10.39 -29.88
CA PHE A 596 -1.58 -10.93 -28.82
C PHE A 596 -1.57 -9.95 -27.64
N LYS A 597 -2.18 -10.37 -26.53
CA LYS A 597 -2.11 -9.63 -25.26
C LYS A 597 -1.00 -10.27 -24.42
N PRO A 598 0.20 -9.66 -24.34
CA PRO A 598 1.23 -10.17 -23.47
C PRO A 598 0.68 -10.24 -22.03
N PRO A 599 1.07 -11.25 -21.23
CA PRO A 599 0.69 -11.32 -19.82
C PRO A 599 1.37 -10.23 -18.97
N VAL A 600 2.11 -9.32 -19.60
CA VAL A 600 2.86 -8.23 -18.98
C VAL A 600 2.21 -6.91 -19.36
N SER A 601 1.92 -6.07 -18.36
CA SER A 601 1.54 -4.67 -18.53
C SER A 601 2.44 -3.80 -17.65
N GLY A 602 3.35 -3.05 -18.28
CA GLY A 602 4.40 -2.31 -17.55
C GLY A 602 5.30 -3.26 -16.77
N ASP A 603 5.45 -3.02 -15.45
CA ASP A 603 6.27 -3.82 -14.53
C ASP A 603 5.48 -4.95 -13.86
N THR A 604 4.24 -5.23 -14.29
CA THR A 604 3.37 -6.22 -13.64
C THR A 604 3.07 -7.42 -14.53
N PHE A 605 3.31 -8.61 -13.98
CA PHE A 605 2.94 -9.90 -14.57
C PHE A 605 1.54 -10.30 -14.09
N HIS A 606 0.58 -10.41 -15.00
CA HIS A 606 -0.80 -10.77 -14.67
C HIS A 606 -1.00 -12.27 -14.67
N GLY A 607 -1.67 -12.78 -13.63
CA GLY A 607 -2.12 -14.17 -13.56
C GLY A 607 -3.13 -14.46 -14.68
N TYR A 608 -2.82 -15.45 -15.52
CA TYR A 608 -3.64 -15.80 -16.67
C TYR A 608 -4.60 -16.96 -16.33
N THR A 609 -5.91 -16.72 -16.36
CA THR A 609 -6.93 -17.73 -15.99
C THR A 609 -7.36 -18.64 -17.16
N GLY A 610 -7.00 -18.28 -18.40
CA GLY A 610 -7.40 -18.96 -19.63
C GLY A 610 -6.24 -19.59 -20.41
N ILE A 611 -5.25 -20.19 -19.75
CA ILE A 611 -4.01 -20.61 -20.44
C ILE A 611 -4.28 -21.55 -21.61
N ASP A 612 -5.26 -22.46 -21.50
CA ASP A 612 -5.53 -23.48 -22.53
C ASP A 612 -6.16 -22.87 -23.81
N THR A 613 -6.46 -21.58 -23.79
CA THR A 613 -6.96 -20.83 -24.94
C THR A 613 -5.86 -20.07 -25.68
N LEU A 614 -4.63 -20.05 -25.15
CA LEU A 614 -3.51 -19.36 -25.76
C LEU A 614 -3.08 -20.05 -27.07
N PRO A 615 -2.70 -19.28 -28.11
CA PRO A 615 -2.04 -19.82 -29.29
C PRO A 615 -0.67 -20.41 -28.94
N GLY A 616 -0.35 -21.57 -29.52
CA GLY A 616 0.90 -22.30 -29.32
C GLY A 616 0.74 -23.53 -28.44
N LEU A 617 1.76 -23.80 -27.61
CA LEU A 617 1.77 -24.92 -26.66
C LEU A 617 1.71 -24.40 -25.22
N SER A 618 0.59 -24.65 -24.55
CA SER A 618 0.36 -24.30 -23.14
C SER A 618 0.52 -25.52 -22.23
N ILE A 619 1.40 -25.41 -21.24
CA ILE A 619 1.74 -26.44 -20.27
C ILE A 619 1.28 -25.97 -18.90
N ARG A 620 0.36 -26.71 -18.28
CA ARG A 620 0.02 -26.54 -16.86
C ARG A 620 0.99 -27.35 -16.03
N LEU A 621 1.73 -26.68 -15.15
CA LEU A 621 2.72 -27.35 -14.32
C LEU A 621 2.03 -28.26 -13.29
N LYS A 622 2.51 -29.50 -13.17
CA LYS A 622 2.05 -30.54 -12.26
C LYS A 622 3.11 -30.83 -11.19
N ASN A 623 2.72 -31.54 -10.12
CA ASN A 623 3.58 -31.91 -8.97
C ASN A 623 4.84 -32.75 -9.28
N LYS A 624 5.14 -33.07 -10.55
CA LYS A 624 6.34 -33.79 -10.96
C LYS A 624 7.19 -33.01 -11.97
N ASP A 625 6.73 -31.83 -12.39
CA ASP A 625 7.44 -31.03 -13.38
C ASP A 625 8.61 -30.32 -12.69
N THR A 626 9.80 -30.52 -13.26
CA THR A 626 11.06 -30.05 -12.68
C THR A 626 11.60 -28.93 -13.54
N LEU A 627 11.84 -27.77 -12.92
CA LEU A 627 12.60 -26.68 -13.54
C LEU A 627 14.08 -26.86 -13.17
N ILE A 628 14.92 -27.01 -14.18
CA ILE A 628 16.36 -27.17 -14.05
C ILE A 628 17.00 -25.86 -14.48
N VAL A 629 17.89 -25.33 -13.64
CA VAL A 629 18.60 -24.06 -13.86
C VAL A 629 20.08 -24.35 -14.03
N HIS A 630 20.58 -24.16 -15.24
CA HIS A 630 21.98 -24.30 -15.63
C HIS A 630 22.68 -22.95 -15.48
N SER A 631 23.12 -22.67 -14.26
CA SER A 631 23.75 -21.39 -13.92
C SER A 631 25.27 -21.44 -14.09
N PRO A 632 25.92 -20.38 -14.63
CA PRO A 632 27.37 -20.24 -14.53
C PRO A 632 27.85 -20.00 -13.08
N ASP A 633 26.96 -19.59 -12.19
CA ASP A 633 27.26 -19.32 -10.78
C ASP A 633 27.13 -20.58 -9.90
N SER A 634 26.88 -21.76 -10.48
CA SER A 634 26.87 -23.04 -9.77
C SER A 634 27.65 -24.11 -10.53
N ARG A 635 28.30 -25.03 -9.80
CA ARG A 635 29.08 -26.13 -10.38
C ARG A 635 28.21 -27.23 -11.00
N LYS A 636 26.95 -27.32 -10.59
CA LYS A 636 25.99 -28.35 -11.03
C LYS A 636 24.63 -27.70 -11.35
N PRO A 637 23.82 -28.28 -12.27
CA PRO A 637 22.49 -27.77 -12.53
C PRO A 637 21.59 -27.88 -11.28
N ILE A 638 20.95 -26.77 -10.91
CA ILE A 638 20.04 -26.67 -9.76
C ILE A 638 18.66 -27.16 -10.18
N ARG A 639 18.06 -28.07 -9.41
CA ARG A 639 16.81 -28.74 -9.79
C ARG A 639 15.67 -28.36 -8.87
N PHE A 640 14.83 -27.43 -9.28
CA PHE A 640 13.60 -27.11 -8.56
C PHE A 640 12.55 -28.17 -8.88
N THR A 641 12.38 -29.12 -7.95
CA THR A 641 11.41 -30.23 -8.06
C THR A 641 10.37 -30.05 -6.97
N GLY A 642 9.10 -29.84 -7.32
CA GLY A 642 8.11 -29.48 -6.31
C GLY A 642 6.90 -30.39 -6.23
N HIS A 643 6.55 -30.79 -5.00
CA HIS A 643 5.17 -31.09 -4.62
C HIS A 643 4.45 -29.75 -4.37
N TYR A 644 3.19 -29.61 -4.80
CA TYR A 644 2.38 -28.38 -4.67
C TYR A 644 2.85 -27.18 -5.52
N MET A 645 3.33 -27.45 -6.72
CA MET A 645 3.67 -26.42 -7.69
C MET A 645 2.42 -25.81 -8.33
N ARG A 646 2.45 -24.49 -8.55
CA ARG A 646 1.45 -23.78 -9.36
C ARG A 646 2.16 -22.95 -10.41
N GLY A 647 1.72 -23.10 -11.63
CA GLY A 647 2.23 -22.26 -12.69
C GLY A 647 1.85 -22.81 -14.04
N TRP A 648 2.31 -22.10 -15.04
CA TRP A 648 1.94 -22.33 -16.42
C TRP A 648 3.04 -21.80 -17.31
N MET A 649 3.29 -22.48 -18.42
CA MET A 649 4.19 -22.04 -19.47
C MET A 649 3.43 -22.04 -20.79
N ASN A 650 3.61 -21.04 -21.62
CA ASN A 650 3.15 -21.02 -23.00
C ASN A 650 4.35 -20.80 -23.92
N ILE A 651 4.46 -21.64 -24.95
CA ILE A 651 5.42 -21.49 -26.02
C ILE A 651 4.67 -20.89 -27.19
N GLY A 652 4.95 -19.61 -27.47
CA GLY A 652 4.29 -18.83 -28.51
C GLY A 652 5.28 -18.16 -29.45
N MET A 653 4.81 -17.11 -30.14
CA MET A 653 5.57 -16.41 -31.18
C MET A 653 6.86 -15.75 -30.67
N GLN A 654 6.88 -15.33 -29.40
CA GLN A 654 8.02 -14.68 -28.76
C GLN A 654 8.89 -15.65 -27.93
N GLY A 655 8.59 -16.96 -27.98
CA GLY A 655 9.23 -17.98 -27.14
C GLY A 655 8.45 -18.34 -25.88
N VAL A 656 9.16 -18.64 -24.78
CA VAL A 656 8.59 -19.13 -23.52
C VAL A 656 8.12 -17.97 -22.66
N THR A 657 6.85 -18.03 -22.27
CA THR A 657 6.23 -17.05 -21.38
C THR A 657 5.40 -17.76 -20.32
N GLY A 658 5.50 -17.34 -19.06
CA GLY A 658 4.65 -17.84 -17.99
C GLY A 658 5.30 -17.76 -16.62
N GLU A 659 4.75 -18.48 -15.66
CA GLU A 659 5.17 -18.46 -14.27
C GLU A 659 5.43 -19.87 -13.73
N TYR A 660 6.52 -20.02 -12.98
CA TYR A 660 6.84 -21.17 -12.15
C TYR A 660 6.88 -20.71 -10.69
N ASN A 661 5.86 -21.07 -9.92
CA ASN A 661 5.65 -20.59 -8.55
C ASN A 661 5.17 -21.72 -7.62
N ARG A 662 5.27 -21.53 -6.32
CA ARG A 662 4.93 -22.56 -5.34
C ARG A 662 3.93 -22.09 -4.29
N MET A 663 3.04 -22.99 -3.87
CA MET A 663 2.22 -22.80 -2.67
C MET A 663 2.99 -23.13 -1.38
N ARG A 664 2.70 -22.37 -0.32
CA ARG A 664 3.37 -22.20 0.99
C ARG A 664 3.72 -23.44 1.84
N GLU A 665 3.66 -24.68 1.33
CA GLU A 665 3.85 -25.91 2.13
C GLU A 665 5.17 -26.64 1.82
N TYR A 666 6.10 -26.57 2.77
CA TYR A 666 7.27 -27.41 3.08
C TYR A 666 8.17 -27.89 1.92
N TYR A 667 9.25 -27.17 1.60
CA TYR A 667 10.37 -27.73 0.81
C TYR A 667 11.30 -28.53 1.72
N PRO A 668 11.85 -29.66 1.27
CA PRO A 668 13.15 -30.04 1.79
C PRO A 668 14.17 -28.94 1.43
N PRO A 669 15.02 -28.48 2.38
CA PRO A 669 16.08 -27.51 2.08
C PRO A 669 16.90 -27.94 0.86
N GLN A 670 17.11 -27.02 -0.08
CA GLN A 670 18.06 -27.25 -1.16
C GLN A 670 19.37 -26.54 -0.86
N GLU A 671 20.39 -27.34 -0.60
CA GLU A 671 21.73 -26.88 -0.35
C GLU A 671 22.47 -26.75 -1.69
N GLU A 672 22.84 -25.52 -2.00
CA GLU A 672 23.50 -25.15 -3.24
C GLU A 672 24.72 -24.28 -2.96
N GLU A 673 25.80 -24.55 -3.67
CA GLU A 673 26.98 -23.70 -3.68
C GLU A 673 26.82 -22.65 -4.78
N LEU A 674 26.74 -21.37 -4.37
CA LEU A 674 26.53 -20.24 -5.27
C LEU A 674 27.76 -19.33 -5.33
N GLY A 675 28.18 -18.98 -6.55
CA GLY A 675 29.40 -18.24 -6.84
C GLY A 675 30.61 -19.16 -7.04
N ILE A 676 31.53 -18.78 -7.92
CA ILE A 676 32.70 -19.60 -8.29
C ILE A 676 33.99 -18.90 -7.84
N PRO A 677 34.66 -19.38 -6.77
CA PRO A 677 35.94 -18.84 -6.32
C PRO A 677 37.01 -18.85 -7.40
N GLY A 678 37.82 -17.79 -7.44
CA GLY A 678 38.91 -17.62 -8.41
C GLY A 678 38.48 -17.08 -9.77
N THR A 679 37.19 -16.81 -9.99
CA THR A 679 36.72 -16.07 -11.17
C THR A 679 37.03 -14.57 -11.04
N PRO A 680 37.30 -13.84 -12.14
CA PRO A 680 37.58 -12.41 -12.08
C PRO A 680 36.45 -11.63 -11.40
N GLY A 681 36.78 -10.91 -10.33
CA GLY A 681 35.82 -10.13 -9.53
C GLY A 681 35.26 -10.85 -8.30
N TYR A 682 35.42 -12.17 -8.18
CA TYR A 682 34.96 -12.91 -6.99
C TYR A 682 35.96 -12.75 -5.82
N ALA A 683 35.54 -12.10 -4.73
CA ALA A 683 36.40 -11.71 -3.62
C ALA A 683 36.62 -12.81 -2.57
N ALA A 684 35.64 -13.69 -2.36
CA ALA A 684 35.71 -14.74 -1.35
C ALA A 684 36.51 -15.97 -1.81
N LYS A 685 37.09 -16.73 -0.86
CA LYS A 685 37.83 -17.98 -1.18
C LYS A 685 36.92 -19.20 -1.38
N THR A 686 35.69 -19.14 -0.89
CA THR A 686 34.69 -20.23 -0.99
C THR A 686 33.40 -19.71 -1.61
N SER A 687 32.61 -20.61 -2.18
CA SER A 687 31.24 -20.32 -2.63
C SER A 687 30.34 -20.01 -1.43
N PHE A 688 29.23 -19.31 -1.65
CA PHE A 688 28.17 -19.23 -0.65
C PHE A 688 27.53 -20.61 -0.48
N ASP A 689 27.52 -21.14 0.75
CA ASP A 689 26.66 -22.27 1.14
C ASP A 689 25.23 -21.74 1.32
N ALA A 690 24.45 -21.80 0.24
CA ALA A 690 23.10 -21.25 0.18
C ALA A 690 22.06 -22.35 0.37
N VAL A 691 21.12 -22.14 1.28
CA VAL A 691 19.96 -23.02 1.44
C VAL A 691 18.71 -22.32 0.88
N LEU A 692 18.17 -22.85 -0.21
CA LEU A 692 17.00 -22.32 -0.90
C LEU A 692 15.70 -22.95 -0.36
N GLY A 693 14.67 -22.12 -0.15
CA GLY A 693 13.28 -22.57 -0.02
C GLY A 693 12.81 -23.11 1.35
N THR A 694 13.42 -22.73 2.47
CA THR A 694 13.05 -23.19 3.82
C THR A 694 12.15 -22.23 4.59
N ASP A 695 11.38 -22.70 5.57
CA ASP A 695 10.75 -21.85 6.57
C ASP A 695 11.65 -21.85 7.82
N LEU A 696 12.28 -20.70 8.13
CA LEU A 696 12.98 -20.51 9.40
C LEU A 696 11.90 -20.27 10.47
N GLY A 697 11.31 -21.35 10.99
CA GLY A 697 10.20 -21.31 11.94
C GLY A 697 10.33 -20.24 13.03
N ASN A 698 9.17 -19.78 13.52
CA ASN A 698 8.96 -18.69 14.51
C ASN A 698 9.39 -17.27 14.13
N ARG A 699 10.16 -17.04 13.05
CA ARG A 699 10.41 -15.68 12.54
C ARG A 699 9.24 -15.23 11.65
N LYS A 700 8.34 -14.41 12.20
CA LYS A 700 7.13 -13.90 11.51
C LYS A 700 7.38 -13.12 10.19
N ASP A 701 8.64 -12.79 9.88
CA ASP A 701 9.03 -11.93 8.76
C ASP A 701 9.67 -12.66 7.55
N THR A 702 9.80 -13.99 7.57
CA THR A 702 10.51 -14.77 6.53
C THR A 702 9.58 -15.69 5.72
N THR A 703 8.67 -15.12 4.94
CA THR A 703 8.00 -15.89 3.87
C THR A 703 8.98 -16.05 2.69
N LEU A 704 9.65 -17.20 2.60
CA LEU A 704 10.58 -17.48 1.50
C LEU A 704 9.80 -17.97 0.27
N ASN A 705 9.88 -17.21 -0.82
CA ASN A 705 9.20 -17.49 -2.09
C ASN A 705 10.13 -18.24 -3.06
N LEU A 706 9.53 -19.01 -3.96
CA LEU A 706 10.16 -19.57 -5.15
C LEU A 706 9.33 -19.12 -6.35
N LEU A 707 9.76 -18.06 -7.02
CA LEU A 707 9.09 -17.51 -8.19
C LEU A 707 10.08 -17.34 -9.34
N PHE A 708 9.73 -17.89 -10.50
CA PHE A 708 10.32 -17.53 -11.78
C PHE A 708 9.20 -17.10 -12.73
N GLN A 709 9.34 -15.92 -13.33
CA GLN A 709 8.45 -15.42 -14.37
C GLN A 709 9.27 -15.18 -15.63
N PHE A 710 8.75 -15.65 -16.75
CA PHE A 710 9.39 -15.52 -18.06
C PHE A 710 8.48 -14.76 -19.01
N ALA A 711 9.06 -13.88 -19.82
CA ALA A 711 8.40 -13.17 -20.90
C ALA A 711 9.28 -13.24 -22.15
N GLY A 712 8.79 -13.93 -23.19
CA GLY A 712 9.49 -14.09 -24.45
C GLY A 712 10.95 -14.58 -24.32
N ASN A 713 11.15 -15.69 -23.60
CA ASN A 713 12.45 -16.29 -23.24
C ASN A 713 13.30 -15.54 -22.21
N SER A 714 12.93 -14.31 -21.84
CA SER A 714 13.68 -13.54 -20.84
C SER A 714 13.14 -13.80 -19.44
N ALA A 715 14.03 -13.83 -18.45
CA ALA A 715 13.62 -13.79 -17.05
C ALA A 715 13.03 -12.39 -16.78
N PHE A 716 11.71 -12.35 -16.56
CA PHE A 716 10.97 -11.11 -16.28
C PHE A 716 11.10 -10.72 -14.81
N ASN A 717 10.88 -11.70 -13.92
CA ASN A 717 11.00 -11.52 -12.48
C ASN A 717 11.42 -12.84 -11.84
N SER A 718 12.20 -12.76 -10.78
CA SER A 718 12.57 -13.89 -9.97
C SER A 718 12.64 -13.48 -8.51
N ASP A 719 12.05 -14.28 -7.64
CA ASP A 719 12.09 -14.08 -6.20
C ASP A 719 12.41 -15.42 -5.55
N LEU A 720 13.68 -15.57 -5.20
CA LEU A 720 14.19 -16.71 -4.46
C LEU A 720 14.51 -16.28 -3.03
N GLY A 721 13.96 -17.01 -2.07
CA GLY A 721 14.23 -16.85 -0.64
C GLY A 721 15.00 -18.03 -0.04
N GLY A 722 15.85 -17.74 0.94
CA GLY A 722 16.69 -18.72 1.60
C GLY A 722 17.50 -18.14 2.75
N TYR A 723 18.58 -18.82 3.11
CA TYR A 723 19.63 -18.27 3.97
C TYR A 723 21.02 -18.72 3.50
N PHE A 724 22.03 -17.90 3.74
CA PHE A 724 23.44 -18.25 3.57
C PHE A 724 24.00 -18.76 4.89
N ARG A 725 24.65 -19.92 4.88
CA ARG A 725 25.44 -20.43 5.98
C ARG A 725 26.84 -19.86 5.88
N ILE A 726 27.14 -18.88 6.70
CA ILE A 726 28.45 -18.22 6.70
C ILE A 726 29.35 -18.91 7.74
N PRO A 727 30.53 -19.40 7.36
CA PRO A 727 31.44 -20.09 8.27
C PRO A 727 32.18 -19.11 9.20
N TYR A 728 33.02 -19.66 10.10
CA TYR A 728 33.97 -18.87 10.91
C TYR A 728 34.87 -18.01 10.01
N PRO A 729 35.15 -16.73 10.32
CA PRO A 729 35.05 -16.06 11.63
C PRO A 729 33.68 -15.47 12.01
N VAL A 730 32.71 -15.46 11.11
CA VAL A 730 31.35 -14.97 11.42
C VAL A 730 30.54 -16.04 12.15
N GLY A 731 30.55 -17.28 11.64
CA GLY A 731 29.99 -18.44 12.33
C GLY A 731 30.89 -18.94 13.47
N SER A 732 30.40 -19.93 14.22
CA SER A 732 31.19 -20.61 15.24
C SER A 732 32.26 -21.50 14.60
N LYS A 733 33.27 -21.89 15.39
CA LYS A 733 34.31 -22.81 14.90
C LYS A 733 33.74 -24.18 14.49
N ASP A 734 32.62 -24.58 15.10
CA ASP A 734 32.01 -25.89 14.91
C ASP A 734 30.69 -25.84 14.11
N SER A 735 30.18 -24.64 13.78
CA SER A 735 28.91 -24.45 13.09
C SER A 735 28.83 -23.12 12.33
N SER A 736 28.26 -23.13 11.13
CA SER A 736 27.97 -21.91 10.37
C SER A 736 26.78 -21.13 10.93
N THR A 737 26.77 -19.81 10.71
CA THR A 737 25.67 -18.92 11.10
C THR A 737 24.80 -18.60 9.89
N ALA A 738 23.47 -18.67 10.05
CA ALA A 738 22.51 -18.49 8.97
C ALA A 738 22.07 -17.03 8.80
N PHE A 739 22.37 -16.44 7.64
CA PHE A 739 21.94 -15.10 7.24
C PHE A 739 20.79 -15.19 6.22
N PRO A 740 19.57 -14.75 6.55
CA PRO A 740 18.43 -14.88 5.65
C PRO A 740 18.52 -13.92 4.46
N PHE A 741 18.06 -14.37 3.29
CA PHE A 741 17.93 -13.54 2.10
C PHE A 741 16.58 -13.75 1.40
N ARG A 742 16.16 -12.75 0.63
CA ARG A 742 14.92 -12.75 -0.18
C ARG A 742 15.15 -12.01 -1.50
N LYS A 743 14.26 -12.19 -2.48
CA LYS A 743 14.36 -11.52 -3.79
C LYS A 743 15.71 -11.74 -4.47
N LEU A 744 16.32 -12.92 -4.28
CA LEU A 744 17.52 -13.26 -5.03
C LEU A 744 17.13 -13.45 -6.50
N GLY A 745 17.64 -12.53 -7.33
CA GLY A 745 17.34 -12.45 -8.74
C GLY A 745 18.19 -13.40 -9.59
N VAL A 746 17.59 -13.86 -10.68
CA VAL A 746 18.18 -14.70 -11.72
C VAL A 746 17.94 -14.03 -13.08
N THR A 747 18.99 -13.97 -13.89
CA THR A 747 18.97 -13.37 -15.23
C THR A 747 18.42 -14.33 -16.30
N SER A 748 18.17 -13.80 -17.51
CA SER A 748 17.74 -14.60 -18.68
C SER A 748 18.76 -15.64 -19.15
N THR A 749 19.99 -15.62 -18.63
CA THR A 749 21.03 -16.63 -18.88
C THR A 749 21.30 -17.46 -17.62
N ALA A 750 20.30 -17.57 -16.74
CA ALA A 750 20.35 -18.31 -15.49
C ALA A 750 21.47 -17.88 -14.50
N SER A 751 22.09 -16.71 -14.66
CA SER A 751 23.06 -16.19 -13.69
C SER A 751 22.35 -15.61 -12.46
N PHE A 752 22.78 -16.01 -11.27
CA PHE A 752 22.34 -15.45 -10.00
C PHE A 752 23.06 -14.13 -9.77
N VAL A 753 22.32 -13.06 -9.54
CA VAL A 753 22.88 -11.71 -9.44
C VAL A 753 22.99 -11.27 -7.99
N GLY A 754 21.87 -10.91 -7.38
CA GLY A 754 21.83 -10.37 -6.05
C GLY A 754 20.44 -10.39 -5.46
N GLY A 755 20.37 -10.29 -4.14
CA GLY A 755 19.14 -10.34 -3.36
C GLY A 755 19.25 -9.46 -2.12
N LEU A 756 18.17 -9.37 -1.36
CA LEU A 756 18.10 -8.59 -0.13
C LEU A 756 18.48 -9.46 1.07
N VAL A 757 19.41 -8.98 1.90
CA VAL A 757 19.84 -9.61 3.15
C VAL A 757 19.50 -8.67 4.30
N ALA A 758 18.29 -8.82 4.86
CA ALA A 758 17.78 -7.97 5.94
C ALA A 758 17.08 -8.84 6.99
N PHE A 759 17.36 -8.57 8.26
CA PHE A 759 16.90 -9.33 9.42
C PHE A 759 16.82 -8.43 10.65
N LYS A 760 15.71 -8.55 11.39
CA LYS A 760 15.49 -7.77 12.62
C LYS A 760 16.18 -8.36 13.85
N ASP A 761 16.23 -9.68 13.94
CA ASP A 761 16.85 -10.37 15.08
C ASP A 761 18.37 -10.20 15.03
N THR A 762 18.99 -9.85 16.15
CA THR A 762 20.45 -9.76 16.26
C THR A 762 21.10 -11.12 16.00
N ILE A 763 22.03 -11.16 15.04
CA ILE A 763 22.85 -12.33 14.72
C ILE A 763 24.24 -12.13 15.35
N GLN A 764 24.78 -13.13 16.04
CA GLN A 764 26.11 -13.03 16.65
C GLN A 764 27.23 -13.24 15.62
N LEU A 765 28.28 -12.42 15.72
CA LEU A 765 29.53 -12.54 14.97
C LEU A 765 30.59 -13.15 15.89
N ASP A 766 30.83 -14.45 15.75
CA ASP A 766 31.44 -15.24 16.80
C ASP A 766 32.91 -14.89 17.08
N TYR A 767 33.73 -14.58 16.07
CA TYR A 767 35.14 -14.20 16.31
C TYR A 767 35.29 -12.92 17.13
N TRP A 768 34.45 -11.91 16.87
CA TRP A 768 34.47 -10.62 17.55
C TRP A 768 33.62 -10.59 18.82
N GLY A 769 32.68 -11.51 19.00
CA GLY A 769 31.78 -11.55 20.17
C GLY A 769 30.82 -10.37 20.23
N VAL A 770 30.38 -9.87 19.07
CA VAL A 770 29.44 -8.76 18.91
C VAL A 770 28.23 -9.20 18.09
N GLY A 771 27.08 -8.56 18.30
CA GLY A 771 25.89 -8.77 17.49
C GLY A 771 25.85 -7.87 16.26
N ILE A 772 25.20 -8.32 15.19
CA ILE A 772 24.81 -7.50 14.04
C ILE A 772 23.30 -7.57 13.85
N SER A 773 22.66 -6.43 13.53
CA SER A 773 21.29 -6.36 13.02
C SER A 773 21.26 -5.53 11.75
N SER A 774 20.40 -5.85 10.80
CA SER A 774 20.37 -5.17 9.50
C SER A 774 18.96 -4.99 8.97
N GLU A 775 18.52 -3.74 8.81
CA GLU A 775 17.27 -3.45 8.12
C GLU A 775 17.44 -3.43 6.60
N ARG A 776 18.67 -3.21 6.11
CA ARG A 776 19.00 -3.09 4.69
C ARG A 776 20.37 -3.69 4.39
N GLY A 777 20.35 -4.77 3.62
CA GLY A 777 21.54 -5.35 3.00
C GLY A 777 21.21 -5.93 1.63
N ILE A 778 22.24 -6.04 0.81
CA ILE A 778 22.19 -6.67 -0.50
C ILE A 778 23.29 -7.72 -0.59
N THR A 779 23.09 -8.78 -1.35
CA THR A 779 24.13 -9.75 -1.68
C THR A 779 24.46 -9.69 -3.17
N SER A 780 25.71 -9.98 -3.52
CA SER A 780 26.15 -10.21 -4.90
C SER A 780 26.77 -11.61 -4.98
N ILE A 781 26.07 -12.52 -5.65
CA ILE A 781 26.56 -13.88 -5.86
C ILE A 781 27.81 -13.87 -6.75
N LYS A 782 27.89 -12.97 -7.73
CA LYS A 782 29.03 -12.86 -8.64
C LYS A 782 30.31 -12.32 -8.00
N MET A 783 30.18 -11.52 -6.95
CA MET A 783 31.34 -10.99 -6.21
C MET A 783 31.65 -11.83 -4.97
N GLY A 784 30.71 -12.66 -4.50
CA GLY A 784 30.91 -13.45 -3.27
C GLY A 784 30.76 -12.62 -1.99
N GLU A 785 29.94 -11.55 -2.04
CA GLU A 785 29.87 -10.54 -0.97
C GLU A 785 28.42 -10.22 -0.56
N ILE A 786 28.24 -9.85 0.70
CA ILE A 786 27.05 -9.26 1.29
C ILE A 786 27.42 -7.85 1.75
N ILE A 787 26.68 -6.87 1.28
CA ILE A 787 26.87 -5.46 1.59
C ILE A 787 25.72 -4.98 2.46
N TYR A 788 26.04 -4.45 3.63
CA TYR A 788 25.10 -3.82 4.55
C TYR A 788 25.20 -2.31 4.46
N THR A 789 24.08 -1.62 4.24
CA THR A 789 24.05 -0.15 4.05
C THR A 789 23.33 0.62 5.16
N ASN A 790 22.70 -0.11 6.08
CA ASN A 790 22.12 0.41 7.31
C ASN A 790 21.99 -0.75 8.31
N ALA A 791 23.12 -1.16 8.85
CA ALA A 791 23.22 -2.21 9.87
C ALA A 791 23.79 -1.61 11.16
N GLU A 792 23.68 -2.33 12.27
CA GLU A 792 24.22 -1.91 13.56
C GLU A 792 25.05 -3.04 14.16
N ILE A 793 26.26 -2.72 14.64
CA ILE A 793 27.08 -3.62 15.46
C ILE A 793 26.79 -3.34 16.93
N TYR A 794 26.24 -4.32 17.62
CA TYR A 794 25.89 -4.22 19.02
C TYR A 794 26.92 -4.96 19.88
N GLU A 795 27.47 -4.26 20.85
CA GLU A 795 28.32 -4.81 21.88
C GLU A 795 27.49 -4.93 23.18
N PRO A 796 27.52 -6.07 23.89
CA PRO A 796 26.56 -6.35 24.95
C PRO A 796 26.84 -5.74 26.35
N VAL A 797 28.01 -5.19 26.64
CA VAL A 797 28.46 -4.87 28.01
C VAL A 797 28.78 -3.39 28.23
N HIS A 798 29.71 -2.83 27.47
CA HIS A 798 30.34 -1.53 27.73
C HIS A 798 29.71 -0.38 26.95
N PHE A 799 29.09 -0.65 25.80
CA PHE A 799 28.46 0.38 24.97
C PHE A 799 26.94 0.42 25.12
N SER A 800 26.38 1.63 25.29
CA SER A 800 24.94 1.80 25.54
C SER A 800 24.03 1.53 24.32
N LYS A 801 24.60 1.55 23.11
CA LYS A 801 23.90 1.40 21.83
C LYS A 801 24.81 0.74 20.80
N GLY A 802 24.21 0.19 19.75
CA GLY A 802 24.96 -0.32 18.61
C GLY A 802 25.61 0.80 17.78
N PHE A 803 26.70 0.48 17.10
CA PHE A 803 27.38 1.35 16.15
C PHE A 803 26.80 1.14 14.76
N ASN A 804 26.16 2.19 14.22
CA ASN A 804 25.55 2.15 12.89
C ASN A 804 26.62 2.07 11.79
N ILE A 805 26.38 1.23 10.79
CA ILE A 805 27.23 0.97 9.63
C ILE A 805 26.57 1.60 8.40
N ILE A 806 27.32 2.49 7.76
CA ILE A 806 26.96 3.10 6.47
C ILE A 806 27.23 2.11 5.32
N TRP A 807 28.31 1.35 5.43
CA TRP A 807 28.71 0.34 4.45
C TRP A 807 29.55 -0.76 5.10
N GLY A 808 29.09 -2.01 5.07
CA GLY A 808 29.80 -3.16 5.65
C GLY A 808 29.84 -4.33 4.68
N GLU A 809 31.02 -4.84 4.34
CA GLU A 809 31.22 -5.94 3.41
C GLU A 809 31.51 -7.26 4.15
N MET A 810 30.67 -8.27 3.95
CA MET A 810 30.86 -9.63 4.49
C MET A 810 31.00 -10.61 3.34
N LEU A 811 32.05 -11.42 3.33
CA LEU A 811 32.35 -12.36 2.26
C LEU A 811 31.73 -13.74 2.52
N ALA A 812 31.57 -14.54 1.45
CA ALA A 812 31.03 -15.89 1.52
C ALA A 812 31.84 -16.85 2.40
N ASP A 813 33.13 -16.58 2.58
CA ASP A 813 34.04 -17.36 3.44
C ASP A 813 34.06 -16.85 4.90
N GLY A 814 33.16 -15.92 5.25
CA GLY A 814 33.05 -15.33 6.58
C GLY A 814 34.04 -14.20 6.86
N ASN A 815 34.98 -13.90 5.97
CA ASN A 815 35.84 -12.74 6.17
C ASN A 815 35.05 -11.44 6.06
N ILE A 816 35.49 -10.45 6.83
CA ILE A 816 34.95 -9.09 6.79
C ILE A 816 35.87 -8.23 5.91
N GLY A 817 35.27 -7.56 4.93
CA GLY A 817 35.89 -6.55 4.08
C GLY A 817 35.85 -5.16 4.72
N ARG A 818 35.45 -4.13 3.97
CA ARG A 818 35.40 -2.75 4.46
C ARG A 818 34.15 -2.51 5.31
N PHE A 819 34.35 -1.99 6.53
CA PHE A 819 33.28 -1.51 7.40
C PHE A 819 33.46 -0.02 7.68
N TYR A 820 32.49 0.77 7.22
CA TYR A 820 32.41 2.21 7.44
C TYR A 820 31.29 2.51 8.42
N PHE A 821 31.66 2.95 9.61
CA PHE A 821 30.74 3.30 10.67
C PHE A 821 30.28 4.75 10.54
N ASN A 822 29.04 5.01 10.96
CA ASN A 822 28.52 6.35 11.14
C ASN A 822 29.18 7.00 12.35
N GLN A 823 29.63 8.24 12.19
CA GLN A 823 30.26 9.03 13.26
C GLN A 823 29.23 9.66 14.22
N ASN A 824 27.93 9.42 14.03
CA ASN A 824 26.91 9.90 14.95
C ASN A 824 27.02 9.21 16.33
N SER A 825 27.49 9.98 17.31
CA SER A 825 27.67 9.57 18.71
C SER A 825 26.57 10.09 19.64
N ALA A 826 25.45 10.59 19.10
CA ALA A 826 24.39 11.18 19.90
C ALA A 826 23.86 10.19 20.97
N ASN A 827 24.09 10.54 22.24
CA ASN A 827 23.76 9.72 23.40
C ASN A 827 24.42 8.33 23.42
N GLN A 828 25.52 8.13 22.71
CA GLN A 828 26.35 6.94 22.87
C GLN A 828 27.23 7.09 24.11
N LYS A 829 27.37 6.01 24.86
CA LYS A 829 28.13 5.95 26.10
C LYS A 829 29.04 4.73 26.12
N PHE A 830 30.20 4.90 26.75
CA PHE A 830 31.13 3.84 27.13
C PHE A 830 31.18 3.81 28.65
N ASP A 831 30.81 2.67 29.27
CA ASP A 831 30.72 2.51 30.72
C ASP A 831 29.93 3.64 31.42
N GLY A 832 28.86 4.09 30.77
CA GLY A 832 28.02 5.19 31.26
C GLY A 832 28.54 6.61 30.98
N PHE A 833 29.79 6.78 30.55
CA PHE A 833 30.37 8.07 30.15
C PHE A 833 29.99 8.43 28.72
N TYR A 834 29.63 9.69 28.46
CA TYR A 834 29.38 10.15 27.10
C TYR A 834 30.65 10.13 26.27
N ILE A 835 30.57 9.68 25.03
CA ILE A 835 31.70 9.67 24.11
C ILE A 835 31.44 10.50 22.85
N THR A 836 32.49 11.13 22.32
CA THR A 836 32.52 11.72 20.99
C THR A 836 33.25 10.76 20.05
N LEU A 837 32.52 10.17 19.10
CA LEU A 837 33.06 9.15 18.21
C LEU A 837 33.88 9.78 17.08
N ASP A 838 35.15 9.37 16.96
CA ASP A 838 36.03 9.70 15.82
C ASP A 838 35.95 8.59 14.76
N SER A 839 36.16 7.34 15.19
CA SER A 839 36.05 6.17 14.32
C SER A 839 35.75 4.90 15.12
N ALA A 840 35.11 3.93 14.47
CA ALA A 840 34.93 2.58 14.96
C ALA A 840 35.32 1.59 13.85
N ALA A 841 35.82 0.42 14.24
CA ALA A 841 36.20 -0.67 13.34
C ALA A 841 36.11 -2.02 14.05
N LEU A 842 35.90 -3.09 13.28
CA LEU A 842 36.20 -4.45 13.74
C LEU A 842 37.62 -4.81 13.33
N SER A 843 38.36 -5.53 14.19
CA SER A 843 39.69 -6.01 13.80
C SER A 843 39.63 -6.97 12.62
N SER A 844 40.69 -6.97 11.81
CA SER A 844 40.87 -8.01 10.79
C SER A 844 40.93 -9.38 11.44
N TYR A 845 40.35 -10.38 10.78
CA TYR A 845 40.45 -11.76 11.24
C TYR A 845 41.90 -12.24 11.30
N ASP A 846 42.37 -12.58 12.50
CA ASP A 846 43.67 -13.19 12.78
C ASP A 846 43.47 -14.37 13.75
N PRO A 847 43.68 -15.63 13.33
CA PRO A 847 43.44 -16.79 14.20
C PRO A 847 44.34 -16.83 15.45
N SER A 848 45.42 -16.05 15.48
CA SER A 848 46.34 -15.95 16.63
C SER A 848 45.93 -14.90 17.67
N LYS A 849 44.92 -14.07 17.38
CA LYS A 849 44.48 -12.95 18.24
C LYS A 849 42.96 -13.00 18.49
N PRO A 850 42.47 -12.49 19.63
CA PRO A 850 41.04 -12.31 19.83
C PRO A 850 40.50 -11.22 18.88
N GLY A 851 39.29 -11.42 18.37
CA GLY A 851 38.58 -10.37 17.62
C GLY A 851 38.19 -9.23 18.55
N GLU A 852 38.33 -7.99 18.08
CA GLU A 852 38.06 -6.80 18.88
C GLU A 852 37.19 -5.79 18.13
N LEU A 853 36.36 -5.08 18.88
CA LEU A 853 35.72 -3.84 18.46
C LEU A 853 36.64 -2.69 18.89
N VAL A 854 37.17 -1.96 17.91
CA VAL A 854 38.12 -0.86 18.13
C VAL A 854 37.38 0.45 17.97
N VAL A 855 37.33 1.26 19.02
CA VAL A 855 36.58 2.53 19.05
C VAL A 855 37.49 3.67 19.46
N LYS A 856 37.78 4.58 18.54
CA LYS A 856 38.52 5.82 18.84
C LYS A 856 37.53 6.93 19.17
N CYS A 857 37.65 7.48 20.36
CA CYS A 857 36.72 8.47 20.86
C CYS A 857 37.33 9.43 21.89
N GLY A 858 36.68 10.57 22.08
CA GLY A 858 36.87 11.41 23.28
C GLY A 858 35.89 10.98 24.35
N VAL A 859 36.36 10.66 25.56
CA VAL A 859 35.48 10.37 26.71
C VAL A 859 35.19 11.68 27.43
N TYR A 860 33.93 11.92 27.78
CA TYR A 860 33.52 13.11 28.52
C TYR A 860 33.19 12.76 29.97
N ILE A 861 34.02 13.23 30.89
CA ILE A 861 33.83 13.08 32.33
C ILE A 861 33.26 14.39 32.85
N LYS A 862 31.98 14.42 33.23
CA LYS A 862 31.23 15.66 33.52
C LYS A 862 32.00 16.71 34.35
N PHE A 863 32.66 16.29 35.43
CA PHE A 863 33.41 17.20 36.31
C PHE A 863 34.73 17.73 35.70
N PHE A 864 35.48 16.86 35.01
CA PHE A 864 36.80 17.19 34.42
C PHE A 864 36.74 17.66 32.97
N GLY A 865 35.60 17.50 32.30
CA GLY A 865 35.46 17.70 30.86
C GLY A 865 36.05 16.54 30.04
N GLN A 866 36.53 16.87 28.85
CA GLN A 866 37.23 15.92 27.99
C GLN A 866 38.73 15.87 28.36
N PRO A 867 39.35 14.68 28.45
CA PRO A 867 40.79 14.52 28.65
C PRO A 867 41.65 15.25 27.62
N ASP A 868 42.96 15.34 27.90
CA ASP A 868 43.99 15.97 27.06
C ASP A 868 44.12 15.37 25.66
N ARG A 869 43.65 14.14 25.45
CA ARG A 869 43.68 13.43 24.17
C ARG A 869 42.55 12.41 24.05
N MET A 870 42.24 12.04 22.81
CA MET A 870 41.35 10.93 22.51
C MET A 870 41.99 9.59 22.88
N ILE A 871 41.16 8.62 23.22
CA ILE A 871 41.57 7.24 23.49
C ILE A 871 41.02 6.31 22.42
N THR A 872 41.72 5.21 22.21
CA THR A 872 41.28 4.08 21.40
C THR A 872 40.95 2.93 22.34
N ILE A 873 39.67 2.57 22.39
CA ILE A 873 39.16 1.45 23.17
C ILE A 873 39.32 0.19 22.33
N HIS A 874 40.05 -0.78 22.87
CA HIS A 874 40.24 -2.12 22.33
C HIS A 874 39.36 -3.08 23.14
N ASP A 875 38.14 -3.33 22.66
CA ASP A 875 37.21 -4.24 23.32
C ASP A 875 37.25 -5.63 22.65
N ALA A 876 38.05 -6.52 23.23
CA ALA A 876 38.33 -7.84 22.70
C ALA A 876 37.39 -8.90 23.25
N LYS A 877 37.02 -9.86 22.39
CA LYS A 877 36.37 -11.09 22.85
C LYS A 877 37.28 -11.81 23.84
N TYR A 878 36.70 -12.24 24.96
CA TYR A 878 37.44 -12.88 26.05
C TYR A 878 36.80 -14.20 26.49
N ASN A 879 37.63 -15.13 26.98
CA ASN A 879 37.18 -16.49 27.32
C ASN A 879 36.44 -16.55 28.66
N LYS A 880 36.59 -15.54 29.53
CA LYS A 880 35.95 -15.48 30.84
C LYS A 880 34.62 -14.73 30.75
N SER A 881 33.53 -15.39 31.15
CA SER A 881 32.18 -14.83 31.18
C SER A 881 31.71 -14.42 32.58
N ASP A 882 32.50 -14.70 33.62
CA ASP A 882 32.28 -14.25 34.99
C ASP A 882 32.45 -12.73 35.12
N PRO A 883 31.69 -12.07 36.02
CA PRO A 883 31.93 -10.67 36.36
C PRO A 883 33.38 -10.45 36.80
N PRO A 884 34.05 -9.37 36.37
CA PRO A 884 33.49 -8.24 35.62
C PRO A 884 33.63 -8.34 34.09
N TYR A 885 34.13 -9.46 33.55
CA TYR A 885 34.48 -9.58 32.13
C TYR A 885 33.28 -9.79 31.20
N TYR A 886 32.30 -10.62 31.61
CA TYR A 886 31.10 -10.91 30.80
C TYR A 886 31.40 -11.33 29.33
N GLY A 887 32.56 -11.97 29.08
CA GLY A 887 32.99 -12.39 27.74
C GLY A 887 33.71 -11.30 26.94
N ARG A 888 33.97 -10.14 27.54
CA ARG A 888 34.67 -8.98 26.99
C ARG A 888 35.91 -8.66 27.82
N TYR A 889 36.91 -8.07 27.19
CA TYR A 889 38.09 -7.56 27.87
C TYR A 889 38.55 -6.29 27.18
N VAL A 890 38.43 -5.18 27.88
CA VAL A 890 38.72 -3.84 27.39
C VAL A 890 40.12 -3.39 27.81
N LYS A 891 40.82 -2.79 26.86
CA LYS A 891 42.03 -1.98 27.08
C LYS A 891 41.88 -0.64 26.36
N ILE A 892 42.66 0.35 26.77
CA ILE A 892 42.71 1.66 26.10
C ILE A 892 44.12 2.00 25.61
N ASP A 893 44.21 2.75 24.51
CA ASP A 893 45.44 3.33 23.97
C ASP A 893 45.26 4.84 23.69
N PRO A 894 46.10 5.74 24.24
CA PRO A 894 47.17 5.45 25.20
C PRO A 894 46.62 4.89 26.51
N LYS A 895 47.39 4.01 27.15
CA LYS A 895 47.03 3.37 28.43
C LYS A 895 46.72 4.37 29.55
N LYS A 896 47.28 5.57 29.45
CA LYS A 896 47.12 6.64 30.44
C LYS A 896 46.87 7.98 29.73
N PHE A 897 46.00 8.78 30.32
CA PHE A 897 45.71 10.17 29.94
C PHE A 897 45.68 11.06 31.19
N MET A 898 45.59 12.38 30.97
CA MET A 898 45.61 13.38 32.04
C MET A 898 44.23 13.99 32.26
N LEU A 899 43.83 14.12 33.53
CA LEU A 899 42.67 14.89 33.96
C LEU A 899 43.13 16.13 34.71
N LYS A 900 42.59 17.29 34.34
CA LYS A 900 42.86 18.56 35.00
C LYS A 900 41.58 19.35 35.24
N ARG A 901 41.43 19.90 36.44
CA ARG A 901 40.35 20.86 36.76
C ARG A 901 40.84 21.87 37.79
N ASP A 902 40.68 23.15 37.46
CA ASP A 902 40.71 24.24 38.45
C ASP A 902 39.30 24.36 39.06
N TRP A 903 39.22 24.26 40.39
CA TRP A 903 37.99 24.26 41.17
C TRP A 903 37.89 25.52 42.03
N GLY A 904 36.67 26.07 42.11
CA GLY A 904 36.34 27.13 43.06
C GLY A 904 37.09 28.44 42.85
N SER A 905 37.47 28.76 41.61
CA SER A 905 38.26 29.95 41.27
C SER A 905 39.64 29.97 41.94
N GLY A 906 40.37 28.85 41.89
CA GLY A 906 41.71 28.71 42.49
C GLY A 906 41.72 28.07 43.88
N LEU A 907 40.60 27.53 44.37
CA LEU A 907 40.56 26.80 45.64
C LEU A 907 41.30 25.46 45.57
N SER A 908 41.32 24.80 44.40
CA SER A 908 42.12 23.59 44.17
C SER A 908 42.45 23.40 42.68
N ASP A 909 43.71 23.07 42.37
CA ASP A 909 44.13 22.60 41.05
C ASP A 909 44.29 21.08 41.09
N MET A 910 43.28 20.38 40.59
CA MET A 910 43.26 18.92 40.55
C MET A 910 43.95 18.43 39.29
N LYS A 911 45.15 17.83 39.42
CA LYS A 911 45.93 17.26 38.32
C LYS A 911 46.19 15.77 38.54
N PHE A 912 45.66 14.94 37.65
CA PHE A 912 45.93 13.50 37.60
C PHE A 912 46.65 13.17 36.30
N GLN A 913 47.93 12.83 36.40
CA GLN A 913 48.79 12.61 35.23
C GLN A 913 48.74 11.17 34.72
N GLU A 914 48.27 10.24 35.54
CA GLU A 914 48.28 8.81 35.26
C GLU A 914 46.89 8.18 35.45
N VAL A 915 45.89 8.59 34.64
CA VAL A 915 44.56 7.98 34.66
C VAL A 915 44.44 6.98 33.51
N GLY A 916 44.12 5.73 33.83
CA GLY A 916 43.90 4.65 32.87
C GLY A 916 42.55 3.98 33.07
N TYR A 917 42.17 3.13 32.12
CA TYR A 917 40.98 2.27 32.26
C TYR A 917 41.17 1.29 33.43
N ASP A 918 40.10 1.02 34.18
CA ASP A 918 40.16 0.02 35.24
C ASP A 918 40.13 -1.40 34.65
N GLU A 919 41.31 -1.93 34.30
CA GLU A 919 41.43 -3.28 33.74
C GLU A 919 41.04 -4.40 34.72
N GLU A 920 40.95 -4.12 36.03
CA GLU A 920 40.52 -5.10 37.04
C GLU A 920 39.00 -5.15 37.15
N ASP A 921 38.36 -3.99 37.29
CA ASP A 921 36.89 -3.89 37.45
C ASP A 921 36.15 -3.86 36.11
N GLN A 922 36.86 -3.71 34.98
CA GLN A 922 36.31 -3.58 33.62
C GLN A 922 35.14 -2.58 33.55
N ASN A 923 35.26 -1.49 34.30
CA ASN A 923 34.28 -0.42 34.35
C ASN A 923 34.97 0.88 34.79
N GLY A 924 34.90 1.91 33.94
CA GLY A 924 35.38 3.25 34.28
C GLY A 924 36.90 3.39 34.35
N PHE A 925 37.38 4.37 35.11
CA PHE A 925 38.80 4.76 35.10
C PHE A 925 39.38 4.87 36.50
N ARG A 926 40.66 4.56 36.65
CA ARG A 926 41.41 4.75 37.88
C ARG A 926 42.78 5.34 37.62
N GLY A 927 43.32 6.05 38.59
CA GLY A 927 44.61 6.68 38.41
C GLY A 927 45.20 7.27 39.68
N THR A 928 46.32 7.94 39.48
CA THR A 928 47.04 8.64 40.54
C THR A 928 47.36 10.06 40.10
N GLY A 929 47.48 10.95 41.06
CA GLY A 929 47.72 12.37 40.83
C GLY A 929 48.08 13.09 42.10
N THR A 930 48.36 14.37 41.94
CA THR A 930 48.80 15.21 43.04
C THR A 930 47.98 16.51 43.02
N PRO A 931 46.73 16.49 43.52
CA PRO A 931 45.92 17.69 43.64
C PRO A 931 46.59 18.68 44.59
N GLU A 932 46.55 19.94 44.19
CA GLU A 932 46.91 21.08 45.02
C GLU A 932 45.61 21.65 45.60
N ILE A 933 45.55 21.81 46.92
CA ILE A 933 44.41 22.43 47.62
C ILE A 933 44.96 23.71 48.25
N SER A 934 44.40 24.86 47.87
CA SER A 934 44.86 26.20 48.32
C SER A 934 44.87 26.40 49.84
N LEU A 935 44.10 25.58 50.57
CA LEU A 935 44.11 25.54 52.04
C LEU A 935 45.43 24.99 52.60
N PHE A 936 46.32 24.41 51.80
CA PHE A 936 47.65 23.99 52.23
C PHE A 936 48.74 24.78 51.53
N SER A 937 49.76 25.21 52.27
CA SER A 937 50.86 26.02 51.73
C SER A 937 52.07 25.21 51.26
N SER A 938 52.03 23.87 51.33
CA SER A 938 53.13 22.96 50.96
C SER A 938 52.81 22.12 49.71
N SER A 939 53.75 21.23 49.34
CA SER A 939 53.76 20.43 48.12
C SER A 939 52.44 19.66 47.84
N PRO A 940 52.16 19.35 46.56
CA PRO A 940 50.99 18.59 46.14
C PRO A 940 50.80 17.27 46.90
N ILE A 941 49.56 16.93 47.29
CA ILE A 941 49.28 15.74 48.08
C ILE A 941 49.07 14.54 47.14
N TYR A 942 49.80 13.45 47.34
CA TYR A 942 49.54 12.22 46.57
C TYR A 942 48.11 11.72 46.80
N SER A 943 47.43 11.42 45.69
CA SER A 943 46.06 10.96 45.70
C SER A 943 45.82 9.87 44.66
N LYS A 944 44.85 9.01 44.97
CA LYS A 944 44.27 8.03 44.06
C LYS A 944 42.90 8.52 43.63
N ILE A 945 42.60 8.39 42.35
CA ILE A 945 41.30 8.70 41.77
C ILE A 945 40.65 7.43 41.24
N ILE A 946 39.36 7.26 41.55
CA ILE A 946 38.47 6.27 40.94
C ILE A 946 37.33 7.06 40.31
N VAL A 947 37.06 6.81 39.03
CA VAL A 947 36.08 7.51 38.21
C VAL A 947 35.07 6.49 37.71
N ASP A 948 33.88 6.49 38.30
CA ASP A 948 32.68 5.83 37.78
C ASP A 948 31.75 6.88 37.14
N SER A 949 30.83 6.44 36.28
CA SER A 949 29.85 7.32 35.63
C SER A 949 28.92 8.05 36.61
N SER A 950 28.74 7.50 37.81
CA SER A 950 27.87 8.02 38.86
C SER A 950 28.63 8.81 39.94
N ILE A 951 29.81 8.34 40.32
CA ILE A 951 30.61 8.85 41.44
C ILE A 951 32.08 8.92 41.05
N ILE A 952 32.74 10.03 41.41
CA ILE A 952 34.21 10.14 41.37
C ILE A 952 34.71 10.27 42.81
N GLN A 953 35.65 9.41 43.17
CA GLN A 953 36.30 9.42 44.48
C GLN A 953 37.77 9.78 44.32
N ILE A 954 38.23 10.80 45.03
CA ILE A 954 39.64 11.20 45.09
C ILE A 954 40.07 11.03 46.54
N CYS A 955 40.86 10.01 46.83
CA CYS A 955 41.38 9.78 48.17
C CYS A 955 42.85 10.16 48.24
N MET A 956 43.18 11.00 49.21
CA MET A 956 44.48 11.62 49.41
C MET A 956 45.08 11.15 50.74
N SER A 957 46.39 10.99 50.78
CA SER A 957 47.10 10.63 52.00
C SER A 957 48.54 11.12 51.92
N SER A 958 49.04 11.70 53.00
CA SER A 958 50.44 12.12 53.10
C SER A 958 50.96 11.91 54.52
N SER A 959 52.23 11.52 54.61
CA SER A 959 53.03 11.52 55.84
C SER A 959 54.04 12.66 55.87
N GLU A 960 53.92 13.62 54.94
CA GLU A 960 54.71 14.85 54.91
C GLU A 960 53.99 15.97 55.68
N HIS A 961 54.74 17.02 56.01
CA HIS A 961 54.23 18.15 56.77
C HIS A 961 53.44 19.09 55.85
N HIS A 962 52.16 19.32 56.16
CA HIS A 962 51.28 20.20 55.40
C HIS A 962 50.72 21.34 56.25
N PRO A 963 51.28 22.56 56.14
CA PRO A 963 50.74 23.74 56.82
C PRO A 963 49.36 24.10 56.25
N LEU A 964 48.37 24.23 57.12
CA LEU A 964 47.00 24.63 56.83
C LEU A 964 46.89 26.16 56.90
N VAL A 965 46.25 26.76 55.90
CA VAL A 965 45.97 28.18 55.76
C VAL A 965 44.46 28.39 55.87
N LEU A 966 44.02 28.98 56.97
CA LEU A 966 42.64 29.43 57.18
C LEU A 966 42.59 30.97 57.34
N PRO A 967 41.67 31.67 56.66
CA PRO A 967 41.46 33.11 56.86
C PRO A 967 41.14 33.44 58.33
N PRO A 968 41.61 34.57 58.87
CA PRO A 968 42.40 35.63 58.22
C PRO A 968 43.93 35.43 58.29
N SER A 969 44.43 34.28 58.74
CA SER A 969 45.86 34.06 59.06
C SER A 969 46.66 33.39 57.93
N ASN A 970 47.98 33.68 57.87
CA ASN A 970 48.88 33.13 56.84
C ASN A 970 49.23 31.65 57.05
N ASN A 971 49.16 31.12 58.27
CA ASN A 971 49.24 29.69 58.59
C ASN A 971 48.59 29.46 59.97
N THR A 972 47.77 28.44 60.11
CA THR A 972 46.97 28.17 61.31
C THR A 972 47.50 26.98 62.11
N THR A 973 47.97 25.92 61.44
CA THR A 973 48.51 24.68 62.04
C THR A 973 49.24 23.85 60.98
N THR A 974 50.01 22.82 61.34
CA THR A 974 50.64 21.87 60.40
C THR A 974 50.16 20.45 60.65
N PHE A 975 49.68 19.77 59.62
CA PHE A 975 49.41 18.33 59.65
C PHE A 975 50.70 17.54 59.42
N GLY A 976 51.11 16.70 60.36
CA GLY A 976 52.24 15.76 60.19
C GLY A 976 51.87 14.46 59.49
N SER A 977 50.61 14.09 59.59
CA SER A 977 49.99 13.07 58.76
C SER A 977 48.59 13.51 58.41
N LEU A 978 48.20 13.32 57.15
CA LEU A 978 46.87 13.60 56.67
C LEU A 978 46.34 12.43 55.85
N TRP A 979 45.03 12.28 55.88
CA TRP A 979 44.24 11.44 55.01
C TRP A 979 42.96 12.17 54.66
N GLY A 980 42.38 11.88 53.51
CA GLY A 980 41.11 12.49 53.14
C GLY A 980 40.52 11.88 51.90
N CYS A 981 39.24 12.12 51.67
CA CYS A 981 38.62 11.80 50.39
C CYS A 981 37.67 12.93 49.97
N ALA A 982 37.70 13.24 48.68
CA ALA A 982 36.73 14.06 48.01
C ALA A 982 35.73 13.17 47.28
N THR A 983 34.44 13.50 47.38
CA THR A 983 33.36 12.81 46.66
C THR A 983 32.68 13.79 45.71
N ILE A 984 32.70 13.44 44.43
CA ILE A 984 32.03 14.18 43.37
C ILE A 984 30.89 13.31 42.86
N GLU A 985 29.69 13.87 42.84
CA GLU A 985 28.49 13.21 42.33
C GLU A 985 28.01 13.97 41.10
N SER A 986 27.86 13.27 39.97
CA SER A 986 27.58 13.87 38.66
C SER A 986 28.63 14.90 38.23
N ASP A 987 28.42 16.17 38.52
CA ASP A 987 29.25 17.32 38.14
C ASP A 987 29.56 18.24 39.32
N GLU A 988 29.11 17.89 40.53
CA GLU A 988 29.29 18.70 41.72
C GLU A 988 30.20 18.00 42.73
N LEU A 989 31.23 18.71 43.17
CA LEU A 989 32.01 18.31 44.34
C LEU A 989 31.15 18.51 45.60
N LYS A 990 30.66 17.42 46.19
CA LYS A 990 29.74 17.49 47.35
C LYS A 990 30.45 17.86 48.63
N ARG A 991 31.60 17.22 48.89
CA ARG A 991 32.45 17.51 50.05
C ARG A 991 33.85 16.94 49.88
N ILE A 992 34.82 17.58 50.53
CA ILE A 992 36.15 17.06 50.83
C ILE A 992 36.20 16.85 52.34
N VAL A 993 36.56 15.65 52.78
CA VAL A 993 36.84 15.37 54.19
C VAL A 993 38.32 15.11 54.32
N ILE A 994 39.00 15.88 55.15
CA ILE A 994 40.41 15.71 55.49
C ILE A 994 40.50 15.46 56.99
N GLY A 995 41.28 14.48 57.41
CA GLY A 995 41.58 14.18 58.79
C GLY A 995 43.07 13.94 58.95
N GLY A 996 43.58 14.08 60.16
CA GLY A 996 45.00 13.90 60.41
C GLY A 996 45.43 14.29 61.81
N ARG A 997 46.74 14.23 62.03
CA ARG A 997 47.36 14.64 63.29
C ARG A 997 48.13 15.94 63.09
N ILE A 998 47.93 16.87 64.01
CA ILE A 998 48.69 18.12 64.08
C ILE A 998 50.03 17.86 64.76
N GLU A 999 51.09 18.53 64.29
CA GLU A 999 52.43 18.44 64.87
C GLU A 999 52.83 19.70 65.65
N ALA A 1000 53.89 19.56 66.43
CA ALA A 1000 54.52 20.67 67.16
C ALA A 1000 55.40 21.49 66.20
N THR A 1001 54.90 22.64 65.71
CA THR A 1001 55.66 23.58 64.87
C THR A 1001 55.60 24.98 65.50
N GLU A 1002 56.73 25.67 65.61
CA GLU A 1002 56.80 27.02 66.21
C GLU A 1002 56.07 28.08 65.36
N GLY A 1003 55.32 28.98 66.01
CA GLY A 1003 54.74 30.18 65.39
C GLY A 1003 53.40 29.98 64.66
N LEU A 1004 52.60 28.97 65.04
CA LEU A 1004 51.27 28.72 64.49
C LEU A 1004 50.19 28.91 65.57
N ILE A 1005 48.99 29.31 65.15
CA ILE A 1005 47.87 29.56 66.07
C ILE A 1005 47.50 28.31 66.87
N LEU A 1006 47.52 27.12 66.27
CA LEU A 1006 47.28 25.85 66.97
C LEU A 1006 48.45 24.88 66.75
N VAL A 1007 49.03 24.38 67.84
CA VAL A 1007 50.22 23.51 67.83
C VAL A 1007 50.01 22.33 68.77
N ALA A 1008 50.50 21.13 68.47
CA ALA A 1008 50.45 20.03 69.45
C ALA A 1008 51.44 20.26 70.61
N SER A 1009 51.07 19.91 71.85
CA SER A 1009 52.01 20.02 72.97
C SER A 1009 53.17 19.03 72.85
N GLY A 1010 54.32 19.32 73.46
CA GLY A 1010 55.51 18.46 73.42
C GLY A 1010 55.23 17.08 74.04
N GLY A 1011 54.85 16.10 73.22
CA GLY A 1011 54.45 14.75 73.64
C GLY A 1011 52.94 14.45 73.55
N GLY A 1012 52.10 15.43 73.21
CA GLY A 1012 50.66 15.27 73.00
C GLY A 1012 50.30 14.90 71.55
N SER A 1013 49.15 14.25 71.34
CA SER A 1013 48.57 14.02 70.01
C SER A 1013 47.28 14.84 69.86
N VAL A 1014 47.22 15.70 68.85
CA VAL A 1014 46.01 16.45 68.49
C VAL A 1014 45.44 15.86 67.22
N GLU A 1015 44.21 15.35 67.30
CA GLU A 1015 43.49 14.89 66.12
C GLU A 1015 42.69 16.05 65.54
N ALA A 1016 42.82 16.26 64.23
CA ALA A 1016 42.10 17.30 63.52
C ALA A 1016 41.32 16.71 62.34
N LYS A 1017 40.14 17.28 62.11
CA LYS A 1017 39.25 16.92 61.01
C LYS A 1017 38.70 18.20 60.39
N MET A 1018 38.82 18.29 59.08
CA MET A 1018 38.30 19.35 58.25
C MET A 1018 37.28 18.81 57.25
N VAL A 1019 36.15 19.51 57.11
CA VAL A 1019 35.15 19.24 56.08
C VAL A 1019 35.02 20.50 55.24
N VAL A 1020 35.30 20.38 53.95
CA VAL A 1020 35.18 21.46 52.97
C VAL A 1020 34.02 21.13 52.04
N THR A 1021 33.10 22.06 51.89
CA THR A 1021 32.03 22.06 50.89
C THR A 1021 32.19 23.32 50.02
N PRO A 1022 31.47 23.46 48.90
CA PRO A 1022 31.59 24.66 48.06
C PRO A 1022 31.32 25.98 48.79
N THR A 1023 30.52 25.96 49.87
CA THR A 1023 30.10 27.17 50.60
C THR A 1023 30.58 27.22 52.05
N MET A 1024 31.22 26.17 52.58
CA MET A 1024 31.57 26.09 54.00
C MET A 1024 32.85 25.27 54.24
N VAL A 1025 33.73 25.79 55.10
CA VAL A 1025 34.89 25.10 55.67
C VAL A 1025 34.68 24.92 57.16
N MET A 1026 34.59 23.68 57.64
CA MET A 1026 34.56 23.36 59.07
C MET A 1026 35.88 22.69 59.45
N PHE A 1027 36.55 23.20 60.47
CA PHE A 1027 37.75 22.63 61.06
C PHE A 1027 37.48 22.30 62.52
N ARG A 1028 37.85 21.10 62.96
CA ARG A 1028 37.75 20.67 64.36
C ARG A 1028 39.06 20.05 64.78
N ALA A 1029 39.57 20.40 65.95
CA ALA A 1029 40.74 19.80 66.57
C ALA A 1029 40.43 19.43 68.02
N ALA A 1030 40.97 18.31 68.51
CA ALA A 1030 40.84 17.91 69.90
C ALA A 1030 42.14 17.27 70.42
N GLY A 1031 42.52 17.61 71.64
CA GLY A 1031 43.73 17.10 72.29
C GLY A 1031 44.38 18.15 73.21
N ILE A 1032 45.64 17.92 73.54
CA ILE A 1032 46.49 18.87 74.26
C ILE A 1032 47.25 19.69 73.22
N MET A 1033 46.93 20.97 73.11
CA MET A 1033 47.44 21.87 72.08
C MET A 1033 47.88 23.20 72.68
N PHE A 1034 48.87 23.85 72.10
CA PHE A 1034 49.17 25.25 72.39
C PHE A 1034 48.37 26.14 71.44
N LEU A 1035 47.72 27.17 72.01
CA LEU A 1035 47.17 28.30 71.29
C LEU A 1035 48.20 29.44 71.32
N ASP A 1036 48.75 29.82 70.17
CA ASP A 1036 49.64 31.00 70.09
C ASP A 1036 48.79 32.27 70.12
N VAL A 1037 48.89 33.01 71.23
CA VAL A 1037 48.25 34.31 71.39
C VAL A 1037 49.29 35.38 71.10
N THR A 1038 49.13 36.06 69.96
CA THR A 1038 50.10 37.02 69.42
C THR A 1038 50.53 38.04 70.48
N GLY A 1039 51.83 38.03 70.80
CA GLY A 1039 52.45 38.97 71.74
C GLY A 1039 52.44 38.56 73.21
N ILE A 1040 51.88 37.40 73.56
CA ILE A 1040 51.74 36.95 74.96
C ILE A 1040 52.34 35.54 75.21
N GLY A 1041 52.68 34.80 74.16
CA GLY A 1041 53.29 33.46 74.23
C GLY A 1041 52.27 32.32 74.09
N ASN A 1042 52.78 31.09 74.04
CA ASN A 1042 51.97 29.89 73.86
C ASN A 1042 51.15 29.59 75.13
N VAL A 1043 49.83 29.52 74.98
CA VAL A 1043 48.88 29.15 76.04
C VAL A 1043 48.51 27.68 75.85
N GLU A 1044 48.69 26.82 76.85
CA GLU A 1044 48.29 25.41 76.71
C GLU A 1044 46.76 25.28 76.81
N LEU A 1045 46.16 24.54 75.90
CA LEU A 1045 44.75 24.20 75.84
C LEU A 1045 44.62 22.68 75.86
N THR A 1046 44.01 22.13 76.91
CA THR A 1046 43.53 20.75 76.94
C THR A 1046 42.03 20.76 76.65
N GLY A 1047 41.65 20.47 75.40
CA GLY A 1047 40.27 20.65 74.98
C GLY A 1047 39.99 20.41 73.51
N SER A 1048 38.92 21.03 73.03
CA SER A 1048 38.52 21.00 71.63
C SER A 1048 38.38 22.41 71.06
N VAL A 1049 38.80 22.57 69.81
CA VAL A 1049 38.62 23.77 69.00
C VAL A 1049 37.74 23.43 67.81
N ALA A 1050 36.72 24.23 67.55
CA ALA A 1050 35.91 24.16 66.34
C ALA A 1050 35.91 25.52 65.65
N LEU A 1051 36.21 25.54 64.35
CA LEU A 1051 36.17 26.72 63.51
C LEU A 1051 35.25 26.43 62.33
N THR A 1052 34.34 27.36 62.01
CA THR A 1052 33.44 27.24 60.85
C THR A 1052 33.51 28.53 60.06
N CYS A 1053 33.88 28.44 58.78
CA CYS A 1053 33.86 29.54 57.84
C CYS A 1053 32.79 29.26 56.78
N ASP A 1054 31.74 30.07 56.74
CA ASP A 1054 30.72 30.04 55.69
C ASP A 1054 31.04 31.12 54.65
N LEU A 1055 31.51 30.66 53.49
CA LEU A 1055 31.90 31.51 52.37
C LEU A 1055 30.69 32.14 51.66
N ALA A 1056 29.50 31.54 51.73
CA ALA A 1056 28.30 32.07 51.10
C ALA A 1056 27.71 33.26 51.88
N HIS A 1057 27.80 33.20 53.21
CA HIS A 1057 27.32 34.27 54.10
C HIS A 1057 28.45 35.19 54.61
N ALA A 1058 29.71 34.91 54.23
CA ALA A 1058 30.90 35.60 54.70
C ALA A 1058 31.02 35.60 56.25
N THR A 1059 30.66 34.49 56.89
CA THR A 1059 30.72 34.35 58.35
C THR A 1059 31.89 33.48 58.79
N LEU A 1060 32.48 33.83 59.93
CA LEU A 1060 33.53 33.07 60.60
C LEU A 1060 33.13 32.87 62.06
N GLU A 1061 32.92 31.61 62.43
CA GLU A 1061 32.61 31.18 63.79
C GLU A 1061 33.78 30.39 64.35
N GLY A 1062 34.03 30.55 65.65
CA GLY A 1062 34.95 29.67 66.35
C GLY A 1062 34.51 29.41 67.77
N GLU A 1063 34.91 28.27 68.29
CA GLU A 1063 34.58 27.78 69.61
C GLU A 1063 35.80 27.05 70.19
N ILE A 1064 36.14 27.39 71.41
CA ILE A 1064 37.15 26.73 72.22
C ILE A 1064 36.46 26.24 73.49
N LYS A 1065 36.68 24.97 73.83
CA LYS A 1065 36.16 24.37 75.06
C LYS A 1065 37.24 23.51 75.71
N GLY A 1066 37.53 23.78 76.98
CA GLY A 1066 38.47 23.00 77.77
C GLY A 1066 39.24 23.85 78.78
N ASN A 1067 40.30 23.25 79.32
CA ASN A 1067 41.19 23.89 80.27
C ASN A 1067 42.29 24.66 79.50
N ILE A 1068 42.42 25.95 79.78
CA ILE A 1068 43.34 26.90 79.17
C ILE A 1068 44.33 27.36 80.23
N ASP A 1069 45.58 26.93 80.14
CA ASP A 1069 46.67 27.34 81.02
C ASP A 1069 47.34 28.61 80.51
N PHE A 1070 47.04 29.74 81.17
CA PHE A 1070 47.64 31.05 80.96
C PHE A 1070 48.89 31.28 81.83
N SER A 1071 49.54 30.23 82.35
CA SER A 1071 50.77 30.36 83.14
C SER A 1071 51.90 31.10 82.41
N ALA A 1072 51.86 31.17 81.08
CA ALA A 1072 52.74 32.00 80.25
C ALA A 1072 52.50 33.52 80.44
N ILE A 1073 51.28 33.94 80.75
CA ILE A 1073 50.89 35.34 81.00
C ILE A 1073 51.14 35.71 82.47
N ALA A 1074 50.73 34.84 83.39
CA ALA A 1074 50.92 34.99 84.82
C ALA A 1074 51.01 33.60 85.46
N ALA A 1075 52.10 33.33 86.19
CA ALA A 1075 52.34 32.01 86.77
C ALA A 1075 51.15 31.52 87.62
N GLY A 1076 50.63 30.34 87.30
CA GLY A 1076 49.52 29.71 88.02
C GLY A 1076 48.13 30.24 87.66
N LEU A 1077 47.98 30.89 86.51
CA LEU A 1077 46.70 31.34 85.96
C LEU A 1077 46.13 30.27 85.03
N GLU A 1078 45.17 29.47 85.50
CA GLU A 1078 44.48 28.45 84.70
C GLU A 1078 43.01 28.83 84.55
N ALA A 1079 42.42 28.58 83.38
CA ALA A 1079 41.02 28.88 83.09
C ALA A 1079 40.29 27.68 82.48
N ASP A 1080 39.28 27.12 83.15
CA ASP A 1080 38.45 26.06 82.59
C ASP A 1080 37.12 26.63 82.09
N GLY A 1081 36.81 26.45 80.80
CA GLY A 1081 35.67 27.14 80.23
C GLY A 1081 35.36 26.88 78.76
N GLN A 1082 34.39 27.67 78.29
CA GLN A 1082 33.97 27.70 76.89
C GLN A 1082 33.97 29.15 76.41
N MET A 1083 34.61 29.38 75.27
CA MET A 1083 34.60 30.66 74.56
C MET A 1083 34.16 30.42 73.13
N ASN A 1084 33.29 31.26 72.61
CA ASN A 1084 32.93 31.25 71.21
C ASN A 1084 32.92 32.66 70.62
N TRP A 1085 33.27 32.76 69.35
CA TRP A 1085 33.18 33.98 68.59
C TRP A 1085 32.43 33.75 67.29
N HIS A 1086 31.84 34.82 66.79
CA HIS A 1086 31.18 34.89 65.50
C HIS A 1086 31.55 36.23 64.87
N ILE A 1087 31.90 36.21 63.59
CA ILE A 1087 32.29 37.38 62.81
C ILE A 1087 31.53 37.29 61.48
N GLU A 1088 30.73 38.30 61.16
CA GLU A 1088 30.11 38.54 59.86
C GLU A 1088 30.35 40.02 59.48
N PRO A 1089 30.18 40.45 58.21
CA PRO A 1089 30.65 41.75 57.75
C PRO A 1089 30.14 42.96 58.55
N LEU A 1090 28.97 42.84 59.18
CA LEU A 1090 28.31 43.92 59.92
C LEU A 1090 27.97 43.56 61.38
N SER A 1091 28.37 42.38 61.87
CA SER A 1091 28.07 41.93 63.23
C SER A 1091 29.15 40.96 63.72
N TYR A 1092 29.67 41.17 64.91
CA TYR A 1092 30.67 40.27 65.48
C TYR A 1092 30.55 40.25 66.99
N TYR A 1093 30.74 39.09 67.59
CA TYR A 1093 30.75 38.94 69.03
C TYR A 1093 31.73 37.87 69.47
N LEU A 1094 32.34 38.09 70.62
CA LEU A 1094 33.12 37.14 71.39
C LEU A 1094 32.43 37.01 72.74
N GLN A 1095 32.12 35.78 73.14
CA GLN A 1095 31.55 35.55 74.46
C GLN A 1095 32.09 34.25 75.04
N GLY A 1096 32.19 34.20 76.36
CA GLY A 1096 32.65 32.99 77.02
C GLY A 1096 32.50 33.06 78.53
N ARG A 1097 32.58 31.88 79.14
CA ARG A 1097 32.63 31.69 80.59
C ARG A 1097 33.85 30.84 80.90
N ALA A 1098 34.66 31.30 81.84
CA ALA A 1098 35.83 30.57 82.29
C ALA A 1098 36.01 30.71 83.80
N ALA A 1099 36.22 29.58 84.48
CA ALA A 1099 36.61 29.55 85.88
C ALA A 1099 38.12 29.75 85.97
N VAL A 1100 38.56 30.88 86.53
CA VAL A 1100 39.96 31.25 86.66
C VAL A 1100 40.49 30.83 88.04
N THR A 1101 41.51 29.99 88.05
CA THR A 1101 42.27 29.62 89.24
C THR A 1101 43.60 30.37 89.25
N ILE A 1102 43.87 31.16 90.30
CA ILE A 1102 45.13 31.89 90.49
C ILE A 1102 45.93 31.23 91.62
N SER A 1103 46.96 30.45 91.29
CA SER A 1103 47.86 29.85 92.29
C SER A 1103 48.91 30.86 92.78
N GLY A 1104 48.49 31.77 93.67
CA GLY A 1104 49.38 32.80 94.21
C GLY A 1104 48.97 33.48 95.53
N PHE A 1105 47.87 33.09 96.17
CA PHE A 1105 47.51 33.55 97.52
C PHE A 1105 46.58 32.53 98.20
N ARG A 1106 47.03 31.88 99.29
CA ARG A 1106 46.22 30.91 100.05
C ARG A 1106 45.23 31.64 100.96
N LEU A 1107 44.04 31.96 100.44
CA LEU A 1107 42.79 32.12 101.18
C LEU A 1107 41.61 31.77 100.23
N GLY A 1108 41.40 30.47 99.99
CA GLY A 1108 40.08 29.83 99.86
C GLY A 1108 39.01 30.27 98.84
N GLY A 1109 39.27 31.08 97.80
CA GLY A 1109 38.24 31.44 96.81
C GLY A 1109 38.76 31.44 95.36
N GLY A 1110 38.17 30.61 94.49
CA GLY A 1110 38.38 30.68 93.04
C GLY A 1110 37.53 31.79 92.40
N LEU A 1111 37.97 32.38 91.29
CA LEU A 1111 37.23 33.43 90.57
C LEU A 1111 36.60 32.83 89.32
N ALA A 1112 35.28 32.66 89.27
CA ALA A 1112 34.62 32.35 88.00
C ALA A 1112 34.18 33.65 87.34
N GLY A 1113 34.39 33.77 86.04
CA GLY A 1113 34.03 34.97 85.31
C GLY A 1113 33.67 34.69 83.87
N GLY A 1114 33.07 35.67 83.25
CA GLY A 1114 32.75 35.61 81.84
C GLY A 1114 32.82 36.99 81.22
N ILE A 1115 32.92 36.98 79.91
CA ILE A 1115 32.93 38.19 79.11
C ILE A 1115 32.01 38.00 77.92
N TYR A 1116 31.35 39.08 77.56
CA TYR A 1116 30.68 39.29 76.31
C TYR A 1116 31.24 40.57 75.69
N LEU A 1117 31.68 40.49 74.45
CA LEU A 1117 32.08 41.61 73.62
C LEU A 1117 31.30 41.48 72.32
N GLY A 1118 30.56 42.50 71.91
CA GLY A 1118 29.76 42.41 70.69
C GLY A 1118 29.61 43.74 69.99
N VAL A 1119 29.46 43.70 68.68
CA VAL A 1119 29.05 44.82 67.84
C VAL A 1119 27.91 44.32 66.96
N ASN A 1120 26.76 44.99 67.05
CA ASN A 1120 25.55 44.71 66.27
C ASN A 1120 25.07 43.24 66.34
N ALA A 1121 25.37 42.56 67.43
CA ALA A 1121 25.08 41.15 67.63
C ALA A 1121 23.62 40.94 68.09
N PRO A 1122 22.86 39.96 67.57
CA PRO A 1122 21.50 39.70 68.04
C PRO A 1122 21.47 39.37 69.54
N LYS A 1123 20.60 40.02 70.34
CA LYS A 1123 20.52 39.73 71.78
C LYS A 1123 20.20 38.26 72.10
N SER A 1124 19.46 37.59 71.21
CA SER A 1124 19.15 36.15 71.30
C SER A 1124 20.37 35.22 71.12
N LYS A 1125 21.51 35.74 70.65
CA LYS A 1125 22.75 34.99 70.48
C LYS A 1125 23.74 35.20 71.63
N ALA A 1126 23.49 36.14 72.53
CA ALA A 1126 24.34 36.45 73.68
C ALA A 1126 24.03 35.53 74.88
N TRP A 1127 24.27 34.23 74.72
CA TRP A 1127 23.97 33.20 75.73
C TRP A 1127 24.60 33.49 77.10
N VAL A 1128 25.74 34.17 77.12
CA VAL A 1128 26.40 34.57 78.36
C VAL A 1128 25.53 35.52 79.21
N LEU A 1129 24.69 36.34 78.56
CA LEU A 1129 23.76 37.30 79.18
C LEU A 1129 22.38 36.72 79.49
N LEU A 1130 21.98 35.66 78.76
CA LEU A 1130 20.60 35.17 78.71
C LEU A 1130 20.21 34.24 79.87
N ASP A 1131 21.17 33.64 80.59
CA ASP A 1131 20.87 32.41 81.33
C ASP A 1131 21.29 32.38 82.81
N GLY A 1132 20.27 32.24 83.67
CA GLY A 1132 20.31 31.72 85.04
C GLY A 1132 20.58 30.21 85.09
N SER A 1133 21.70 29.80 84.48
CA SER A 1133 22.13 28.40 84.39
C SER A 1133 23.07 27.96 85.53
N SER A 1134 23.26 28.81 86.55
CA SER A 1134 23.74 28.36 87.85
C SER A 1134 22.51 28.12 88.74
N THR A 1135 22.57 27.13 89.62
CA THR A 1135 21.47 26.79 90.54
C THR A 1135 20.97 27.97 91.40
N ASN A 1136 21.70 29.10 91.39
CA ASN A 1136 21.43 30.31 92.18
C ASN A 1136 21.23 31.57 91.31
N ARG A 1137 20.88 31.47 90.01
CA ARG A 1137 20.57 32.60 89.10
C ARG A 1137 21.66 33.70 88.95
N LYS A 1138 22.92 33.41 89.26
CA LYS A 1138 24.01 34.39 89.24
C LYS A 1138 24.28 34.98 87.84
N PHE A 1139 24.61 36.28 87.77
CA PHE A 1139 25.17 37.05 86.63
C PHE A 1139 24.29 37.32 85.41
N GLY A 1140 23.06 36.82 85.37
CA GLY A 1140 22.12 37.12 84.29
C GLY A 1140 21.76 38.61 84.29
N VAL A 1141 21.56 39.17 83.10
CA VAL A 1141 20.99 40.53 82.97
C VAL A 1141 19.56 40.38 82.49
N ASN A 1142 18.64 41.19 83.02
CA ASN A 1142 17.30 41.28 82.46
C ASN A 1142 17.37 41.85 81.03
N ILE A 1143 17.36 40.94 80.05
CA ILE A 1143 17.54 41.27 78.63
C ILE A 1143 16.38 42.09 78.04
N ASP A 1144 15.22 42.18 78.70
CA ASP A 1144 14.12 43.03 78.27
C ASP A 1144 14.50 44.51 78.36
N ASN A 1145 15.47 44.84 79.20
CA ASN A 1145 16.03 46.17 79.34
C ASN A 1145 17.18 46.46 78.34
N LEU A 1146 17.60 45.46 77.55
CA LEU A 1146 18.69 45.60 76.56
C LEU A 1146 18.15 45.76 75.11
N PRO A 1147 18.87 46.50 74.23
CA PRO A 1147 18.51 46.62 72.81
C PRO A 1147 18.49 45.27 72.07
N ASP A 1148 17.68 45.14 71.01
CA ASP A 1148 17.59 43.92 70.18
C ASP A 1148 18.91 43.53 69.49
N LYS A 1149 19.77 44.51 69.26
CA LYS A 1149 21.14 44.37 68.74
C LYS A 1149 22.12 44.94 69.76
N LEU A 1150 23.00 44.10 70.27
CA LEU A 1150 23.96 44.42 71.31
C LEU A 1150 25.29 44.87 70.69
N THR A 1151 25.62 46.14 70.88
CA THR A 1151 26.96 46.69 70.65
C THR A 1151 27.54 47.12 71.98
N GLY A 1152 28.48 46.38 72.55
CA GLY A 1152 28.97 46.69 73.88
C GLY A 1152 29.84 45.60 74.47
N VAL A 1153 30.16 45.80 75.74
CA VAL A 1153 30.96 44.87 76.55
C VAL A 1153 30.18 44.54 77.81
N TYR A 1154 30.26 43.31 78.31
CA TYR A 1154 29.76 42.91 79.62
C TYR A 1154 30.75 41.91 80.22
N GLY A 1155 31.34 42.28 81.34
CA GLY A 1155 32.22 41.41 82.12
C GLY A 1155 31.56 41.12 83.46
N PHE A 1156 31.63 39.87 83.90
CA PHE A 1156 31.16 39.50 85.22
C PHE A 1156 32.12 38.53 85.87
N GLY A 1157 32.12 38.52 87.18
CA GLY A 1157 32.79 37.50 87.95
C GLY A 1157 32.28 37.42 89.37
N ASP A 1158 32.47 36.27 90.00
CA ASP A 1158 32.26 36.07 91.42
C ASP A 1158 33.56 35.81 92.15
N ILE A 1159 33.50 36.10 93.44
CA ILE A 1159 34.43 35.62 94.44
C ILE A 1159 33.63 34.96 95.55
N SER A 1160 33.99 33.73 95.87
CA SER A 1160 33.42 32.97 96.99
C SER A 1160 34.40 32.95 98.16
N PHE A 1161 33.87 33.13 99.36
CA PHE A 1161 34.61 32.99 100.61
C PHE A 1161 33.87 31.99 101.49
N ASP A 1162 34.46 30.82 101.68
CA ASP A 1162 33.90 29.79 102.57
C ASP A 1162 34.63 29.73 103.90
N ALA A 1163 33.88 29.65 105.00
CA ALA A 1163 34.40 29.43 106.34
C ALA A 1163 33.73 28.21 106.98
N ASN A 1164 34.54 27.23 107.36
CA ASN A 1164 34.07 26.00 108.01
C ASN A 1164 34.60 25.92 109.45
N PHE A 1165 33.69 25.92 110.42
CA PHE A 1165 33.96 25.82 111.87
C PHE A 1165 33.30 24.57 112.49
N GLY A 1166 33.39 23.43 111.81
CA GLY A 1166 32.93 22.14 112.32
C GLY A 1166 31.43 21.94 112.13
N ILE A 1167 30.63 22.04 113.20
CA ILE A 1167 29.15 21.90 113.09
C ILE A 1167 28.48 23.14 112.48
N PHE A 1168 29.24 24.23 112.24
CA PHE A 1168 28.80 25.40 111.51
C PHE A 1168 29.68 25.58 110.27
N SER A 1169 29.08 25.69 109.10
CA SER A 1169 29.78 26.04 107.87
C SER A 1169 28.96 27.05 107.10
N GLY A 1170 29.59 28.09 106.60
CA GLY A 1170 28.88 29.09 105.82
C GLY A 1170 29.83 29.87 104.94
N GLY A 1171 29.32 30.35 103.83
CA GLY A 1171 30.05 31.11 102.85
C GLY A 1171 29.35 32.41 102.54
N VAL A 1172 30.15 33.38 102.11
CA VAL A 1172 29.66 34.56 101.40
C VAL A 1172 30.22 34.52 99.99
N GLU A 1173 29.33 34.59 99.02
CA GLU A 1173 29.68 34.78 97.63
C GLU A 1173 29.29 36.20 97.24
N ILE A 1174 30.21 36.91 96.60
CA ILE A 1174 29.97 38.24 96.06
C ILE A 1174 30.19 38.14 94.57
N TYR A 1175 29.17 38.52 93.81
CA TYR A 1175 29.28 38.60 92.36
C TYR A 1175 28.98 39.99 91.85
N ALA A 1176 29.71 40.38 90.81
CA ALA A 1176 29.48 41.63 90.11
C ALA A 1176 29.59 41.39 88.61
N GLY A 1177 28.61 41.89 87.87
CA GLY A 1177 28.62 42.04 86.43
C GLY A 1177 28.51 43.50 86.07
N VAL A 1178 29.33 43.98 85.14
CA VAL A 1178 29.23 45.32 84.61
C VAL A 1178 29.36 45.25 83.10
N GLY A 1179 28.42 45.86 82.40
CA GLY A 1179 28.50 46.07 80.97
C GLY A 1179 28.11 47.47 80.56
N ALA A 1180 28.52 47.82 79.35
CA ALA A 1180 28.20 49.05 78.68
C ALA A 1180 27.78 48.73 77.24
N PHE A 1181 26.54 49.05 76.90
CA PHE A 1181 25.95 48.81 75.59
C PHE A 1181 25.56 50.13 74.92
N LEU A 1182 25.78 50.22 73.61
CA LEU A 1182 25.38 51.34 72.77
C LEU A 1182 24.07 50.99 72.08
N ASN A 1183 23.11 51.92 72.13
CA ASN A 1183 21.89 51.82 71.34
C ASN A 1183 22.14 52.49 69.99
N VAL A 1184 22.61 51.70 69.02
CA VAL A 1184 22.90 52.18 67.67
C VAL A 1184 21.70 51.84 66.78
N VAL A 1185 21.02 52.87 66.27
CA VAL A 1185 19.90 52.72 65.35
C VAL A 1185 20.39 52.97 63.92
N GLY A 1186 20.72 51.91 63.18
CA GLY A 1186 20.82 51.93 61.72
C GLY A 1186 22.22 51.75 61.11
N PRO A 1187 22.32 51.32 59.83
CA PRO A 1187 23.53 50.72 59.26
C PRO A 1187 24.52 51.70 58.59
N ASP A 1188 24.18 52.99 58.49
CA ASP A 1188 24.90 53.93 57.60
C ASP A 1188 25.67 55.05 58.31
N GLU A 1189 25.83 55.00 59.64
CA GLU A 1189 26.69 55.96 60.34
C GLU A 1189 28.01 55.31 60.77
N THR A 1190 29.06 55.66 60.03
CA THR A 1190 30.45 55.45 60.38
C THR A 1190 30.74 55.93 61.81
N ILE A 1191 31.34 55.05 62.63
CA ILE A 1191 31.82 55.40 63.98
C ILE A 1191 33.03 56.35 63.82
N GLN A 1192 32.75 57.63 63.63
CA GLN A 1192 33.70 58.70 63.91
C GLN A 1192 33.63 59.01 65.40
N TYR A 1193 34.78 58.97 66.08
CA TYR A 1193 34.96 59.49 67.43
C TYR A 1193 34.56 60.97 67.47
N MET A 1194 33.32 61.25 67.83
CA MET A 1194 32.84 62.60 68.13
C MET A 1194 32.08 62.63 69.45
N VAL A 1195 32.44 63.64 70.24
CA VAL A 1195 31.87 64.04 71.52
C VAL A 1195 30.36 64.27 71.38
N GLY A 1196 29.56 63.57 72.18
CA GLY A 1196 28.10 63.76 72.23
C GLY A 1196 27.22 62.52 72.01
N LEU A 1197 27.77 61.30 72.08
CA LEU A 1197 26.97 60.07 72.07
C LEU A 1197 25.91 60.08 73.20
N PRO A 1198 24.68 59.54 72.97
CA PRO A 1198 23.81 59.17 74.07
C PRO A 1198 24.60 58.24 74.99
N LEU A 1199 24.62 58.56 76.28
CA LEU A 1199 25.38 57.82 77.29
C LEU A 1199 25.16 56.30 77.10
N PRO A 1200 26.21 55.47 77.14
CA PRO A 1200 26.05 54.02 77.01
C PRO A 1200 25.06 53.52 78.06
N TYR A 1201 24.23 52.54 77.67
CA TYR A 1201 23.43 51.74 78.58
C TYR A 1201 24.41 50.95 79.44
N VAL A 1202 24.82 51.52 80.56
CA VAL A 1202 25.59 50.81 81.56
C VAL A 1202 24.62 49.92 82.30
N VAL A 1203 24.91 48.63 82.40
CA VAL A 1203 24.18 47.71 83.25
C VAL A 1203 25.17 47.18 84.27
N ALA A 1204 24.85 47.33 85.54
CA ALA A 1204 25.63 46.79 86.64
C ALA A 1204 24.73 45.87 87.45
N VAL A 1205 25.13 44.61 87.60
CA VAL A 1205 24.51 43.64 88.50
C VAL A 1205 25.49 43.42 89.64
N VAL A 1206 25.06 43.62 90.87
CA VAL A 1206 25.83 43.23 92.05
C VAL A 1206 24.95 42.37 92.93
N GLY A 1207 25.44 41.21 93.31
CA GLY A 1207 24.75 40.33 94.23
C GLY A 1207 25.66 39.81 95.33
N ILE A 1208 25.05 39.59 96.49
CA ILE A 1208 25.67 38.91 97.62
C ILE A 1208 24.79 37.72 97.95
N TYR A 1209 25.39 36.54 98.00
CA TYR A 1209 24.77 35.29 98.41
C TYR A 1209 25.45 34.80 99.69
N LEU A 1210 24.72 34.83 100.79
CA LEU A 1210 25.14 34.33 102.09
C LEU A 1210 24.49 32.97 102.28
N HIS A 1211 25.26 31.94 102.60
CA HIS A 1211 24.71 30.66 103.01
C HIS A 1211 25.39 30.16 104.27
N GLY A 1212 24.62 29.51 105.12
CA GLY A 1212 25.09 28.94 106.36
C GLY A 1212 24.34 27.66 106.68
N GLU A 1213 25.07 26.69 107.21
CA GLU A 1213 24.60 25.40 107.62
C GLU A 1213 24.95 25.16 109.09
N ILE A 1214 24.01 24.59 109.83
CA ILE A 1214 24.13 24.23 111.24
C ILE A 1214 23.94 22.71 111.38
N LEU A 1215 24.75 22.08 112.24
CA LEU A 1215 24.75 20.64 112.52
C LEU A 1215 24.98 19.78 111.26
N TRP A 1216 26.09 20.03 110.54
CA TRP A 1216 26.43 19.30 109.31
C TRP A 1216 25.34 19.41 108.22
N GLY A 1217 24.60 20.52 108.20
CA GLY A 1217 23.57 20.86 107.21
C GLY A 1217 22.14 20.36 107.51
N LEU A 1218 21.89 19.83 108.71
CA LEU A 1218 20.54 19.52 109.19
C LEU A 1218 19.59 20.74 109.20
N VAL A 1219 20.15 21.94 109.34
CA VAL A 1219 19.44 23.20 109.12
C VAL A 1219 20.33 24.09 108.24
N SER A 1220 19.80 24.56 107.13
CA SER A 1220 20.46 25.56 106.29
C SER A 1220 19.63 26.84 106.24
N ALA A 1221 20.33 27.96 106.16
CA ALA A 1221 19.74 29.24 105.86
C ALA A 1221 20.61 29.92 104.81
N ALA A 1222 19.99 30.38 103.74
CA ALA A 1222 20.59 31.25 102.77
C ALA A 1222 19.84 32.58 102.73
N ALA A 1223 20.59 33.64 102.52
CA ALA A 1223 20.07 34.97 102.27
C ALA A 1223 20.80 35.51 101.06
N TRP A 1224 20.06 35.96 100.07
CA TRP A 1224 20.66 36.60 98.91
C TRP A 1224 20.01 37.94 98.64
N GLY A 1225 20.81 38.84 98.11
CA GLY A 1225 20.35 40.10 97.58
C GLY A 1225 21.09 40.35 96.29
N GLU A 1226 20.35 40.54 95.23
CA GLU A 1226 20.85 40.98 93.94
C GLU A 1226 20.26 42.34 93.61
N LEU A 1227 21.07 43.19 93.00
CA LEU A 1227 20.68 44.49 92.53
C LEU A 1227 21.26 44.69 91.13
N GLU A 1228 20.38 44.64 90.12
CA GLU A 1228 20.62 45.14 88.78
C GLU A 1228 20.29 46.63 88.74
N ILE A 1229 21.20 47.46 88.24
CA ILE A 1229 20.99 48.89 88.01
C ILE A 1229 21.46 49.25 86.62
N ILE A 1230 20.64 50.03 85.93
CA ILE A 1230 20.95 50.74 84.70
C ILE A 1230 21.02 52.23 85.02
N PRO A 1231 22.20 52.77 85.39
CA PRO A 1231 22.33 54.18 85.75
C PRO A 1231 22.27 55.06 84.48
N GLY A 1232 21.17 55.79 84.29
CA GLY A 1232 21.02 56.73 83.17
C GLY A 1232 19.65 57.44 83.17
N VAL A 1233 19.55 58.62 82.55
CA VAL A 1233 18.34 59.49 82.63
C VAL A 1233 17.15 58.97 81.80
N THR A 1234 17.41 58.10 80.80
CA THR A 1234 16.39 57.40 80.01
C THR A 1234 17.01 56.22 79.23
N PRO A 1235 16.64 54.96 79.51
CA PRO A 1235 15.81 54.49 80.62
C PRO A 1235 16.65 54.31 81.90
N PHE A 1236 16.24 54.96 82.99
CA PHE A 1236 16.65 54.53 84.32
C PHE A 1236 15.90 53.24 84.62
N ALA A 1237 16.62 52.18 84.96
CA ALA A 1237 16.02 50.96 85.47
C ALA A 1237 16.82 50.43 86.65
N PHE A 1238 16.15 49.82 87.61
CA PHE A 1238 16.79 48.99 88.60
C PHE A 1238 15.88 47.82 88.91
N GLN A 1239 16.45 46.70 89.28
CA GLN A 1239 15.72 45.55 89.77
C GLN A 1239 16.52 44.97 90.93
N GLY A 1240 15.96 45.06 92.12
CA GLY A 1240 16.51 44.43 93.31
C GLY A 1240 15.69 43.21 93.67
N THR A 1241 16.32 42.04 93.75
CA THR A 1241 15.69 40.83 94.27
C THR A 1241 16.39 40.43 95.54
N VAL A 1242 15.66 40.39 96.65
CA VAL A 1242 16.16 39.84 97.91
C VAL A 1242 15.38 38.59 98.25
N GLY A 1243 16.08 37.54 98.64
CA GLY A 1243 15.49 36.27 99.00
C GLY A 1243 16.08 35.73 100.28
N LEU A 1244 15.23 35.03 101.03
CA LEU A 1244 15.61 34.22 102.17
C LEU A 1244 15.13 32.81 101.90
N GLU A 1245 16.01 31.84 102.12
CA GLU A 1245 15.67 30.42 102.08
C GLU A 1245 16.12 29.78 103.38
N GLY A 1246 15.21 29.04 104.00
CA GLY A 1246 15.53 28.22 105.16
C GLY A 1246 15.08 26.79 104.91
N CYS A 1247 15.98 25.83 105.09
CA CYS A 1247 15.66 24.40 105.02
C CYS A 1247 15.93 23.72 106.36
N VAL A 1248 15.01 22.84 106.77
CA VAL A 1248 15.21 21.94 107.91
C VAL A 1248 15.14 20.49 107.42
N LEU A 1249 16.06 19.66 107.90
CA LEU A 1249 16.19 18.24 107.55
C LEU A 1249 16.36 17.97 106.05
N TRP A 1250 16.85 18.95 105.27
CA TRP A 1250 17.06 18.86 103.82
C TRP A 1250 15.79 18.66 102.97
N VAL A 1251 14.60 18.59 103.58
CA VAL A 1251 13.34 18.31 102.87
C VAL A 1251 12.21 19.29 103.13
N MET A 1252 12.29 20.12 104.19
CA MET A 1252 11.32 21.19 104.41
C MET A 1252 12.00 22.54 104.23
N CYS A 1253 12.01 23.01 102.98
CA CYS A 1253 12.51 24.33 102.59
C CYS A 1253 11.34 25.29 102.40
N ALA A 1254 11.48 26.49 102.94
CA ALA A 1254 10.64 27.62 102.60
C ALA A 1254 11.55 28.74 102.12
N SER A 1255 11.31 29.21 100.90
CA SER A 1255 11.92 30.42 100.39
C SER A 1255 10.87 31.49 100.18
N VAL A 1256 11.27 32.73 100.44
CA VAL A 1256 10.52 33.92 100.07
C VAL A 1256 11.48 34.84 99.36
N GLU A 1257 11.11 35.26 98.16
CA GLU A 1257 11.81 36.31 97.43
C GLU A 1257 10.84 37.46 97.21
N VAL A 1258 11.39 38.68 97.25
CA VAL A 1258 10.69 39.89 96.88
C VAL A 1258 11.56 40.59 95.85
N THR A 1259 11.00 40.78 94.66
CA THR A 1259 11.65 41.53 93.60
C THR A 1259 11.00 42.89 93.51
N ALA A 1260 11.75 43.96 93.78
CA ALA A 1260 11.30 45.32 93.60
C ALA A 1260 12.12 45.94 92.47
N GLY A 1261 11.45 46.43 91.44
CA GLY A 1261 12.11 47.02 90.30
C GLY A 1261 11.37 48.23 89.75
N PHE A 1262 12.10 48.99 88.95
CA PHE A 1262 11.57 50.02 88.08
C PHE A 1262 12.17 49.81 86.70
N SER A 1263 11.35 49.74 85.66
CA SER A 1263 11.81 49.77 84.28
C SER A 1263 10.93 50.68 83.44
N SER A 1264 11.45 51.18 82.31
CA SER A 1264 10.66 52.00 81.39
C SER A 1264 9.54 51.23 80.69
N SER A 1265 9.64 49.89 80.64
CA SER A 1265 8.65 49.01 79.98
C SER A 1265 7.54 48.55 80.95
N GLN A 1266 7.86 48.35 82.23
CA GLN A 1266 6.92 47.78 83.22
C GLN A 1266 6.51 48.77 84.34
N GLY A 1267 7.15 49.94 84.43
CA GLY A 1267 6.92 50.90 85.53
C GLY A 1267 7.59 50.44 86.83
N PHE A 1268 7.15 50.96 87.99
CA PHE A 1268 7.56 50.44 89.30
C PHE A 1268 6.74 49.20 89.62
N TYR A 1269 7.40 48.09 89.92
CA TYR A 1269 6.79 46.82 90.27
C TYR A 1269 7.42 46.25 91.53
N ILE A 1270 6.60 45.55 92.30
CA ILE A 1270 7.03 44.67 93.39
C ILE A 1270 6.33 43.33 93.15
N GLU A 1271 7.11 42.27 93.06
CA GLU A 1271 6.66 40.89 92.88
C GLU A 1271 7.08 40.02 94.07
#